data_AF-Q20060-F1
#
_entry.id   AF-Q20060-F1
#
_cell.length_a   1.000
_cell.length_b   1.000
_cell.length_c   1.000
_cell.angle_alpha   90.00
_cell.angle_beta   90.00
_cell.angle_gamma   90.00
#
_symmetry.space_group_name_H-M   'P 1'
#
loop_
_entity.id
_entity.type
_entity.pdbx_description
1 polymer ?
#
loop_
_entity_poly.entity_id
_entity_poly.type
_entity_poly.pdbx_seq_one_letter_code
_entity_poly.pdbx_strand_id
1 'polypeptide(L)'
;MPPKTSAAPPQSDESDSDFDDAPVKKPQKKTTKPVNRHKEGSKDPEEELQRAVNEKFDGSDGEDDDSDLFSLQLPSRPDFLTKPNRADRLMIRNVEVDNFKSYFGKASIGPFHKSFTSIIGPNGSGKSNLIDSLLFVFGFRASKIRSAKVSNLIHKSAGRNPDKCTVTIHFQRIVDIPGHYEVVKDSEFTISRTAFQNNSSSYAIDGRPATKNEVEARLRRVDIDIEHNRFLILQGEVEQIAMMKPVKTTKSETGMVEYLEDIIGTNRLEPFVKLFQRRVNRLTCDLSQQRIARDHARNSKVAMENPVRAAIEFLMKENEATTIHMKLEQRRRQRYLDKIAPKQAELDKMKEEMKSIAETLDTNKNEYKQSEEAQKVMIEERSKLDKNFDSLSKELSDLGTEETRRKEALKRHQANISKAEAEKEKEVKKRSNLEAAPEKAERKIAKCQEEVEQLLEIEKTANEEADKNLDEFEKRSEAPKEEQKKIQETWAQKSNEFNKVRGEARIAREDFEDLKKLANSGTDKLIELKKRLESSEESYAKEKDELDKLKPEFDSWNDKLKQLSTELPTLRNTARQKNQDLAKTRDRLETLRQQNSSCSSSNKVIQALMKEKEAGRIKSFHGRLGDLGVIDPKYEGAICTNFGARLNYLIVGKEEDAKNVINFLVANKLPRQTVQPLDKIKCDKRDLAPNPTNPLPAPRLIDLIDCDPVLKPAFYDMVRSAIVGDSTQEAQRMHRMPACRGVTVCTLEGSMIHPSGSFTGGGKTVKGLILTDKNKMAKQVTPEDKAAERDLAEKLGKLRDEADELKGQEHEMDGQLIEARRKVAEMSNRLSIVTSSVQSAAPAIETLKKTIANQEKEAAKVKVDAKTLEDKQKIVEELEKKRDELGEEAAKVKARQAEIQSKLDGIFKELVQCHRDEAKESLQKRQKLEKDIAKETANISNSGRNIAKCDENISRHDKDIEKMKKKCEELMEKAIDDEEVKSKKETVERFEKQIKKLQTKGEEMTKKQSELSAAETKLEGELKKCSEGIKELKESMLADRLKVEDIEKKLAALKVNRIPRFQFLIESSRPEDLEMQIDDKMPVVDENQSPEEVERQKKHMACVMSDAAYALEFEMRQKVLENTESYENVDGEDRVPVELLSDEKINEISSRDAEEMQMKLKVCEQQVEALKAKVDISSIKAYVDKVKQYNEQVIKLTIATEVHRKHNQELQRIKQMRLEEFHSAFEFIGKHLVAVFKMLTDGGDAKLEYIDKDDPFRQGISFMVRPAKKAWKQIQFLSGGEKTLSSLALIFALHMFRPTPFYVMDEIDAALDYRNVSIIAQYVRQKTENAQFIIISLRNNMFELANRLVGIYKVDGCTRNVAIDPLRVCEMAKQITDSLGQATCTLPDEVTQRFNETMSRQNKEMIAQEKQYPNFPSSNEISKAEKIVNVEGRVRKELIQTTRDVTSRPQSKATTSGDGTERPASRSASRPESRINQMKYPAPRLVERSSSQNVRSPRKARNIEADETTPPSKRSNSASTPKRSPMKPLTPSSKKKEKAIVDDDDDME
;
A
#
# COMPACT_ATOMS: atom_id res chain seq x y z
N MET A 1 7.03 -20.25 24.83
CA MET A 1 7.73 -21.36 25.51
C MET A 1 7.55 -21.19 27.01
N PRO A 2 7.34 -22.29 27.76
CA PRO A 2 8.41 -22.83 28.63
C PRO A 2 9.19 -24.03 28.01
N PRO A 3 10.25 -24.59 28.65
CA PRO A 3 11.32 -25.31 27.93
C PRO A 3 11.79 -26.71 28.46
N LYS A 4 12.59 -27.40 27.61
CA LYS A 4 13.73 -28.35 27.83
C LYS A 4 13.72 -29.44 28.93
N THR A 5 14.05 -30.68 28.50
CA THR A 5 15.00 -31.66 29.13
C THR A 5 15.57 -32.62 28.06
N SER A 6 16.51 -33.54 28.39
CA SER A 6 17.53 -34.10 27.45
C SER A 6 17.84 -35.62 27.55
N ALA A 7 18.70 -36.13 26.64
CA ALA A 7 19.37 -37.48 26.54
C ALA A 7 18.65 -38.57 25.68
N ALA A 8 19.31 -39.49 24.95
CA ALA A 8 20.71 -39.60 24.44
C ALA A 8 20.82 -40.62 23.23
N PRO A 9 21.83 -40.52 22.32
CA PRO A 9 22.06 -41.32 21.08
C PRO A 9 23.06 -42.52 21.30
N PRO A 10 23.70 -43.25 20.31
CA PRO A 10 23.86 -43.08 18.82
C PRO A 10 23.85 -44.41 17.97
N GLN A 11 24.61 -44.47 16.85
CA GLN A 11 24.96 -45.59 15.90
C GLN A 11 23.93 -45.97 14.79
N SER A 12 24.27 -46.28 13.52
CA SER A 12 25.49 -46.09 12.67
C SER A 12 25.25 -46.67 11.25
N ASP A 13 25.71 -46.16 10.08
CA ASP A 13 26.22 -44.81 9.72
C ASP A 13 25.56 -44.25 8.42
N GLU A 14 26.02 -44.21 7.15
CA GLU A 14 27.23 -44.57 6.36
C GLU A 14 27.23 -43.71 5.02
N SER A 15 28.14 -43.88 4.03
CA SER A 15 28.30 -43.00 2.81
C SER A 15 27.94 -43.67 1.44
N ASP A 16 27.67 -42.98 0.32
CA ASP A 16 28.63 -42.28 -0.60
C ASP A 16 27.94 -41.35 -1.66
N SER A 17 28.75 -40.42 -2.18
CA SER A 17 28.97 -39.90 -3.56
C SER A 17 28.38 -40.68 -4.78
N ASP A 18 28.20 -40.13 -5.99
CA ASP A 18 28.75 -38.90 -6.63
C ASP A 18 27.91 -38.34 -7.82
N PHE A 19 28.18 -37.07 -8.18
CA PHE A 19 28.08 -36.32 -9.47
C PHE A 19 27.04 -36.54 -10.62
N ASP A 20 26.77 -35.40 -11.29
CA ASP A 20 26.51 -35.15 -12.74
C ASP A 20 25.10 -34.98 -13.40
N ASP A 21 25.13 -34.07 -14.38
CA ASP A 21 24.25 -33.74 -15.53
C ASP A 21 22.77 -33.28 -15.41
N ALA A 22 22.64 -31.93 -15.32
CA ALA A 22 22.02 -31.05 -16.34
C ALA A 22 20.47 -30.98 -16.59
N PRO A 23 19.92 -29.86 -17.15
CA PRO A 23 18.51 -29.48 -16.94
C PRO A 23 17.65 -29.17 -18.20
N VAL A 24 16.40 -29.68 -18.28
CA VAL A 24 15.41 -29.29 -19.33
C VAL A 24 13.94 -29.16 -18.83
N LYS A 25 13.41 -27.93 -18.91
CA LYS A 25 12.03 -27.46 -19.23
C LYS A 25 10.76 -28.25 -18.78
N LYS A 26 9.91 -27.55 -17.98
CA LYS A 26 8.43 -27.28 -18.09
C LYS A 26 7.63 -27.91 -19.28
N PRO A 27 6.26 -28.05 -19.22
CA PRO A 27 5.31 -28.01 -18.06
C PRO A 27 4.06 -28.96 -18.15
N GLN A 28 3.11 -28.80 -17.20
CA GLN A 28 1.63 -29.07 -17.23
C GLN A 28 1.00 -30.25 -16.46
N LYS A 29 0.00 -29.89 -15.63
CA LYS A 29 -1.31 -30.53 -15.34
C LYS A 29 -1.42 -32.05 -15.10
N LYS A 30 -1.87 -32.43 -13.90
CA LYS A 30 -2.65 -33.66 -13.66
C LYS A 30 -3.91 -33.43 -12.81
N THR A 31 -5.02 -33.22 -13.51
CA THR A 31 -6.38 -33.74 -13.24
C THR A 31 -6.75 -34.22 -11.83
N THR A 32 -7.70 -33.54 -11.20
CA THR A 32 -8.60 -34.11 -10.18
C THR A 32 -9.51 -35.21 -10.78
N LYS A 33 -9.73 -36.31 -10.06
CA LYS A 33 -10.76 -37.31 -10.40
C LYS A 33 -12.09 -36.99 -9.69
N PRO A 34 -13.26 -37.16 -10.33
CA PRO A 34 -14.54 -37.20 -9.64
C PRO A 34 -14.73 -38.57 -8.96
N VAL A 35 -15.46 -38.60 -7.84
CA VAL A 35 -15.94 -39.83 -7.19
C VAL A 35 -17.46 -39.69 -6.95
N ASN A 36 -18.17 -40.81 -7.01
CA ASN A 36 -19.61 -40.85 -7.28
C ASN A 36 -20.52 -40.33 -6.16
N ARG A 37 -21.71 -39.89 -6.59
CA ARG A 37 -22.92 -39.73 -5.77
C ARG A 37 -23.47 -41.08 -5.28
N HIS A 38 -24.54 -41.01 -4.50
CA HIS A 38 -25.41 -42.11 -4.04
C HIS A 38 -24.89 -42.94 -2.85
N LYS A 39 -25.14 -42.42 -1.65
CA LYS A 39 -26.07 -43.09 -0.74
C LYS A 39 -26.80 -42.06 0.14
N GLU A 40 -28.11 -42.10 0.11
CA GLU A 40 -28.97 -41.24 0.93
C GLU A 40 -29.01 -41.78 2.36
N GLY A 41 -28.82 -40.90 3.34
CA GLY A 41 -28.88 -41.23 4.76
C GLY A 41 -28.77 -39.93 5.56
N SER A 42 -29.74 -39.67 6.44
CA SER A 42 -29.82 -38.39 7.15
C SER A 42 -28.73 -38.27 8.22
N LYS A 43 -27.60 -37.65 7.88
CA LYS A 43 -26.60 -37.17 8.83
C LYS A 43 -27.08 -35.87 9.47
N ASP A 44 -26.70 -35.61 10.72
CA ASP A 44 -27.02 -34.35 11.37
C ASP A 44 -26.16 -33.22 10.79
N PRO A 45 -26.76 -32.11 10.31
CA PRO A 45 -26.01 -31.01 9.70
C PRO A 45 -25.07 -30.33 10.70
N GLU A 46 -25.37 -30.43 12.00
CA GLU A 46 -24.56 -29.94 13.10
C GLU A 46 -23.26 -30.75 13.30
N GLU A 47 -23.32 -32.07 13.10
CA GLU A 47 -22.15 -32.96 13.14
C GLU A 47 -21.26 -32.76 11.90
N GLU A 48 -21.87 -32.50 10.74
CA GLU A 48 -21.17 -32.20 9.48
C GLU A 48 -20.51 -30.81 9.54
N LEU A 49 -21.17 -29.82 10.16
CA LEU A 49 -20.59 -28.50 10.42
C LEU A 49 -19.43 -28.57 11.42
N GLN A 50 -19.56 -29.33 12.52
CA GLN A 50 -18.47 -29.50 13.49
C GLN A 50 -17.26 -30.24 12.89
N ARG A 51 -17.47 -31.22 11.99
CA ARG A 51 -16.38 -31.81 11.21
C ARG A 51 -15.71 -30.77 10.30
N ALA A 52 -16.47 -30.05 9.47
CA ALA A 52 -15.93 -29.04 8.56
C ALA A 52 -15.15 -27.92 9.31
N VAL A 53 -15.57 -27.55 10.52
CA VAL A 53 -14.87 -26.56 11.36
C VAL A 53 -13.59 -27.11 11.99
N ASN A 54 -13.51 -28.40 12.30
CA ASN A 54 -12.30 -29.03 12.83
C ASN A 54 -11.32 -29.43 11.71
N GLU A 55 -11.82 -29.92 10.57
CA GLU A 55 -11.04 -30.36 9.41
C GLU A 55 -10.35 -29.19 8.68
N LYS A 56 -10.95 -27.99 8.68
CA LYS A 56 -10.32 -26.76 8.15
C LYS A 56 -9.37 -26.04 9.14
N PHE A 57 -9.22 -26.51 10.39
CA PHE A 57 -8.44 -25.81 11.43
C PHE A 57 -7.79 -26.81 12.41
N ASP A 58 -6.88 -27.65 11.90
CA ASP A 58 -6.15 -28.66 12.69
C ASP A 58 -5.09 -28.08 13.67
N GLY A 59 -4.81 -26.78 13.57
CA GLY A 59 -3.87 -26.07 14.43
C GLY A 59 -2.42 -26.08 13.92
N SER A 60 -2.17 -26.57 12.71
CA SER A 60 -0.93 -26.28 11.98
C SER A 60 -0.90 -24.81 11.53
N ASP A 61 0.30 -24.21 11.46
CA ASP A 61 0.51 -22.84 10.97
C ASP A 61 0.57 -22.79 9.42
N GLY A 62 -0.30 -23.55 8.75
CA GLY A 62 -0.36 -23.63 7.28
C GLY A 62 -1.01 -22.40 6.62
N GLU A 63 -0.51 -22.04 5.43
CA GLU A 63 -1.01 -20.93 4.61
C GLU A 63 -2.27 -21.30 3.79
N ASP A 64 -3.26 -21.94 4.43
CA ASP A 64 -4.48 -22.40 3.77
C ASP A 64 -5.56 -21.31 3.62
N ASP A 65 -6.45 -21.52 2.64
CA ASP A 65 -7.36 -20.51 2.06
C ASP A 65 -8.49 -20.01 3.01
N ASP A 66 -8.09 -19.18 3.98
CA ASP A 66 -8.92 -18.40 4.92
C ASP A 66 -9.89 -17.39 4.20
N SER A 67 -9.91 -17.38 2.86
CA SER A 67 -10.71 -16.51 1.99
C SER A 67 -12.20 -16.90 1.92
N ASP A 68 -12.51 -18.16 2.23
CA ASP A 68 -13.81 -18.81 2.04
C ASP A 68 -14.79 -18.65 3.24
N LEU A 69 -14.42 -17.88 4.27
CA LEU A 69 -15.25 -17.70 5.49
C LEU A 69 -16.66 -17.12 5.22
N PHE A 70 -16.84 -16.39 4.12
CA PHE A 70 -18.14 -15.83 3.72
C PHE A 70 -19.07 -16.80 2.98
N SER A 71 -18.61 -18.01 2.59
CA SER A 71 -19.47 -19.02 1.96
C SER A 71 -20.17 -19.94 2.97
N LEU A 72 -19.71 -19.95 4.22
CA LEU A 72 -20.27 -20.73 5.32
C LEU A 72 -21.70 -20.26 5.65
N GLN A 73 -22.68 -21.13 5.41
CA GLN A 73 -24.07 -20.85 5.76
C GLN A 73 -24.26 -20.89 7.29
N LEU A 74 -24.73 -19.79 7.86
CA LEU A 74 -25.18 -19.76 9.25
C LEU A 74 -26.39 -20.69 9.43
N PRO A 75 -26.46 -21.49 10.52
CA PRO A 75 -27.60 -22.36 10.78
C PRO A 75 -28.90 -21.56 10.91
N SER A 76 -30.01 -22.19 10.57
CA SER A 76 -31.35 -21.65 10.82
C SER A 76 -31.64 -21.53 12.32
N ARG A 77 -32.63 -20.69 12.68
CA ARG A 77 -33.20 -20.73 14.04
C ARG A 77 -33.84 -22.11 14.28
N PRO A 78 -33.65 -22.72 15.46
CA PRO A 78 -34.26 -24.01 15.79
C PRO A 78 -35.77 -24.06 15.53
N ASP A 79 -36.23 -25.23 15.09
CA ASP A 79 -37.60 -25.46 14.63
C ASP A 79 -38.67 -25.12 15.69
N PHE A 80 -38.35 -25.29 16.99
CA PHE A 80 -39.24 -24.94 18.11
C PHE A 80 -39.47 -23.42 18.27
N LEU A 81 -38.62 -22.56 17.68
CA LEU A 81 -38.82 -21.11 17.64
C LEU A 81 -39.61 -20.64 16.41
N THR A 82 -39.81 -21.52 15.42
CA THR A 82 -40.47 -21.20 14.13
C THR A 82 -41.85 -21.82 13.99
N LYS A 83 -42.09 -22.98 14.63
CA LYS A 83 -43.36 -23.71 14.59
C LYS A 83 -44.11 -23.58 15.94
N PRO A 84 -45.24 -22.84 16.01
CA PRO A 84 -46.06 -22.79 17.21
C PRO A 84 -46.73 -24.16 17.50
N ASN A 85 -47.10 -24.39 18.76
CA ASN A 85 -47.64 -25.63 19.32
C ASN A 85 -48.25 -26.62 18.31
N ARG A 86 -47.62 -27.79 18.18
CA ARG A 86 -48.29 -29.01 17.72
C ARG A 86 -49.45 -29.35 18.66
N ALA A 87 -50.55 -29.82 18.11
CA ALA A 87 -51.68 -30.34 18.89
C ALA A 87 -51.44 -31.78 19.38
N ASP A 88 -50.48 -32.50 18.80
CA ASP A 88 -50.01 -33.80 19.24
C ASP A 88 -48.79 -33.68 20.17
N ARG A 89 -48.87 -34.28 21.36
CA ARG A 89 -47.73 -34.42 22.29
C ARG A 89 -47.38 -35.89 22.52
N LEU A 90 -46.12 -36.16 22.88
CA LEU A 90 -45.68 -37.51 23.24
C LEU A 90 -46.04 -37.81 24.71
N MET A 91 -46.37 -39.07 25.01
CA MET A 91 -46.40 -39.60 26.37
C MET A 91 -45.76 -40.99 26.46
N ILE A 92 -45.22 -41.32 27.63
CA ILE A 92 -44.77 -42.67 27.97
C ILE A 92 -46.01 -43.48 28.39
N ARG A 93 -46.24 -44.60 27.69
CA ARG A 93 -47.34 -45.52 27.97
C ARG A 93 -47.04 -46.41 29.18
N ASN A 94 -45.88 -47.06 29.15
CA ASN A 94 -45.34 -47.96 30.17
C ASN A 94 -43.85 -48.20 29.92
N VAL A 95 -43.15 -48.73 30.93
CA VAL A 95 -41.76 -49.18 30.82
C VAL A 95 -41.71 -50.67 31.09
N GLU A 96 -41.24 -51.45 30.13
CA GLU A 96 -41.02 -52.89 30.28
C GLU A 96 -39.57 -53.15 30.68
N VAL A 97 -39.42 -54.08 31.62
CA VAL A 97 -38.17 -54.32 32.34
C VAL A 97 -37.95 -55.82 32.45
N ASP A 98 -36.88 -56.34 31.87
CA ASP A 98 -36.51 -57.76 31.85
C ASP A 98 -35.16 -57.95 32.55
N ASN A 99 -35.16 -58.65 33.69
CA ASN A 99 -33.97 -59.01 34.48
C ASN A 99 -33.08 -57.82 34.96
N PHE A 100 -33.66 -56.63 35.17
CA PHE A 100 -32.94 -55.41 35.54
C PHE A 100 -32.98 -55.10 37.05
N LYS A 101 -31.81 -54.93 37.67
CA LYS A 101 -31.59 -54.63 39.11
C LYS A 101 -32.41 -55.55 40.03
N SER A 102 -33.56 -55.09 40.52
CA SER A 102 -34.44 -55.85 41.41
C SER A 102 -35.63 -56.52 40.70
N TYR A 103 -35.87 -56.24 39.42
CA TYR A 103 -36.87 -56.93 38.62
C TYR A 103 -36.25 -58.22 38.04
N PHE A 104 -36.93 -59.35 38.23
CA PHE A 104 -36.53 -60.66 37.69
C PHE A 104 -37.58 -61.16 36.70
N GLY A 105 -37.13 -61.65 35.55
CA GLY A 105 -38.01 -61.84 34.39
C GLY A 105 -38.63 -60.53 33.90
N LYS A 106 -39.67 -60.63 33.08
CA LYS A 106 -40.39 -59.48 32.50
C LYS A 106 -41.41 -58.91 33.48
N ALA A 107 -41.24 -57.63 33.81
CA ALA A 107 -42.22 -56.81 34.51
C ALA A 107 -42.56 -55.58 33.65
N SER A 108 -43.85 -55.24 33.54
CA SER A 108 -44.30 -53.96 32.98
C SER A 108 -44.57 -52.99 34.12
N ILE A 109 -44.09 -51.76 34.03
CA ILE A 109 -44.30 -50.69 35.01
C ILE A 109 -45.19 -49.63 34.38
N GLY A 110 -46.37 -49.41 34.98
CA GLY A 110 -47.46 -48.63 34.40
C GLY A 110 -48.75 -49.47 34.28
N PRO A 111 -49.68 -49.13 33.37
CA PRO A 111 -49.61 -48.00 32.43
C PRO A 111 -49.64 -46.66 33.16
N PHE A 112 -48.85 -45.68 32.71
CA PHE A 112 -48.89 -44.32 33.28
C PHE A 112 -50.13 -43.55 32.81
N HIS A 113 -50.55 -42.55 33.59
CA HIS A 113 -51.60 -41.62 33.18
C HIS A 113 -51.03 -40.52 32.27
N LYS A 114 -51.85 -39.95 31.37
CA LYS A 114 -51.44 -38.89 30.43
C LYS A 114 -51.05 -37.56 31.09
N SER A 115 -51.50 -37.36 32.32
CA SER A 115 -51.43 -36.09 33.05
C SER A 115 -50.51 -36.26 34.28
N PHE A 116 -51.01 -36.54 35.49
CA PHE A 116 -50.17 -36.81 36.66
C PHE A 116 -50.25 -38.28 37.13
N THR A 117 -49.10 -38.95 37.23
CA THR A 117 -48.92 -40.24 37.91
C THR A 117 -47.97 -40.09 39.10
N SER A 118 -48.36 -40.61 40.26
CA SER A 118 -47.47 -40.73 41.43
C SER A 118 -47.04 -42.17 41.66
N ILE A 119 -45.79 -42.36 42.09
CA ILE A 119 -45.16 -43.66 42.30
C ILE A 119 -44.76 -43.78 43.77
N ILE A 120 -45.38 -44.72 44.45
CA ILE A 120 -45.36 -44.87 45.91
C ILE A 120 -44.85 -46.25 46.30
N GLY A 121 -44.37 -46.39 47.53
CA GLY A 121 -43.92 -47.67 48.08
C GLY A 121 -42.88 -47.51 49.19
N PRO A 122 -42.65 -48.57 50.00
CA PRO A 122 -41.71 -48.51 51.11
C PRO A 122 -40.27 -48.32 50.63
N ASN A 123 -39.43 -47.78 51.51
CA ASN A 123 -38.03 -47.52 51.17
C ASN A 123 -37.28 -48.84 50.91
N GLY A 124 -36.45 -48.84 49.86
CA GLY A 124 -35.78 -50.07 49.37
C GLY A 124 -36.65 -51.02 48.52
N SER A 125 -37.93 -50.71 48.26
CA SER A 125 -38.80 -51.58 47.43
C SER A 125 -38.36 -51.68 45.97
N GLY A 126 -37.69 -50.66 45.45
CA GLY A 126 -37.26 -50.56 44.05
C GLY A 126 -37.81 -49.34 43.29
N LYS A 127 -38.49 -48.39 43.96
CA LYS A 127 -38.99 -47.12 43.37
C LYS A 127 -38.04 -46.49 42.34
N SER A 128 -36.89 -45.98 42.78
CA SER A 128 -35.91 -45.31 41.91
C SER A 128 -35.19 -46.25 40.93
N ASN A 129 -35.41 -47.58 40.97
CA ASN A 129 -34.91 -48.48 39.92
C ASN A 129 -35.69 -48.29 38.60
N LEU A 130 -36.89 -47.70 38.62
CA LEU A 130 -37.56 -47.22 37.41
C LEU A 130 -36.79 -46.04 36.78
N ILE A 131 -36.33 -45.10 37.61
CA ILE A 131 -35.53 -43.97 37.15
C ILE A 131 -34.18 -44.45 36.63
N ASP A 132 -33.55 -45.42 37.30
CA ASP A 132 -32.37 -46.12 36.75
C ASP A 132 -32.65 -46.80 35.40
N SER A 133 -33.86 -47.35 35.17
CA SER A 133 -34.19 -48.00 33.90
C SER A 133 -34.45 -46.99 32.77
N LEU A 134 -35.04 -45.83 33.07
CA LEU A 134 -35.15 -44.69 32.16
C LEU A 134 -33.75 -44.13 31.80
N LEU A 135 -32.93 -43.82 32.82
CA LEU A 135 -31.53 -43.40 32.68
C LEU A 135 -30.72 -44.38 31.80
N PHE A 136 -30.95 -45.68 31.97
CA PHE A 136 -30.29 -46.71 31.18
C PHE A 136 -30.70 -46.64 29.69
N VAL A 137 -31.99 -46.55 29.37
CA VAL A 137 -32.44 -46.47 27.96
C VAL A 137 -32.04 -45.15 27.29
N PHE A 138 -32.08 -44.03 28.01
CA PHE A 138 -31.63 -42.72 27.49
C PHE A 138 -30.10 -42.57 27.39
N GLY A 139 -29.33 -43.62 27.67
CA GLY A 139 -27.90 -43.66 27.34
C GLY A 139 -26.95 -43.00 28.34
N PHE A 140 -27.41 -42.71 29.57
CA PHE A 140 -26.60 -42.08 30.61
C PHE A 140 -25.40 -42.96 31.03
N ARG A 141 -24.36 -42.32 31.60
CA ARG A 141 -23.20 -43.01 32.19
C ARG A 141 -23.62 -43.80 33.43
N ALA A 142 -23.08 -45.01 33.59
CA ALA A 142 -23.44 -45.92 34.70
C ALA A 142 -23.28 -45.31 36.11
N SER A 143 -22.38 -44.34 36.28
CA SER A 143 -22.24 -43.55 37.52
C SER A 143 -23.51 -42.78 37.90
N LYS A 144 -24.24 -42.18 36.95
CA LYS A 144 -25.57 -41.58 37.21
C LYS A 144 -26.65 -42.64 37.49
N ILE A 145 -26.50 -43.85 36.95
CA ILE A 145 -27.37 -45.02 37.20
C ILE A 145 -27.00 -45.75 38.52
N ARG A 146 -26.24 -45.09 39.41
CA ARG A 146 -25.84 -45.57 40.73
C ARG A 146 -25.17 -46.97 40.69
N SER A 147 -24.40 -47.25 39.63
CA SER A 147 -23.79 -48.56 39.36
C SER A 147 -22.42 -48.43 38.69
N ALA A 148 -21.37 -49.04 39.28
CA ALA A 148 -20.00 -48.92 38.76
C ALA A 148 -19.76 -49.60 37.39
N LYS A 149 -20.57 -50.61 37.03
CA LYS A 149 -20.44 -51.39 35.78
C LYS A 149 -21.81 -51.72 35.20
N VAL A 150 -21.90 -51.80 33.87
CA VAL A 150 -23.14 -52.15 33.14
C VAL A 150 -23.63 -53.56 33.50
N SER A 151 -22.71 -54.51 33.72
CA SER A 151 -23.01 -55.87 34.22
C SER A 151 -23.59 -55.94 35.65
N ASN A 152 -23.65 -54.82 36.39
CA ASN A 152 -24.36 -54.71 37.68
C ASN A 152 -25.79 -54.15 37.54
N LEU A 153 -26.24 -53.86 36.32
CA LEU A 153 -27.66 -53.61 36.02
C LEU A 153 -28.45 -54.91 35.83
N ILE A 154 -27.76 -56.04 35.65
CA ILE A 154 -28.35 -57.38 35.57
C ILE A 154 -28.73 -57.86 36.99
N HIS A 155 -29.90 -58.47 37.13
CA HIS A 155 -30.40 -59.05 38.39
C HIS A 155 -29.49 -60.16 38.94
N LYS A 156 -29.26 -60.19 40.25
CA LYS A 156 -28.36 -61.16 40.93
C LYS A 156 -28.90 -61.67 42.28
N SER A 157 -30.22 -61.70 42.47
CA SER A 157 -30.84 -62.11 43.75
C SER A 157 -31.17 -63.61 43.78
N ALA A 158 -31.22 -64.19 44.98
CA ALA A 158 -31.70 -65.57 45.23
C ALA A 158 -31.07 -66.65 44.32
N GLY A 159 -29.76 -66.52 44.03
CA GLY A 159 -29.02 -67.48 43.18
C GLY A 159 -29.27 -67.37 41.67
N ARG A 160 -30.07 -66.39 41.21
CA ARG A 160 -30.47 -66.23 39.81
C ARG A 160 -29.55 -65.24 39.09
N ASN A 161 -28.77 -65.72 38.14
CA ASN A 161 -27.83 -64.93 37.32
C ASN A 161 -28.16 -65.08 35.81
N PRO A 162 -29.00 -64.21 35.22
CA PRO A 162 -29.29 -64.20 33.79
C PRO A 162 -28.15 -63.56 32.97
N ASP A 163 -28.05 -63.90 31.68
CA ASP A 163 -26.95 -63.45 30.79
C ASP A 163 -27.08 -62.01 30.29
N LYS A 164 -28.31 -61.50 30.30
CA LYS A 164 -28.68 -60.18 29.80
C LYS A 164 -29.82 -59.57 30.61
N CYS A 165 -29.87 -58.25 30.64
CA CYS A 165 -31.07 -57.49 31.03
C CYS A 165 -31.50 -56.59 29.87
N THR A 166 -32.79 -56.34 29.73
CA THR A 166 -33.36 -55.49 28.67
C THR A 166 -34.39 -54.55 29.28
N VAL A 167 -34.39 -53.29 28.85
CA VAL A 167 -35.42 -52.31 29.21
C VAL A 167 -35.97 -51.72 27.92
N THR A 168 -37.29 -51.60 27.83
CA THR A 168 -38.02 -51.04 26.69
C THR A 168 -38.98 -49.95 27.17
N ILE A 169 -38.85 -48.74 26.64
CA ILE A 169 -39.81 -47.65 26.86
C ILE A 169 -40.78 -47.62 25.68
N HIS A 170 -42.07 -47.63 25.98
CA HIS A 170 -43.15 -47.50 24.99
C HIS A 170 -43.64 -46.05 24.93
N PHE A 171 -43.49 -45.42 23.78
CA PHE A 171 -43.95 -44.05 23.52
C PHE A 171 -45.13 -44.06 22.53
N GLN A 172 -46.07 -43.15 22.74
CA GLN A 172 -47.22 -42.92 21.84
C GLN A 172 -47.52 -41.42 21.78
N ARG A 173 -48.01 -40.91 20.64
CA ARG A 173 -48.49 -39.52 20.56
C ARG A 173 -50.00 -39.45 20.81
N ILE A 174 -50.40 -38.41 21.53
CA ILE A 174 -51.79 -38.13 21.87
C ILE A 174 -52.18 -36.72 21.49
N VAL A 175 -53.45 -36.58 21.10
CA VAL A 175 -54.16 -35.31 21.09
C VAL A 175 -55.03 -35.28 22.33
N ASP A 176 -54.88 -34.22 23.14
CA ASP A 176 -55.67 -34.03 24.36
C ASP A 176 -57.06 -33.48 24.03
N ILE A 177 -58.08 -34.17 24.53
CA ILE A 177 -59.49 -33.79 24.45
C ILE A 177 -60.01 -33.64 25.89
N PRO A 178 -60.95 -32.72 26.19
CA PRO A 178 -61.56 -32.65 27.52
C PRO A 178 -62.07 -34.03 27.98
N GLY A 179 -61.56 -34.51 29.12
CA GLY A 179 -61.87 -35.82 29.71
C GLY A 179 -61.12 -37.03 29.12
N HIS A 180 -60.74 -37.02 27.84
CA HIS A 180 -60.19 -38.21 27.14
C HIS A 180 -58.91 -37.89 26.33
N TYR A 181 -58.42 -38.83 25.52
CA TYR A 181 -57.33 -38.56 24.58
C TYR A 181 -57.46 -39.47 23.35
N GLU A 182 -57.09 -38.96 22.18
CA GLU A 182 -56.98 -39.75 20.96
C GLU A 182 -55.52 -40.08 20.68
N VAL A 183 -55.22 -41.35 20.38
CA VAL A 183 -53.89 -41.78 19.97
C VAL A 183 -53.72 -41.50 18.47
N VAL A 184 -52.67 -40.79 18.11
CA VAL A 184 -52.36 -40.54 16.70
C VAL A 184 -51.97 -41.87 16.04
N LYS A 185 -52.65 -42.24 14.96
CA LYS A 185 -52.37 -43.49 14.22
C LYS A 185 -50.91 -43.50 13.73
N ASP A 186 -50.30 -44.68 13.78
CA ASP A 186 -48.90 -44.94 13.40
C ASP A 186 -47.86 -44.08 14.15
N SER A 187 -48.21 -43.57 15.34
CA SER A 187 -47.31 -42.76 16.19
C SER A 187 -46.66 -43.52 17.35
N GLU A 188 -47.04 -44.77 17.59
CA GLU A 188 -46.40 -45.62 18.60
C GLU A 188 -44.98 -45.97 18.16
N PHE A 189 -44.01 -45.84 19.07
CA PHE A 189 -42.66 -46.35 18.87
C PHE A 189 -42.02 -46.78 20.19
N THR A 190 -41.06 -47.68 20.08
CA THR A 190 -40.37 -48.31 21.21
C THR A 190 -38.87 -48.06 21.12
N ILE A 191 -38.28 -47.67 22.24
CA ILE A 191 -36.82 -47.62 22.38
C ILE A 191 -36.43 -48.64 23.44
N SER A 192 -35.61 -49.61 23.04
CA SER A 192 -35.06 -50.62 23.95
C SER A 192 -33.55 -50.58 24.03
N ARG A 193 -33.02 -50.96 25.19
CA ARG A 193 -31.59 -51.16 25.42
C ARG A 193 -31.38 -52.49 26.13
N THR A 194 -30.46 -53.29 25.62
CA THR A 194 -30.04 -54.57 26.21
C THR A 194 -28.60 -54.45 26.70
N ALA A 195 -28.34 -54.92 27.92
CA ALA A 195 -27.00 -55.02 28.50
C ALA A 195 -26.64 -56.50 28.77
N PHE A 196 -25.39 -56.85 28.50
CA PHE A 196 -24.86 -58.21 28.61
C PHE A 196 -23.81 -58.33 29.73
N GLN A 197 -23.58 -59.53 30.25
CA GLN A 197 -22.58 -59.77 31.32
C GLN A 197 -21.16 -59.29 30.96
N ASN A 198 -20.79 -59.28 29.67
CA ASN A 198 -19.51 -58.76 29.19
C ASN A 198 -19.36 -57.21 29.24
N ASN A 199 -20.34 -56.49 29.79
CA ASN A 199 -20.46 -55.03 29.86
C ASN A 199 -20.75 -54.30 28.53
N SER A 200 -20.96 -55.02 27.43
CA SER A 200 -21.50 -54.40 26.21
C SER A 200 -22.98 -54.04 26.39
N SER A 201 -23.46 -53.07 25.60
CA SER A 201 -24.88 -52.76 25.48
C SER A 201 -25.26 -52.45 24.05
N SER A 202 -26.39 -52.98 23.59
CA SER A 202 -26.99 -52.68 22.28
C SER A 202 -28.30 -51.91 22.46
N TYR A 203 -28.62 -51.03 21.51
CA TYR A 203 -29.93 -50.36 21.43
C TYR A 203 -30.74 -50.97 20.28
N ALA A 204 -32.06 -50.92 20.40
CA ALA A 204 -32.95 -51.18 19.28
C ALA A 204 -34.18 -50.25 19.30
N ILE A 205 -34.53 -49.71 18.13
CA ILE A 205 -35.73 -48.91 17.89
C ILE A 205 -36.71 -49.80 17.14
N ASP A 206 -37.92 -49.97 17.66
CA ASP A 206 -38.97 -50.82 17.04
C ASP A 206 -38.48 -52.24 16.71
N GLY A 207 -37.70 -52.81 17.63
CA GLY A 207 -37.05 -54.12 17.52
C GLY A 207 -35.84 -54.19 16.59
N ARG A 208 -35.57 -53.13 15.81
CA ARG A 208 -34.43 -53.06 14.87
C ARG A 208 -33.17 -52.56 15.60
N PRO A 209 -32.00 -53.20 15.46
CA PRO A 209 -30.78 -52.74 16.11
C PRO A 209 -30.41 -51.33 15.63
N ALA A 210 -30.02 -50.47 16.57
CA ALA A 210 -29.73 -49.06 16.33
C ALA A 210 -28.46 -48.61 17.07
N THR A 211 -27.83 -47.55 16.57
CA THR A 211 -26.73 -46.85 17.25
C THR A 211 -27.25 -45.86 18.28
N LYS A 212 -26.38 -45.41 19.20
CA LYS A 212 -26.73 -44.35 20.17
C LYS A 212 -27.15 -43.05 19.45
N ASN A 213 -26.41 -42.63 18.43
CA ASN A 213 -26.69 -41.40 17.68
C ASN A 213 -28.05 -41.46 16.96
N GLU A 214 -28.47 -42.62 16.44
CA GLU A 214 -29.81 -42.79 15.85
C GLU A 214 -30.93 -42.69 16.90
N VAL A 215 -30.72 -43.22 18.11
CA VAL A 215 -31.64 -43.07 19.24
C VAL A 215 -31.72 -41.61 19.68
N GLU A 216 -30.59 -40.91 19.80
CA GLU A 216 -30.54 -39.49 20.17
C GLU A 216 -31.17 -38.60 19.10
N ALA A 217 -30.90 -38.83 17.82
CA ALA A 217 -31.53 -38.12 16.70
C ALA A 217 -33.04 -38.40 16.62
N ARG A 218 -33.49 -39.63 16.92
CA ARG A 218 -34.93 -39.97 17.00
C ARG A 218 -35.62 -39.22 18.15
N LEU A 219 -34.97 -39.09 19.30
CA LEU A 219 -35.49 -38.36 20.47
C LEU A 219 -35.46 -36.83 20.27
N ARG A 220 -34.39 -36.26 19.70
CA ARG A 220 -34.31 -34.85 19.28
C ARG A 220 -35.47 -34.46 18.35
N ARG A 221 -35.85 -35.34 17.41
CA ARG A 221 -36.99 -35.16 16.48
C ARG A 221 -38.39 -35.22 17.15
N VAL A 222 -38.46 -35.56 18.43
CA VAL A 222 -39.69 -35.52 19.24
C VAL A 222 -39.48 -34.63 20.48
N ASP A 223 -38.61 -33.62 20.33
CA ASP A 223 -38.38 -32.53 21.28
C ASP A 223 -37.88 -32.95 22.68
N ILE A 224 -37.30 -34.15 22.79
CA ILE A 224 -36.65 -34.65 24.01
C ILE A 224 -35.15 -34.34 23.96
N ASP A 225 -34.67 -33.63 24.98
CA ASP A 225 -33.27 -33.24 25.14
C ASP A 225 -32.54 -34.11 26.18
N ILE A 226 -31.44 -34.74 25.75
CA ILE A 226 -30.61 -35.71 26.49
C ILE A 226 -29.27 -35.08 26.92
N GLU A 227 -28.93 -33.89 26.41
CA GLU A 227 -27.69 -33.21 26.80
C GLU A 227 -27.88 -32.53 28.16
N HIS A 228 -28.95 -31.75 28.27
CA HIS A 228 -29.29 -31.02 29.49
C HIS A 228 -30.41 -31.67 30.32
N ASN A 229 -30.91 -32.82 29.87
CA ASN A 229 -31.71 -33.77 30.66
C ASN A 229 -32.96 -33.17 31.32
N ARG A 230 -33.55 -32.14 30.70
CA ARG A 230 -34.59 -31.28 31.29
C ARG A 230 -35.85 -32.00 31.77
N PHE A 231 -36.17 -33.15 31.18
CA PHE A 231 -37.29 -34.00 31.60
C PHE A 231 -37.02 -34.73 32.93
N LEU A 232 -35.76 -34.82 33.36
CA LEU A 232 -35.35 -35.51 34.57
C LEU A 232 -35.01 -34.51 35.67
N ILE A 233 -35.55 -34.74 36.86
CA ILE A 233 -35.34 -33.89 38.03
C ILE A 233 -34.98 -34.80 39.20
N LEU A 234 -33.72 -35.23 39.24
CA LEU A 234 -33.15 -35.96 40.37
C LEU A 234 -32.86 -35.01 41.53
N GLN A 235 -32.96 -35.50 42.77
CA GLN A 235 -32.59 -34.77 43.99
C GLN A 235 -31.23 -34.02 43.86
N GLY A 236 -30.20 -34.70 43.35
CA GLY A 236 -28.87 -34.10 43.15
C GLY A 236 -28.73 -33.17 41.94
N GLU A 237 -29.66 -33.20 40.97
CA GLU A 237 -29.65 -32.27 39.82
C GLU A 237 -30.28 -30.93 40.20
N VAL A 238 -31.29 -30.94 41.08
CA VAL A 238 -31.85 -29.75 41.73
C VAL A 238 -30.77 -29.00 42.54
N GLU A 239 -29.90 -29.73 43.25
CA GLU A 239 -28.75 -29.17 43.96
C GLU A 239 -27.67 -28.67 43.00
N GLN A 240 -27.37 -29.39 41.92
CA GLN A 240 -26.41 -28.93 40.90
C GLN A 240 -26.83 -27.58 40.29
N ILE A 241 -28.10 -27.40 39.93
CA ILE A 241 -28.64 -26.11 39.44
C ILE A 241 -28.44 -25.00 40.48
N ALA A 242 -28.65 -25.29 41.77
CA ALA A 242 -28.43 -24.33 42.86
C ALA A 242 -26.94 -24.02 43.15
N MET A 243 -26.02 -24.79 42.57
CA MET A 243 -24.57 -24.67 42.72
C MET A 243 -23.84 -24.30 41.41
N MET A 244 -24.56 -24.12 40.29
CA MET A 244 -23.97 -23.68 39.02
C MET A 244 -23.30 -22.31 39.20
N LYS A 245 -22.13 -22.17 38.56
CA LYS A 245 -21.40 -20.89 38.45
C LYS A 245 -22.04 -20.01 37.36
N PRO A 246 -21.87 -18.67 37.38
CA PRO A 246 -22.40 -17.80 36.33
C PRO A 246 -21.96 -18.17 34.90
N VAL A 247 -20.73 -18.66 34.74
CA VAL A 247 -20.10 -19.12 33.48
C VAL A 247 -19.24 -20.36 33.77
N LYS A 248 -18.99 -21.21 32.78
CA LYS A 248 -18.04 -22.34 32.91
C LYS A 248 -16.62 -21.87 33.25
N THR A 249 -16.04 -22.36 34.35
CA THR A 249 -14.60 -22.20 34.64
C THR A 249 -13.73 -23.30 34.03
N THR A 250 -14.34 -24.46 33.77
CA THR A 250 -13.65 -25.71 33.44
C THR A 250 -14.38 -26.37 32.28
N LYS A 251 -13.67 -26.98 31.32
CA LYS A 251 -14.30 -27.64 30.14
C LYS A 251 -15.28 -28.77 30.49
N SER A 252 -15.23 -29.28 31.72
CA SER A 252 -16.09 -30.34 32.26
C SER A 252 -17.26 -29.83 33.12
N GLU A 253 -17.36 -28.52 33.34
CA GLU A 253 -18.40 -27.89 34.16
C GLU A 253 -19.31 -27.03 33.29
N THR A 254 -20.62 -27.09 33.52
CA THR A 254 -21.61 -26.20 32.90
C THR A 254 -21.89 -25.00 33.81
N GLY A 255 -21.86 -23.79 33.26
CA GLY A 255 -22.32 -22.59 33.93
C GLY A 255 -23.78 -22.26 33.59
N MET A 256 -24.33 -21.28 34.30
CA MET A 256 -25.69 -20.78 34.10
C MET A 256 -25.89 -20.17 32.70
N VAL A 257 -24.91 -19.47 32.15
CA VAL A 257 -24.97 -18.97 30.76
C VAL A 257 -25.09 -20.12 29.78
N GLU A 258 -24.20 -21.12 29.85
CA GLU A 258 -24.21 -22.25 28.91
C GLU A 258 -25.52 -23.04 28.97
N TYR A 259 -25.96 -23.36 30.19
CA TYR A 259 -27.23 -24.04 30.42
C TYR A 259 -28.42 -23.28 29.80
N LEU A 260 -28.41 -21.95 29.82
CA LEU A 260 -29.42 -21.14 29.14
C LEU A 260 -29.21 -21.06 27.62
N GLU A 261 -27.97 -20.91 27.13
CA GLU A 261 -27.66 -20.87 25.69
C GLU A 261 -28.06 -22.15 24.95
N ASP A 262 -27.87 -23.32 25.56
CA ASP A 262 -28.25 -24.63 25.00
C ASP A 262 -29.78 -24.85 25.05
N ILE A 263 -30.47 -24.24 26.02
CA ILE A 263 -31.95 -24.24 26.09
C ILE A 263 -32.55 -23.34 25.01
N ILE A 264 -32.00 -22.14 24.85
CA ILE A 264 -32.43 -21.10 23.88
C ILE A 264 -32.02 -21.48 22.45
N GLY A 265 -30.89 -22.16 22.28
CA GLY A 265 -30.28 -22.47 20.99
C GLY A 265 -29.44 -21.34 20.40
N THR A 266 -28.74 -20.56 21.24
CA THR A 266 -27.72 -19.58 20.78
C THR A 266 -26.33 -20.19 20.67
N ASN A 267 -26.09 -21.32 21.35
CA ASN A 267 -24.90 -22.15 21.26
C ASN A 267 -24.41 -22.39 19.81
N ARG A 268 -25.33 -22.63 18.87
CA ARG A 268 -25.11 -22.81 17.42
C ARG A 268 -24.36 -21.66 16.73
N LEU A 269 -24.34 -20.46 17.34
CA LEU A 269 -23.63 -19.28 16.83
C LEU A 269 -22.25 -19.10 17.47
N GLU A 270 -21.96 -19.73 18.62
CA GLU A 270 -20.68 -19.61 19.31
C GLU A 270 -19.47 -20.05 18.44
N PRO A 271 -19.53 -21.14 17.64
CA PRO A 271 -18.43 -21.51 16.73
C PRO A 271 -18.14 -20.43 15.68
N PHE A 272 -19.18 -19.84 15.09
CA PHE A 272 -19.04 -18.79 14.08
C PHE A 272 -18.42 -17.52 14.67
N VAL A 273 -18.87 -17.09 15.86
CA VAL A 273 -18.26 -15.96 16.58
C VAL A 273 -16.77 -16.24 16.85
N LYS A 274 -16.40 -17.46 17.25
CA LYS A 274 -15.00 -17.86 17.48
C LYS A 274 -14.17 -17.84 16.20
N LEU A 275 -14.69 -18.33 15.07
CA LEU A 275 -14.01 -18.33 13.77
C LEU A 275 -13.75 -16.91 13.26
N PHE A 276 -14.79 -16.09 13.16
CA PHE A 276 -14.65 -14.70 12.72
C PHE A 276 -13.78 -13.87 13.69
N GLN A 277 -13.85 -14.11 15.01
CA GLN A 277 -12.95 -13.45 15.97
C GLN A 277 -11.49 -13.86 15.77
N ARG A 278 -11.18 -15.13 15.48
CA ARG A 278 -9.82 -15.57 15.14
C ARG A 278 -9.31 -14.89 13.87
N ARG A 279 -10.12 -14.83 12.82
CA ARG A 279 -9.75 -14.17 11.55
C ARG A 279 -9.53 -12.67 11.72
N VAL A 280 -10.42 -11.97 12.44
CA VAL A 280 -10.25 -10.54 12.76
C VAL A 280 -9.00 -10.31 13.62
N ASN A 281 -8.67 -11.20 14.55
CA ASN A 281 -7.43 -11.10 15.33
C ASN A 281 -6.17 -11.27 14.45
N ARG A 282 -6.14 -12.26 13.54
CA ARG A 282 -5.07 -12.42 12.52
C ARG A 282 -4.92 -11.13 11.69
N LEU A 283 -6.00 -10.69 11.06
CA LEU A 283 -6.03 -9.47 10.24
C LEU A 283 -5.65 -8.20 11.02
N THR A 284 -5.89 -8.14 12.34
CA THR A 284 -5.45 -7.02 13.18
C THR A 284 -3.93 -7.03 13.39
N CYS A 285 -3.33 -8.22 13.53
CA CYS A 285 -1.88 -8.38 13.52
C CYS A 285 -1.30 -7.95 12.17
N ASP A 286 -1.82 -8.47 11.06
CA ASP A 286 -1.38 -8.14 9.70
C ASP A 286 -1.45 -6.62 9.44
N LEU A 287 -2.58 -5.99 9.79
CA LEU A 287 -2.79 -4.55 9.67
C LEU A 287 -1.81 -3.74 10.54
N SER A 288 -1.46 -4.22 11.74
CA SER A 288 -0.42 -3.60 12.57
C SER A 288 0.97 -3.70 11.93
N GLN A 289 1.30 -4.83 11.30
CA GLN A 289 2.56 -5.00 10.57
C GLN A 289 2.63 -4.11 9.33
N GLN A 290 1.53 -3.99 8.56
CA GLN A 290 1.46 -3.08 7.41
C GLN A 290 1.57 -1.61 7.83
N ARG A 291 1.04 -1.23 9.00
CA ARG A 291 1.25 0.12 9.57
C ARG A 291 2.72 0.35 9.91
N ILE A 292 3.37 -0.57 10.62
CA ILE A 292 4.80 -0.49 10.94
C ILE A 292 5.66 -0.44 9.66
N ALA A 293 5.32 -1.20 8.62
CA ALA A 293 6.00 -1.17 7.33
C ALA A 293 5.81 0.17 6.60
N ARG A 294 4.58 0.72 6.59
CA ARG A 294 4.27 2.06 6.06
C ARG A 294 5.01 3.16 6.82
N ASP A 295 5.09 3.08 8.15
CA ASP A 295 5.77 4.06 8.98
C ASP A 295 7.30 3.97 8.85
N HIS A 296 7.86 2.77 8.72
CA HIS A 296 9.27 2.59 8.38
C HIS A 296 9.60 3.15 6.98
N ALA A 297 8.71 2.98 6.00
CA ALA A 297 8.85 3.58 4.68
C ALA A 297 8.69 5.12 4.71
N ARG A 298 7.74 5.66 5.48
CA ARG A 298 7.55 7.11 5.69
C ARG A 298 8.78 7.73 6.34
N ASN A 299 9.28 7.12 7.41
CA ASN A 299 10.49 7.58 8.10
C ASN A 299 11.72 7.47 7.19
N SER A 300 11.82 6.44 6.34
CA SER A 300 12.87 6.32 5.32
C SER A 300 12.78 7.41 4.24
N LYS A 301 11.56 7.79 3.81
CA LYS A 301 11.34 8.92 2.89
C LYS A 301 11.77 10.24 3.54
N VAL A 302 11.27 10.53 4.74
CA VAL A 302 11.54 11.80 5.47
C VAL A 302 13.02 11.94 5.83
N ALA A 303 13.71 10.85 6.21
CA ALA A 303 15.16 10.88 6.44
C ALA A 303 15.97 11.27 5.19
N MET A 304 15.46 11.00 3.98
CA MET A 304 16.07 11.40 2.71
C MET A 304 15.70 12.81 2.25
N GLU A 305 14.62 13.42 2.77
CA GLU A 305 14.20 14.77 2.37
C GLU A 305 15.23 15.84 2.73
N ASN A 306 15.95 15.71 3.84
CA ASN A 306 17.00 16.66 4.23
C ASN A 306 18.25 16.58 3.32
N PRO A 307 18.84 15.39 3.06
CA PRO A 307 19.86 15.23 2.01
C PRO A 307 19.43 15.73 0.64
N VAL A 308 18.19 15.44 0.22
CA VAL A 308 17.67 15.89 -1.08
C VAL A 308 17.46 17.41 -1.13
N ARG A 309 16.97 18.04 -0.05
CA ARG A 309 16.88 19.50 0.03
C ARG A 309 18.25 20.14 -0.16
N ALA A 310 19.28 19.66 0.55
CA ALA A 310 20.65 20.14 0.41
C ALA A 310 21.24 19.86 -0.99
N ALA A 311 20.87 18.74 -1.63
CA ALA A 311 21.28 18.43 -2.99
C ALA A 311 20.63 19.35 -4.04
N ILE A 312 19.34 19.66 -3.90
CA ILE A 312 18.65 20.61 -4.78
C ILE A 312 19.16 22.04 -4.52
N GLU A 313 19.38 22.43 -3.27
CA GLU A 313 20.00 23.72 -2.90
C GLU A 313 21.39 23.89 -3.52
N PHE A 314 22.25 22.86 -3.46
CA PHE A 314 23.55 22.85 -4.13
C PHE A 314 23.43 23.01 -5.65
N LEU A 315 22.53 22.27 -6.30
CA LEU A 315 22.29 22.38 -7.74
C LEU A 315 21.74 23.76 -8.12
N MET A 316 20.84 24.33 -7.33
CA MET A 316 20.34 25.70 -7.49
C MET A 316 21.47 26.73 -7.33
N LYS A 317 22.40 26.54 -6.39
CA LYS A 317 23.53 27.43 -6.18
C LYS A 317 24.63 27.30 -7.25
N GLU A 318 24.89 26.12 -7.79
CA GLU A 318 25.76 25.94 -8.97
C GLU A 318 25.12 26.60 -10.21
N ASN A 319 23.80 26.51 -10.35
CA ASN A 319 23.04 27.16 -11.42
C ASN A 319 22.99 28.70 -11.26
N GLU A 320 22.88 29.21 -10.03
CA GLU A 320 22.97 30.65 -9.73
C GLU A 320 24.37 31.20 -10.04
N ALA A 321 25.43 30.51 -9.60
CA ALA A 321 26.81 30.89 -9.90
C ALA A 321 27.10 30.91 -11.41
N THR A 322 26.68 29.87 -12.14
CA THR A 322 26.89 29.78 -13.60
C THR A 322 26.08 30.82 -14.39
N THR A 323 24.84 31.12 -13.99
CA THR A 323 24.04 32.19 -14.65
C THR A 323 24.54 33.59 -14.33
N ILE A 324 25.06 33.86 -13.13
CA ILE A 324 25.75 35.13 -12.82
C ILE A 324 27.07 35.25 -13.61
N HIS A 325 27.86 34.17 -13.68
CA HIS A 325 29.10 34.14 -14.46
C HIS A 325 28.83 34.41 -15.95
N MET A 326 27.79 33.80 -16.53
CA MET A 326 27.34 34.06 -17.90
C MET A 326 27.01 35.55 -18.12
N LYS A 327 26.20 36.17 -17.25
CA LYS A 327 25.85 37.61 -17.34
C LYS A 327 27.09 38.51 -17.34
N LEU A 328 28.07 38.19 -16.49
CA LEU A 328 29.34 38.92 -16.41
C LEU A 328 30.22 38.74 -17.67
N GLU A 329 30.32 37.53 -18.22
CA GLU A 329 31.06 37.28 -19.46
C GLU A 329 30.34 37.89 -20.70
N GLN A 330 29.01 37.81 -20.79
CA GLN A 330 28.23 38.51 -21.84
C GLN A 330 28.46 40.02 -21.82
N ARG A 331 28.47 40.65 -20.63
CA ARG A 331 28.79 42.08 -20.52
C ARG A 331 30.26 42.39 -20.81
N ARG A 332 31.19 41.48 -20.50
CA ARG A 332 32.60 41.61 -20.91
C ARG A 332 32.73 41.58 -22.44
N ARG A 333 32.01 40.68 -23.13
CA ARG A 333 31.91 40.63 -24.60
C ARG A 333 31.44 41.97 -25.16
N GLN A 334 30.32 42.51 -24.65
CA GLN A 334 29.78 43.79 -25.13
C GLN A 334 30.81 44.92 -25.00
N ARG A 335 31.46 45.06 -23.83
CA ARG A 335 32.54 46.04 -23.60
C ARG A 335 33.78 45.89 -24.51
N TYR A 336 33.95 44.79 -25.22
CA TYR A 336 34.96 44.65 -26.28
C TYR A 336 34.39 44.97 -27.66
N LEU A 337 33.13 44.62 -27.95
CA LEU A 337 32.44 45.04 -29.18
C LEU A 337 32.32 46.57 -29.27
N ASP A 338 31.94 47.24 -28.17
CA ASP A 338 31.87 48.70 -28.07
C ASP A 338 33.21 49.39 -28.37
N LYS A 339 34.33 48.72 -28.03
CA LYS A 339 35.70 49.18 -28.33
C LYS A 339 36.15 48.89 -29.75
N ILE A 340 35.54 47.91 -30.43
CA ILE A 340 35.84 47.55 -31.82
C ILE A 340 35.10 48.49 -32.78
N ALA A 341 33.89 48.94 -32.43
CA ALA A 341 33.06 49.83 -33.26
C ALA A 341 33.75 51.12 -33.74
N PRO A 342 34.37 51.97 -32.88
CA PRO A 342 35.06 53.18 -33.34
C PRO A 342 36.32 52.86 -34.15
N LYS A 343 37.11 51.87 -33.70
CA LYS A 343 38.32 51.41 -34.41
C LYS A 343 38.00 50.90 -35.83
N GLN A 344 36.85 50.26 -36.01
CA GLN A 344 36.35 49.81 -37.31
C GLN A 344 36.05 51.01 -38.22
N ALA A 345 35.37 52.05 -37.72
CA ALA A 345 35.07 53.26 -38.49
C ALA A 345 36.33 54.06 -38.88
N GLU A 346 37.33 54.14 -37.99
CA GLU A 346 38.64 54.72 -38.28
C GLU A 346 39.41 53.91 -39.35
N LEU A 347 39.41 52.57 -39.21
CA LEU A 347 40.02 51.64 -40.16
C LEU A 347 39.33 51.69 -41.53
N ASP A 348 38.04 52.00 -41.60
CA ASP A 348 37.32 52.15 -42.87
C ASP A 348 37.64 53.49 -43.57
N LYS A 349 37.84 54.58 -42.84
CA LYS A 349 38.39 55.84 -43.42
C LYS A 349 39.80 55.66 -43.97
N MET A 350 40.70 55.05 -43.20
CA MET A 350 42.09 54.82 -43.61
C MET A 350 42.21 53.94 -44.87
N LYS A 351 41.21 53.08 -45.17
CA LYS A 351 41.16 52.32 -46.43
C LYS A 351 40.90 53.20 -47.66
N GLU A 352 40.17 54.31 -47.52
CA GLU A 352 39.90 55.20 -48.64
C GLU A 352 41.15 56.02 -48.99
N GLU A 353 41.83 56.54 -47.96
CA GLU A 353 43.15 57.17 -48.09
C GLU A 353 44.16 56.20 -48.75
N MET A 354 44.25 54.96 -48.26
CA MET A 354 45.11 53.90 -48.81
C MET A 354 44.90 53.63 -50.31
N LYS A 355 43.67 53.76 -50.85
CA LYS A 355 43.43 53.59 -52.30
C LYS A 355 44.13 54.66 -53.11
N SER A 356 44.02 55.93 -52.70
CA SER A 356 44.62 57.05 -53.43
C SER A 356 46.14 56.95 -53.52
N ILE A 357 46.79 56.53 -52.43
CA ILE A 357 48.25 56.32 -52.40
C ILE A 357 48.64 55.12 -53.29
N ALA A 358 47.83 54.06 -53.32
CA ALA A 358 48.12 52.87 -54.13
C ALA A 358 48.19 53.15 -55.64
N GLU A 359 47.36 54.06 -56.17
CA GLU A 359 47.40 54.47 -57.58
C GLU A 359 48.74 55.14 -57.94
N THR A 360 49.28 56.00 -57.05
CA THR A 360 50.60 56.63 -57.23
C THR A 360 51.79 55.66 -57.06
N LEU A 361 51.53 54.47 -56.52
CA LEU A 361 52.54 53.43 -56.30
C LEU A 361 52.68 52.53 -57.53
N ASP A 362 51.59 52.31 -58.27
CA ASP A 362 51.57 51.51 -59.51
C ASP A 362 52.37 52.12 -60.67
N THR A 363 52.69 53.42 -60.64
CA THR A 363 53.66 54.02 -61.58
C THR A 363 55.09 53.57 -61.29
N ASN A 364 55.55 53.72 -60.04
CA ASN A 364 56.93 53.44 -59.64
C ASN A 364 57.27 51.93 -59.74
N LYS A 365 56.30 51.07 -59.43
CA LYS A 365 56.38 49.61 -59.62
C LYS A 365 56.81 49.17 -61.01
N ASN A 366 56.65 50.00 -62.06
CA ASN A 366 57.08 49.64 -63.41
C ASN A 366 58.60 49.77 -63.60
N GLU A 367 59.26 50.63 -62.83
CA GLU A 367 60.73 50.73 -62.82
C GLU A 367 61.34 49.64 -61.94
N TYR A 368 60.71 49.34 -60.78
CA TYR A 368 61.06 48.21 -59.91
C TYR A 368 61.19 46.88 -60.70
N LYS A 369 60.27 46.61 -61.63
CA LYS A 369 60.25 45.40 -62.48
C LYS A 369 61.52 45.14 -63.27
N GLN A 370 62.30 46.16 -63.63
CA GLN A 370 63.56 45.93 -64.37
C GLN A 370 64.66 45.37 -63.45
N SER A 371 64.69 45.78 -62.18
CA SER A 371 65.59 45.19 -61.17
C SER A 371 65.17 43.77 -60.77
N GLU A 372 63.87 43.48 -60.81
CA GLU A 372 63.25 42.19 -60.54
C GLU A 372 63.80 41.08 -61.47
N GLU A 373 64.18 41.40 -62.70
CA GLU A 373 64.68 40.40 -63.66
C GLU A 373 66.07 39.86 -63.31
N ALA A 374 66.98 40.72 -62.83
CA ALA A 374 68.25 40.26 -62.27
C ALA A 374 68.05 39.50 -60.93
N GLN A 375 67.00 39.83 -60.17
CA GLN A 375 66.61 39.07 -58.98
C GLN A 375 66.10 37.67 -59.33
N LYS A 376 65.41 37.47 -60.46
CA LYS A 376 64.90 36.16 -60.91
C LYS A 376 65.99 35.11 -61.08
N VAL A 377 67.16 35.46 -61.64
CA VAL A 377 68.29 34.52 -61.79
C VAL A 377 68.79 34.02 -60.43
N MET A 378 68.86 34.90 -59.43
CA MET A 378 69.23 34.54 -58.05
C MET A 378 68.16 33.68 -57.37
N ILE A 379 66.87 33.95 -57.68
CA ILE A 379 65.74 33.12 -57.26
C ILE A 379 65.80 31.73 -57.90
N GLU A 380 66.29 31.57 -59.13
CA GLU A 380 66.43 30.24 -59.76
C GLU A 380 67.45 29.35 -59.05
N GLU A 381 68.63 29.87 -58.70
CA GLU A 381 69.62 29.12 -57.91
C GLU A 381 69.07 28.74 -56.54
N ARG A 382 68.45 29.70 -55.86
CA ARG A 382 67.73 29.43 -54.60
C ARG A 382 66.66 28.35 -54.79
N SER A 383 65.89 28.37 -55.88
CA SER A 383 64.85 27.37 -56.15
C SER A 383 65.39 25.94 -56.26
N LYS A 384 66.66 25.74 -56.64
CA LYS A 384 67.29 24.42 -56.71
C LYS A 384 67.61 23.91 -55.30
N LEU A 385 68.02 24.79 -54.39
CA LEU A 385 68.25 24.48 -52.99
C LEU A 385 66.94 24.30 -52.20
N ASP A 386 65.96 25.20 -52.41
CA ASP A 386 64.63 25.10 -51.80
C ASP A 386 63.93 23.78 -52.21
N LYS A 387 64.08 23.30 -53.46
CA LYS A 387 63.56 21.97 -53.89
C LYS A 387 64.22 20.79 -53.18
N ASN A 388 65.52 20.86 -52.90
CA ASN A 388 66.25 19.81 -52.17
C ASN A 388 65.94 19.84 -50.67
N PHE A 389 65.69 21.03 -50.12
CA PHE A 389 65.18 21.21 -48.77
C PHE A 389 63.75 20.67 -48.65
N ASP A 390 62.87 20.97 -49.60
CA ASP A 390 61.48 20.47 -49.64
C ASP A 390 61.38 18.94 -49.73
N SER A 391 62.27 18.27 -50.47
CA SER A 391 62.26 16.80 -50.57
C SER A 391 62.67 16.14 -49.24
N LEU A 392 63.81 16.55 -48.67
CA LEU A 392 64.26 16.08 -47.35
C LEU A 392 63.28 16.45 -46.22
N SER A 393 62.69 17.64 -46.28
CA SER A 393 61.68 18.07 -45.31
C SER A 393 60.36 17.30 -45.46
N LYS A 394 59.98 16.86 -46.67
CA LYS A 394 58.85 15.95 -46.87
C LYS A 394 59.14 14.57 -46.28
N GLU A 395 60.29 13.96 -46.56
CA GLU A 395 60.67 12.66 -45.97
C GLU A 395 60.68 12.71 -44.43
N LEU A 396 61.24 13.77 -43.84
CA LEU A 396 61.32 13.96 -42.40
C LEU A 396 59.94 14.25 -41.78
N SER A 397 59.07 14.97 -42.50
CA SER A 397 57.66 15.14 -42.15
C SER A 397 56.91 13.80 -42.17
N ASP A 398 57.06 13.01 -43.22
CA ASP A 398 56.28 11.79 -43.43
C ASP A 398 56.67 10.72 -42.38
N LEU A 399 57.98 10.54 -42.11
CA LEU A 399 58.48 9.76 -40.97
C LEU A 399 57.89 10.26 -39.63
N GLY A 400 57.82 11.57 -39.43
CA GLY A 400 57.16 12.19 -38.27
C GLY A 400 55.65 11.90 -38.18
N THR A 401 54.94 11.76 -39.31
CA THR A 401 53.51 11.39 -39.30
C THR A 401 53.28 9.92 -38.98
N GLU A 402 54.21 9.02 -39.35
CA GLU A 402 54.13 7.61 -38.95
C GLU A 402 54.50 7.43 -37.47
N GLU A 403 55.55 8.13 -37.01
CA GLU A 403 55.97 8.14 -35.62
C GLU A 403 54.85 8.67 -34.69
N THR A 404 54.18 9.77 -35.07
CA THR A 404 53.06 10.33 -34.30
C THR A 404 51.83 9.42 -34.32
N ARG A 405 51.43 8.85 -35.48
CA ARG A 405 50.34 7.85 -35.55
C ARG A 405 50.61 6.64 -34.65
N ARG A 406 51.84 6.14 -34.63
CA ARG A 406 52.24 5.02 -33.79
C ARG A 406 52.23 5.39 -32.32
N LYS A 407 52.80 6.54 -31.94
CA LYS A 407 52.76 7.09 -30.57
C LYS A 407 51.31 7.31 -30.10
N GLU A 408 50.40 7.73 -30.97
CA GLU A 408 48.97 7.81 -30.66
C GLU A 408 48.32 6.44 -30.42
N ALA A 409 48.55 5.46 -31.30
CA ALA A 409 48.01 4.11 -31.12
C ALA A 409 48.51 3.48 -29.81
N LEU A 410 49.81 3.61 -29.53
CA LEU A 410 50.45 3.12 -28.31
C LEU A 410 49.87 3.82 -27.07
N LYS A 411 49.71 5.16 -27.09
CA LYS A 411 49.01 5.92 -26.03
C LYS A 411 47.56 5.47 -25.83
N ARG A 412 46.80 5.19 -26.90
CA ARG A 412 45.41 4.72 -26.80
C ARG A 412 45.32 3.34 -26.12
N HIS A 413 46.21 2.41 -26.49
CA HIS A 413 46.25 1.09 -25.84
C HIS A 413 46.76 1.16 -24.39
N GLN A 414 47.81 1.95 -24.11
CA GLN A 414 48.26 2.22 -22.73
C GLN A 414 47.17 2.86 -21.87
N ALA A 415 46.43 3.84 -22.39
CA ALA A 415 45.32 4.46 -21.66
C ALA A 415 44.23 3.42 -21.33
N ASN A 416 43.89 2.53 -22.27
CA ASN A 416 42.92 1.46 -22.02
C ASN A 416 43.43 0.41 -21.02
N ILE A 417 44.72 0.06 -21.06
CA ILE A 417 45.36 -0.79 -20.05
C ILE A 417 45.26 -0.13 -18.67
N SER A 418 45.63 1.15 -18.54
CA SER A 418 45.58 1.87 -17.26
C SER A 418 44.16 1.98 -16.68
N LYS A 419 43.12 2.04 -17.53
CA LYS A 419 41.71 1.99 -17.11
C LYS A 419 41.33 0.61 -16.57
N ALA A 420 41.65 -0.45 -17.32
CA ALA A 420 41.36 -1.82 -16.91
C ALA A 420 42.13 -2.23 -15.64
N GLU A 421 43.39 -1.79 -15.51
CA GLU A 421 44.20 -1.98 -14.30
C GLU A 421 43.62 -1.18 -13.12
N ALA A 422 43.15 0.05 -13.30
CA ALA A 422 42.48 0.83 -12.26
C ALA A 422 41.07 0.29 -11.89
N GLU A 423 40.38 -0.42 -12.78
CA GLU A 423 39.13 -1.12 -12.47
C GLU A 423 39.40 -2.43 -11.73
N LYS A 424 40.36 -3.24 -12.18
CA LYS A 424 40.85 -4.40 -11.43
C LYS A 424 41.33 -4.01 -10.02
N GLU A 425 42.07 -2.91 -9.87
CA GLU A 425 42.54 -2.44 -8.57
C GLU A 425 41.38 -2.04 -7.64
N LYS A 426 40.28 -1.48 -8.17
CA LYS A 426 39.06 -1.22 -7.38
C LYS A 426 38.41 -2.51 -6.91
N GLU A 427 38.28 -3.54 -7.77
CA GLU A 427 37.71 -4.83 -7.37
C GLU A 427 38.59 -5.58 -6.37
N VAL A 428 39.93 -5.52 -6.52
CA VAL A 428 40.89 -6.07 -5.55
C VAL A 428 40.81 -5.34 -4.21
N LYS A 429 40.71 -4.00 -4.21
CA LYS A 429 40.50 -3.20 -2.98
C LYS A 429 39.15 -3.53 -2.31
N LYS A 430 38.07 -3.72 -3.08
CA LYS A 430 36.77 -4.19 -2.56
C LYS A 430 36.90 -5.58 -1.92
N ARG A 431 37.53 -6.54 -2.60
CA ARG A 431 37.75 -7.90 -2.10
C ARG A 431 38.56 -7.88 -0.79
N SER A 432 39.69 -7.19 -0.74
CA SER A 432 40.52 -7.09 0.47
C SER A 432 39.77 -6.45 1.65
N ASN A 433 38.96 -5.42 1.40
CA ASN A 433 38.08 -4.82 2.42
C ASN A 433 37.00 -5.78 2.93
N LEU A 434 36.51 -6.71 2.08
CA LEU A 434 35.51 -7.72 2.44
C LEU A 434 36.13 -8.95 3.14
N GLU A 435 37.34 -9.36 2.77
CA GLU A 435 38.09 -10.45 3.45
C GLU A 435 38.41 -10.10 4.90
N ALA A 436 38.65 -8.82 5.20
CA ALA A 436 38.88 -8.32 6.56
C ALA A 436 37.59 -8.08 7.38
N ALA A 437 36.42 -8.51 6.89
CA ALA A 437 35.13 -8.43 7.58
C ALA A 437 34.78 -9.68 8.42
N PRO A 438 34.80 -10.93 7.89
CA PRO A 438 34.44 -12.13 8.66
C PRO A 438 35.31 -12.32 9.90
N GLU A 439 36.62 -12.17 9.80
CA GLU A 439 37.53 -12.32 10.95
C GLU A 439 37.18 -11.34 12.10
N LYS A 440 36.75 -10.12 11.77
CA LYS A 440 36.30 -9.13 12.77
C LYS A 440 34.93 -9.46 13.35
N ALA A 441 34.04 -10.06 12.57
CA ALA A 441 32.74 -10.54 13.04
C ALA A 441 32.90 -11.75 13.98
N GLU A 442 33.74 -12.73 13.61
CA GLU A 442 34.06 -13.90 14.44
C GLU A 442 34.70 -13.50 15.78
N ARG A 443 35.70 -12.61 15.75
CA ARG A 443 36.31 -12.04 16.98
C ARG A 443 35.33 -11.25 17.86
N LYS A 444 34.23 -10.72 17.32
CA LYS A 444 33.14 -10.13 18.11
C LYS A 444 32.19 -11.19 18.66
N ILE A 445 31.78 -12.16 17.85
CA ILE A 445 30.87 -13.24 18.24
C ILE A 445 31.43 -13.99 19.45
N ALA A 446 32.72 -14.34 19.44
CA ALA A 446 33.39 -14.98 20.57
C ALA A 446 33.30 -14.16 21.88
N LYS A 447 33.52 -12.84 21.81
CA LYS A 447 33.40 -11.94 22.98
C LYS A 447 31.95 -11.80 23.47
N CYS A 448 31.00 -11.65 22.55
CA CYS A 448 29.59 -11.57 22.91
C CYS A 448 29.09 -12.89 23.53
N GLN A 449 29.67 -14.05 23.17
CA GLN A 449 29.38 -15.34 23.80
C GLN A 449 29.92 -15.38 25.23
N GLU A 450 31.18 -14.98 25.45
CA GLU A 450 31.81 -14.88 26.78
C GLU A 450 31.04 -13.93 27.72
N GLU A 451 30.62 -12.76 27.24
CA GLU A 451 29.78 -11.82 28.00
C GLU A 451 28.37 -12.38 28.30
N VAL A 452 27.79 -13.20 27.40
CA VAL A 452 26.48 -13.84 27.61
C VAL A 452 26.54 -14.91 28.69
N GLU A 453 27.63 -15.68 28.78
CA GLU A 453 27.82 -16.68 29.85
C GLU A 453 27.97 -16.00 31.23
N GLN A 454 28.76 -14.93 31.32
CA GLN A 454 28.92 -14.14 32.56
C GLN A 454 27.58 -13.54 33.04
N LEU A 455 26.78 -12.97 32.13
CA LEU A 455 25.46 -12.43 32.48
C LEU A 455 24.47 -13.51 32.93
N LEU A 456 24.60 -14.74 32.42
CA LEU A 456 23.78 -15.90 32.83
C LEU A 456 24.11 -16.40 34.24
N GLU A 457 25.30 -16.09 34.77
CA GLU A 457 25.71 -16.42 36.14
C GLU A 457 25.23 -15.36 37.15
N ILE A 458 25.27 -14.08 36.74
CA ILE A 458 24.66 -12.95 37.47
C ILE A 458 23.12 -13.08 37.52
N GLU A 459 22.48 -13.50 36.42
CA GLU A 459 21.02 -13.71 36.36
C GLU A 459 20.53 -14.80 37.35
N LYS A 460 21.37 -15.79 37.69
CA LYS A 460 21.04 -16.81 38.72
C LYS A 460 21.20 -16.27 40.13
N THR A 461 22.39 -15.76 40.44
CA THR A 461 22.79 -15.34 41.80
C THR A 461 21.87 -14.25 42.36
N ALA A 462 21.53 -13.23 41.56
CA ALA A 462 20.61 -12.17 41.99
C ALA A 462 19.18 -12.68 42.29
N ASN A 463 18.69 -13.69 41.57
CA ASN A 463 17.37 -14.30 41.89
C ASN A 463 17.44 -15.15 43.18
N GLU A 464 18.52 -15.90 43.37
CA GLU A 464 18.73 -16.69 44.60
C GLU A 464 18.89 -15.83 45.87
N GLU A 465 19.28 -14.56 45.75
CA GLU A 465 19.29 -13.62 46.88
C GLU A 465 17.91 -12.98 47.11
N ALA A 466 17.22 -12.60 46.02
CA ALA A 466 15.86 -12.04 46.09
C ALA A 466 14.86 -12.96 46.80
N ASP A 467 14.98 -14.28 46.59
CA ASP A 467 14.11 -15.27 47.24
C ASP A 467 14.46 -15.47 48.73
N LYS A 468 15.75 -15.37 49.12
CA LYS A 468 16.17 -15.48 50.53
C LYS A 468 15.68 -14.30 51.39
N ASN A 469 15.69 -13.09 50.82
CA ASN A 469 15.28 -11.88 51.55
C ASN A 469 13.76 -11.78 51.77
N LEU A 470 12.96 -12.61 51.08
CA LEU A 470 11.50 -12.64 51.20
C LEU A 470 11.06 -13.05 52.63
N ASP A 471 11.73 -14.05 53.22
CA ASP A 471 11.49 -14.57 54.57
C ASP A 471 11.83 -13.57 55.69
N GLU A 472 12.67 -12.56 55.40
CA GLU A 472 13.00 -11.49 56.35
C GLU A 472 12.05 -10.29 56.22
N PHE A 473 11.58 -10.01 54.99
CA PHE A 473 10.51 -9.04 54.76
C PHE A 473 9.23 -9.39 55.53
N GLU A 474 8.79 -10.66 55.50
CA GLU A 474 7.57 -11.06 56.23
C GLU A 474 7.66 -10.74 57.73
N LYS A 475 8.78 -11.12 58.39
CA LYS A 475 9.02 -10.90 59.82
C LYS A 475 9.06 -9.43 60.21
N ARG A 476 9.69 -8.56 59.41
CA ARG A 476 9.69 -7.10 59.65
C ARG A 476 8.31 -6.45 59.42
N SER A 477 7.39 -7.11 58.72
CA SER A 477 6.14 -6.50 58.25
C SER A 477 4.94 -6.61 59.19
N GLU A 478 4.99 -7.40 60.28
CA GLU A 478 3.81 -7.67 61.13
C GLU A 478 3.33 -6.44 61.92
N ALA A 479 4.20 -5.79 62.69
CA ALA A 479 3.80 -4.69 63.58
C ALA A 479 3.17 -3.49 62.83
N PRO A 480 3.69 -3.02 61.67
CA PRO A 480 3.02 -1.99 60.87
C PRO A 480 1.60 -2.37 60.41
N LYS A 481 1.35 -3.65 60.11
CA LYS A 481 0.03 -4.14 59.67
C LYS A 481 -1.02 -4.12 60.78
N GLU A 482 -0.62 -4.29 62.05
CA GLU A 482 -1.54 -4.11 63.19
C GLU A 482 -1.92 -2.65 63.43
N GLU A 483 -0.93 -1.74 63.36
CA GLU A 483 -1.16 -0.31 63.59
C GLU A 483 -2.06 0.30 62.49
N GLN A 484 -1.88 -0.14 61.24
CA GLN A 484 -2.71 0.25 60.10
C GLN A 484 -4.21 -0.07 60.31
N LYS A 485 -4.55 -1.25 60.86
CA LYS A 485 -5.95 -1.65 61.12
C LYS A 485 -6.65 -0.72 62.10
N LYS A 486 -6.00 -0.38 63.22
CA LYS A 486 -6.59 0.45 64.29
C LYS A 486 -6.95 1.85 63.77
N ILE A 487 -6.07 2.45 62.96
CA ILE A 487 -6.33 3.75 62.34
C ILE A 487 -7.45 3.66 61.30
N GLN A 488 -7.50 2.60 60.49
CA GLN A 488 -8.54 2.37 59.48
C GLN A 488 -9.95 2.32 60.07
N GLU A 489 -10.13 1.72 61.26
CA GLU A 489 -11.42 1.72 61.98
C GLU A 489 -11.84 3.12 62.43
N THR A 490 -10.92 3.91 63.00
CA THR A 490 -11.22 5.29 63.42
C THR A 490 -11.53 6.22 62.25
N TRP A 491 -10.89 6.01 61.09
CA TRP A 491 -11.18 6.74 59.86
C TRP A 491 -12.58 6.41 59.33
N ALA A 492 -12.98 5.13 59.36
CA ALA A 492 -14.29 4.69 58.87
C ALA A 492 -15.46 5.31 59.67
N GLN A 493 -15.29 5.57 60.97
CA GLN A 493 -16.29 6.26 61.78
C GLN A 493 -16.48 7.72 61.34
N LYS A 494 -15.43 8.55 61.39
CA LYS A 494 -15.54 9.98 61.04
C LYS A 494 -15.89 10.21 59.56
N SER A 495 -15.40 9.35 58.67
CA SER A 495 -15.77 9.36 57.24
C SER A 495 -17.28 9.19 57.04
N ASN A 496 -17.94 8.31 57.80
CA ASN A 496 -19.40 8.11 57.68
C ASN A 496 -20.22 9.33 58.12
N GLU A 497 -19.79 10.06 59.14
CA GLU A 497 -20.47 11.29 59.61
C GLU A 497 -20.30 12.43 58.60
N PHE A 498 -19.08 12.66 58.12
CA PHE A 498 -18.80 13.59 57.02
C PHE A 498 -19.61 13.25 55.76
N ASN A 499 -19.68 11.97 55.38
CA ASN A 499 -20.43 11.52 54.20
C ASN A 499 -21.95 11.78 54.31
N LYS A 500 -22.54 11.73 55.52
CA LYS A 500 -23.95 12.10 55.75
C LYS A 500 -24.20 13.59 55.51
N VAL A 501 -23.48 14.45 56.23
CA VAL A 501 -23.68 15.92 56.16
C VAL A 501 -23.37 16.45 54.75
N ARG A 502 -22.34 15.90 54.08
CA ARG A 502 -22.05 16.20 52.67
C ARG A 502 -23.21 15.80 51.74
N GLY A 503 -23.93 14.72 52.06
CA GLY A 503 -25.12 14.30 51.31
C GLY A 503 -26.28 15.29 51.46
N GLU A 504 -26.59 15.69 52.69
CA GLU A 504 -27.64 16.68 53.00
C GLU A 504 -27.34 18.05 52.36
N ALA A 505 -26.12 18.57 52.53
CA ALA A 505 -25.66 19.81 51.91
C ALA A 505 -25.75 19.78 50.38
N ARG A 506 -25.36 18.65 49.75
CA ARG A 506 -25.45 18.46 48.30
C ARG A 506 -26.90 18.49 47.82
N ILE A 507 -27.81 17.77 48.48
CA ILE A 507 -29.23 17.73 48.08
C ILE A 507 -29.81 19.15 48.14
N ALA A 508 -29.61 19.88 49.24
CA ALA A 508 -30.10 21.26 49.35
C ALA A 508 -29.53 22.20 48.27
N ARG A 509 -28.27 22.00 47.88
CA ARG A 509 -27.60 22.78 46.82
C ARG A 509 -28.10 22.45 45.42
N GLU A 510 -28.32 21.17 45.10
CA GLU A 510 -29.00 20.74 43.87
C GLU A 510 -30.41 21.34 43.79
N ASP A 511 -31.18 21.28 44.89
CA ASP A 511 -32.54 21.81 45.03
C ASP A 511 -32.66 23.34 44.85
N PHE A 512 -31.61 24.09 45.16
CA PHE A 512 -31.50 25.54 44.96
C PHE A 512 -31.01 25.88 43.54
N GLU A 513 -29.98 25.19 43.08
CA GLU A 513 -29.46 25.39 41.73
C GLU A 513 -30.50 25.06 40.66
N ASP A 514 -31.32 24.02 40.84
CA ASP A 514 -32.30 23.61 39.84
C ASP A 514 -33.47 24.60 39.74
N LEU A 515 -33.89 25.23 40.84
CA LEU A 515 -34.80 26.38 40.80
C LEU A 515 -34.19 27.58 40.07
N LYS A 516 -32.92 27.88 40.32
CA LYS A 516 -32.19 28.97 39.66
C LYS A 516 -31.98 28.71 38.16
N LYS A 517 -31.63 27.47 37.78
CA LYS A 517 -31.55 27.00 36.39
C LYS A 517 -32.91 27.08 35.72
N LEU A 518 -34.01 26.70 36.40
CA LEU A 518 -35.36 26.73 35.82
C LEU A 518 -35.74 28.17 35.42
N ALA A 519 -35.55 29.14 36.34
CA ALA A 519 -35.82 30.56 36.10
C ALA A 519 -34.98 31.12 34.92
N ASN A 520 -33.67 30.89 34.92
CA ASN A 520 -32.77 31.41 33.89
C ASN A 520 -32.88 30.64 32.55
N SER A 521 -33.44 29.42 32.54
CA SER A 521 -33.47 28.58 31.34
C SER A 521 -34.23 29.19 30.16
N GLY A 522 -35.09 30.20 30.38
CA GLY A 522 -35.72 30.97 29.31
C GLY A 522 -34.77 32.03 28.73
N THR A 523 -34.15 32.84 29.60
CA THR A 523 -33.27 33.95 29.22
C THR A 523 -31.98 33.49 28.57
N ASP A 524 -31.36 32.43 29.10
CA ASP A 524 -30.02 32.01 28.69
C ASP A 524 -30.03 31.48 27.24
N LYS A 525 -31.07 30.69 26.90
CA LYS A 525 -31.31 30.24 25.51
C LYS A 525 -31.54 31.40 24.55
N LEU A 526 -32.18 32.48 25.02
CA LEU A 526 -32.53 33.65 24.22
C LEU A 526 -31.27 34.48 23.92
N ILE A 527 -30.41 34.67 24.92
CA ILE A 527 -29.08 35.29 24.77
C ILE A 527 -28.20 34.45 23.85
N GLU A 528 -28.16 33.13 24.04
CA GLU A 528 -27.38 32.22 23.18
C GLU A 528 -27.83 32.28 21.72
N LEU A 529 -29.15 32.23 21.45
CA LEU A 529 -29.69 32.32 20.10
C LEU A 529 -29.40 33.69 19.44
N LYS A 530 -29.49 34.79 20.18
CA LYS A 530 -29.14 36.13 19.66
C LYS A 530 -27.66 36.24 19.31
N LYS A 531 -26.76 35.76 20.18
CA LYS A 531 -25.31 35.76 19.91
C LYS A 531 -24.94 34.84 18.74
N ARG A 532 -25.62 33.69 18.58
CA ARG A 532 -25.50 32.82 17.40
C ARG A 532 -25.94 33.53 16.12
N LEU A 533 -27.08 34.23 16.14
CA LEU A 533 -27.56 35.01 14.98
C LEU A 533 -26.53 36.07 14.56
N GLU A 534 -26.09 36.90 15.50
CA GLU A 534 -25.09 37.95 15.27
C GLU A 534 -23.81 37.40 14.61
N SER A 535 -23.23 36.33 15.17
CA SER A 535 -22.06 35.67 14.58
C SER A 535 -22.32 35.04 13.20
N SER A 536 -23.54 34.57 12.94
CA SER A 536 -23.92 33.98 11.65
C SER A 536 -24.14 35.05 10.58
N GLU A 537 -24.64 36.23 10.94
CA GLU A 537 -24.81 37.36 10.02
C GLU A 537 -23.45 37.99 9.69
N GLU A 538 -22.52 38.07 10.66
CA GLU A 538 -21.16 38.56 10.43
C GLU A 538 -20.37 37.65 9.46
N SER A 539 -20.40 36.33 9.67
CA SER A 539 -19.76 35.37 8.75
C SER A 539 -20.39 35.41 7.35
N TYR A 540 -21.73 35.46 7.26
CA TYR A 540 -22.43 35.55 5.97
C TYR A 540 -22.08 36.83 5.20
N ALA A 541 -21.92 37.98 5.89
CA ALA A 541 -21.49 39.22 5.27
C ALA A 541 -20.07 39.10 4.68
N LYS A 542 -19.13 38.52 5.43
CA LYS A 542 -17.74 38.31 5.00
C LYS A 542 -17.63 37.34 3.81
N GLU A 543 -18.29 36.19 3.88
CA GLU A 543 -18.30 35.19 2.81
C GLU A 543 -18.97 35.73 1.53
N LYS A 544 -19.98 36.58 1.66
CA LYS A 544 -20.63 37.21 0.49
C LYS A 544 -19.76 38.27 -0.16
N ASP A 545 -19.07 39.10 0.62
CA ASP A 545 -18.10 40.09 0.11
C ASP A 545 -16.90 39.38 -0.57
N GLU A 546 -16.41 38.27 0.00
CA GLU A 546 -15.43 37.41 -0.67
C GLU A 546 -15.97 36.82 -1.98
N LEU A 547 -17.21 36.30 -1.98
CA LEU A 547 -17.85 35.71 -3.16
C LEU A 547 -18.02 36.72 -4.31
N ASP A 548 -18.35 37.97 -4.01
CA ASP A 548 -18.55 39.01 -5.02
C ASP A 548 -17.22 39.59 -5.54
N LYS A 549 -16.10 39.39 -4.83
CA LYS A 549 -14.72 39.65 -5.30
C LYS A 549 -14.16 38.52 -6.17
N LEU A 550 -14.35 37.26 -5.76
CA LEU A 550 -13.78 36.10 -6.47
C LEU A 550 -14.35 35.86 -7.88
N LYS A 551 -15.62 36.24 -8.13
CA LYS A 551 -16.28 36.08 -9.44
C LYS A 551 -15.55 36.81 -10.59
N PRO A 552 -15.39 38.15 -10.56
CA PRO A 552 -14.74 38.87 -11.66
C PRO A 552 -13.27 38.47 -11.84
N GLU A 553 -12.56 38.11 -10.76
CA GLU A 553 -11.21 37.57 -10.87
C GLU A 553 -11.19 36.22 -11.61
N PHE A 554 -12.05 35.27 -11.23
CA PHE A 554 -12.20 33.99 -11.92
C PHE A 554 -12.53 34.16 -13.40
N ASP A 555 -13.51 35.01 -13.74
CA ASP A 555 -13.90 35.24 -15.13
C ASP A 555 -12.73 35.83 -15.94
N SER A 556 -11.96 36.77 -15.37
CA SER A 556 -10.77 37.34 -16.02
C SER A 556 -9.66 36.31 -16.28
N TRP A 557 -9.44 35.36 -15.36
CA TRP A 557 -8.46 34.27 -15.54
C TRP A 557 -8.98 33.19 -16.51
N ASN A 558 -10.29 32.94 -16.52
CA ASN A 558 -10.96 32.02 -17.43
C ASN A 558 -10.92 32.54 -18.88
N ASP A 559 -11.07 33.85 -19.10
CA ASP A 559 -10.93 34.46 -20.43
C ASP A 559 -9.48 34.50 -20.93
N LYS A 560 -8.50 34.80 -20.05
CA LYS A 560 -7.07 34.61 -20.36
C LYS A 560 -6.77 33.15 -20.76
N LEU A 561 -7.32 32.18 -20.03
CA LEU A 561 -7.14 30.77 -20.34
C LEU A 561 -7.72 30.41 -21.72
N LYS A 562 -8.87 30.97 -22.10
CA LYS A 562 -9.45 30.80 -23.45
C LYS A 562 -8.50 31.36 -24.52
N GLN A 563 -8.07 32.62 -24.38
CA GLN A 563 -7.16 33.31 -25.31
C GLN A 563 -5.87 32.51 -25.56
N LEU A 564 -5.13 32.20 -24.49
CA LEU A 564 -3.89 31.42 -24.56
C LEU A 564 -4.10 30.02 -25.16
N SER A 565 -5.25 29.38 -24.88
CA SER A 565 -5.58 28.07 -25.45
C SER A 565 -5.89 28.11 -26.95
N THR A 566 -6.32 29.26 -27.49
CA THR A 566 -6.52 29.46 -28.93
C THR A 566 -5.26 29.91 -29.68
N GLU A 567 -4.36 30.63 -29.02
CA GLU A 567 -3.17 31.22 -29.64
C GLU A 567 -2.02 30.22 -29.77
N LEU A 568 -1.70 29.46 -28.71
CA LEU A 568 -0.63 28.44 -28.71
C LEU A 568 -0.72 27.42 -29.86
N PRO A 569 -1.89 26.87 -30.23
CA PRO A 569 -2.02 25.99 -31.40
C PRO A 569 -1.69 26.67 -32.74
N THR A 570 -1.95 27.98 -32.89
CA THR A 570 -1.60 28.71 -34.12
C THR A 570 -0.09 28.93 -34.20
N LEU A 571 0.51 29.40 -33.10
CA LEU A 571 1.94 29.63 -32.96
C LEU A 571 2.74 28.35 -33.26
N ARG A 572 2.39 27.23 -32.60
CA ARG A 572 2.94 25.89 -32.84
C ARG A 572 2.92 25.47 -34.31
N ASN A 573 1.82 25.75 -35.02
CA ASN A 573 1.72 25.43 -36.44
C ASN A 573 2.65 26.31 -37.30
N THR A 574 2.81 27.59 -37.00
CA THR A 574 3.77 28.46 -37.70
C THR A 574 5.22 28.05 -37.43
N ALA A 575 5.58 27.77 -36.17
CA ALA A 575 6.90 27.25 -35.81
C ALA A 575 7.21 25.92 -36.55
N ARG A 576 6.24 25.00 -36.61
CA ARG A 576 6.35 23.75 -37.37
C ARG A 576 6.57 23.96 -38.87
N GLN A 577 5.91 24.94 -39.48
CA GLN A 577 6.10 25.29 -40.90
C GLN A 577 7.51 25.84 -41.15
N LYS A 578 7.96 26.84 -40.37
CA LYS A 578 9.30 27.43 -40.50
C LYS A 578 10.42 26.38 -40.33
N ASN A 579 10.31 25.48 -39.35
CA ASN A 579 11.28 24.39 -39.16
C ASN A 579 11.29 23.38 -40.34
N GLN A 580 10.17 23.16 -41.05
CA GLN A 580 10.16 22.36 -42.28
C GLN A 580 10.86 23.07 -43.44
N ASP A 581 10.73 24.39 -43.58
CA ASP A 581 11.38 25.16 -44.65
C ASP A 581 12.89 25.35 -44.38
N LEU A 582 13.30 25.43 -43.11
CA LEU A 582 14.69 25.33 -42.68
C LEU A 582 15.31 23.99 -43.15
N ALA A 583 14.62 22.86 -42.93
CA ALA A 583 15.07 21.56 -43.42
C ALA A 583 15.20 21.51 -44.95
N LYS A 584 14.17 21.94 -45.69
CA LYS A 584 14.17 21.99 -47.18
C LYS A 584 15.29 22.88 -47.74
N THR A 585 15.62 23.98 -47.08
CA THR A 585 16.71 24.89 -47.52
C THR A 585 18.09 24.35 -47.16
N ARG A 586 18.24 23.67 -46.01
CA ARG A 586 19.45 22.94 -45.63
C ARG A 586 19.82 21.86 -46.66
N ASP A 587 18.88 21.00 -47.03
CA ASP A 587 19.12 19.91 -48.00
C ASP A 587 19.54 20.45 -49.38
N ARG A 588 18.98 21.59 -49.80
CA ARG A 588 19.37 22.29 -51.04
C ARG A 588 20.79 22.84 -50.95
N LEU A 589 21.14 23.51 -49.85
CA LEU A 589 22.48 24.04 -49.62
C LEU A 589 23.54 22.93 -49.60
N GLU A 590 23.26 21.82 -48.91
CA GLU A 590 24.20 20.70 -48.81
C GLU A 590 24.39 19.98 -50.16
N THR A 591 23.31 19.75 -50.92
CA THR A 591 23.43 19.14 -52.26
C THR A 591 24.13 20.06 -53.27
N LEU A 592 23.95 21.39 -53.19
CA LEU A 592 24.71 22.34 -54.01
C LEU A 592 26.20 22.34 -53.64
N ARG A 593 26.54 22.28 -52.34
CA ARG A 593 27.94 22.19 -51.86
C ARG A 593 28.66 20.92 -52.33
N GLN A 594 27.97 19.79 -52.36
CA GLN A 594 28.52 18.53 -52.89
C GLN A 594 28.82 18.64 -54.41
N GLN A 595 27.98 19.34 -55.18
CA GLN A 595 28.23 19.63 -56.60
C GLN A 595 29.39 20.61 -56.81
N ASN A 596 29.42 21.72 -56.06
CA ASN A 596 30.49 22.73 -56.14
C ASN A 596 31.87 22.15 -55.78
N SER A 597 31.95 21.32 -54.74
CA SER A 597 33.22 20.71 -54.27
C SER A 597 33.78 19.64 -55.21
N SER A 598 32.93 18.81 -55.82
CA SER A 598 33.34 17.78 -56.79
C SER A 598 33.78 18.39 -58.13
N CYS A 599 33.12 19.45 -58.59
CA CYS A 599 33.55 20.24 -59.74
C CYS A 599 34.88 20.99 -59.47
N SER A 600 35.02 21.66 -58.31
CA SER A 600 36.22 22.46 -58.01
C SER A 600 37.47 21.62 -57.71
N SER A 601 37.34 20.37 -57.28
CA SER A 601 38.48 19.49 -56.98
C SER A 601 39.03 18.82 -58.23
N SER A 602 38.17 18.30 -59.10
CA SER A 602 38.55 17.66 -60.37
C SER A 602 39.18 18.67 -61.35
N ASN A 603 38.58 19.84 -61.54
CA ASN A 603 39.11 20.87 -62.45
C ASN A 603 40.52 21.35 -62.07
N LYS A 604 40.85 21.47 -60.77
CA LYS A 604 42.22 21.82 -60.31
C LYS A 604 43.26 20.77 -60.74
N VAL A 605 42.89 19.49 -60.72
CA VAL A 605 43.79 18.39 -61.13
C VAL A 605 44.00 18.40 -62.64
N ILE A 606 42.93 18.58 -63.42
CA ILE A 606 43.00 18.63 -64.89
C ILE A 606 43.85 19.83 -65.34
N GLN A 607 43.65 21.02 -64.75
CA GLN A 607 44.47 22.20 -65.03
C GLN A 607 45.96 22.00 -64.69
N ALA A 608 46.27 21.26 -63.63
CA ALA A 608 47.65 20.94 -63.27
C ALA A 608 48.29 19.97 -64.27
N LEU A 609 47.55 18.95 -64.73
CA LEU A 609 48.05 17.96 -65.71
C LEU A 609 48.13 18.49 -67.14
N MET A 610 47.28 19.43 -67.54
CA MET A 610 47.41 20.12 -68.84
C MET A 610 48.72 20.91 -68.91
N LYS A 611 49.13 21.58 -67.82
CA LYS A 611 50.44 22.27 -67.74
C LYS A 611 51.64 21.30 -67.84
N GLU A 612 51.52 20.07 -67.34
CA GLU A 612 52.55 19.04 -67.51
C GLU A 612 52.64 18.50 -68.95
N LYS A 613 51.51 18.46 -69.66
CA LYS A 613 51.42 18.13 -71.08
C LYS A 613 52.01 19.25 -71.95
N GLU A 614 51.67 20.51 -71.66
CA GLU A 614 52.26 21.71 -72.29
C GLU A 614 53.77 21.77 -72.07
N ALA A 615 54.24 21.43 -70.85
CA ALA A 615 55.66 21.30 -70.52
C ALA A 615 56.34 20.02 -71.07
N GLY A 616 55.63 19.24 -71.91
CA GLY A 616 56.18 18.07 -72.61
C GLY A 616 56.56 16.86 -71.76
N ARG A 617 56.23 16.87 -70.45
CA ARG A 617 56.60 15.82 -69.49
C ARG A 617 55.68 14.59 -69.52
N ILE A 618 54.45 14.73 -70.00
CA ILE A 618 53.47 13.65 -70.10
C ILE A 618 52.89 13.63 -71.52
N LYS A 619 53.63 13.04 -72.46
CA LYS A 619 53.40 13.23 -73.90
C LYS A 619 52.11 12.59 -74.42
N SER A 620 51.71 11.47 -73.82
CA SER A 620 50.48 10.74 -74.19
C SER A 620 49.30 11.02 -73.25
N PHE A 621 49.30 12.11 -72.48
CA PHE A 621 48.11 12.52 -71.71
C PHE A 621 47.00 13.02 -72.64
N HIS A 622 45.85 12.33 -72.67
CA HIS A 622 44.70 12.75 -73.48
C HIS A 622 43.81 13.74 -72.72
N GLY A 623 43.41 13.39 -71.48
CA GLY A 623 42.49 14.18 -70.65
C GLY A 623 41.66 13.30 -69.72
N ARG A 624 40.55 13.81 -69.21
CA ARG A 624 39.53 13.03 -68.49
C ARG A 624 38.56 12.39 -69.49
N LEU A 625 38.19 11.12 -69.30
CA LEU A 625 37.36 10.34 -70.24
C LEU A 625 36.04 11.04 -70.61
N GLY A 626 35.36 11.66 -69.64
CA GLY A 626 34.13 12.42 -69.88
C GLY A 626 34.28 13.67 -70.73
N ASP A 627 35.47 14.27 -70.81
CA ASP A 627 35.75 15.44 -71.66
C ASP A 627 36.21 15.01 -73.08
N LEU A 628 36.30 13.70 -73.34
CA LEU A 628 36.87 13.10 -74.56
C LEU A 628 35.84 12.35 -75.42
N GLY A 629 34.56 12.41 -75.06
CA GLY A 629 33.46 11.82 -75.81
C GLY A 629 32.18 12.62 -75.66
N VAL A 630 31.36 12.64 -76.70
CA VAL A 630 30.10 13.38 -76.77
C VAL A 630 28.94 12.39 -76.88
N ILE A 631 27.85 12.65 -76.16
CA ILE A 631 26.63 11.85 -76.19
C ILE A 631 25.39 12.73 -76.35
N ASP A 632 24.32 12.21 -76.93
CA ASP A 632 23.03 12.91 -77.00
C ASP A 632 22.49 13.22 -75.58
N PRO A 633 21.96 14.44 -75.32
CA PRO A 633 21.35 14.82 -74.04
C PRO A 633 20.30 13.83 -73.48
N LYS A 634 19.59 13.07 -74.33
CA LYS A 634 18.65 12.02 -73.91
C LYS A 634 19.33 10.95 -73.06
N TYR A 635 20.55 10.54 -73.43
CA TYR A 635 21.26 9.42 -72.80
C TYR A 635 22.27 9.86 -71.72
N GLU A 636 22.47 11.16 -71.52
CA GLU A 636 23.34 11.75 -70.49
C GLU A 636 23.07 11.16 -69.09
N GLY A 637 21.80 11.06 -68.68
CA GLY A 637 21.41 10.54 -67.35
C GLY A 637 21.75 9.06 -67.19
N ALA A 638 21.58 8.27 -68.25
CA ALA A 638 21.89 6.84 -68.28
C ALA A 638 23.39 6.59 -68.11
N ILE A 639 24.24 7.38 -68.76
CA ILE A 639 25.71 7.21 -68.69
C ILE A 639 26.33 7.84 -67.44
N CYS A 640 25.89 9.04 -67.04
CA CYS A 640 26.45 9.76 -65.89
C CYS A 640 26.11 9.07 -64.56
N THR A 641 24.89 8.56 -64.40
CA THR A 641 24.47 7.91 -63.15
C THR A 641 25.14 6.54 -62.97
N ASN A 642 25.25 5.76 -64.06
CA ASN A 642 25.79 4.40 -64.02
C ASN A 642 27.32 4.31 -64.13
N PHE A 643 27.95 5.16 -64.94
CA PHE A 643 29.38 5.11 -65.26
C PHE A 643 30.14 6.36 -64.81
N GLY A 644 29.52 7.28 -64.05
CA GLY A 644 30.12 8.53 -63.59
C GLY A 644 31.45 8.41 -62.85
N ALA A 645 31.66 7.31 -62.10
CA ALA A 645 32.95 7.03 -61.48
C ALA A 645 34.07 6.77 -62.51
N ARG A 646 33.74 6.16 -63.66
CA ARG A 646 34.66 5.84 -64.76
C ARG A 646 34.85 7.03 -65.72
N LEU A 647 33.83 7.85 -65.94
CA LEU A 647 33.94 9.10 -66.71
C LEU A 647 35.00 10.07 -66.14
N ASN A 648 35.29 9.98 -64.83
CA ASN A 648 36.36 10.76 -64.18
C ASN A 648 37.77 10.16 -64.32
N TYR A 649 37.96 9.04 -65.04
CA TYR A 649 39.29 8.46 -65.24
C TYR A 649 40.14 9.33 -66.19
N LEU A 650 41.43 9.42 -65.90
CA LEU A 650 42.43 10.13 -66.70
C LEU A 650 43.02 9.19 -67.76
N ILE A 651 42.85 9.51 -69.04
CA ILE A 651 43.29 8.68 -70.16
C ILE A 651 44.71 9.04 -70.59
N VAL A 652 45.56 8.03 -70.72
CA VAL A 652 46.97 8.14 -71.10
C VAL A 652 47.30 7.08 -72.15
N GLY A 653 48.11 7.38 -73.15
CA GLY A 653 48.48 6.40 -74.19
C GLY A 653 49.32 5.24 -73.66
N LYS A 654 50.36 5.54 -72.87
CA LYS A 654 51.33 4.56 -72.35
C LYS A 654 51.28 4.34 -70.84
N GLU A 655 51.65 3.15 -70.38
CA GLU A 655 51.92 2.85 -68.97
C GLU A 655 53.01 3.76 -68.34
N GLU A 656 54.02 4.14 -69.13
CA GLU A 656 55.12 5.03 -68.72
C GLU A 656 54.60 6.40 -68.28
N ASP A 657 53.81 7.06 -69.13
CA ASP A 657 53.19 8.35 -68.84
C ASP A 657 52.15 8.24 -67.71
N ALA A 658 51.49 7.10 -67.54
CA ALA A 658 50.55 6.90 -66.43
C ALA A 658 51.26 6.92 -65.07
N LYS A 659 52.49 6.38 -64.98
CA LYS A 659 53.35 6.52 -63.80
C LYS A 659 53.76 7.98 -63.58
N ASN A 660 54.08 8.71 -64.65
CA ASN A 660 54.38 10.15 -64.56
C ASN A 660 53.20 10.96 -64.00
N VAL A 661 51.97 10.70 -64.47
CA VAL A 661 50.73 11.29 -63.91
C VAL A 661 50.59 10.98 -62.42
N ILE A 662 50.72 9.71 -62.01
CA ILE A 662 50.56 9.32 -60.60
C ILE A 662 51.62 10.00 -59.72
N ASN A 663 52.87 10.01 -60.14
CA ASN A 663 53.97 10.66 -59.41
C ASN A 663 53.71 12.17 -59.25
N PHE A 664 53.21 12.84 -60.29
CA PHE A 664 52.83 14.26 -60.24
C PHE A 664 51.67 14.55 -59.28
N LEU A 665 50.65 13.67 -59.23
CA LEU A 665 49.53 13.80 -58.28
C LEU A 665 50.00 13.69 -56.83
N VAL A 666 50.87 12.72 -56.54
CA VAL A 666 51.45 12.50 -55.21
C VAL A 666 52.35 13.67 -54.79
N ALA A 667 53.27 14.10 -55.67
CA ALA A 667 54.23 15.18 -55.38
C ALA A 667 53.55 16.50 -54.97
N ASN A 668 52.40 16.80 -55.59
CA ASN A 668 51.61 18.02 -55.39
C ASN A 668 50.44 17.88 -54.40
N LYS A 669 50.31 16.73 -53.70
CA LYS A 669 49.22 16.44 -52.74
C LYS A 669 47.81 16.66 -53.34
N LEU A 670 47.65 16.33 -54.63
CA LEU A 670 46.40 16.50 -55.36
C LEU A 670 45.36 15.39 -55.02
N PRO A 671 44.05 15.65 -55.19
CA PRO A 671 43.00 14.64 -55.01
C PRO A 671 43.27 13.35 -55.79
N ARG A 672 43.06 12.20 -55.14
CA ARG A 672 43.22 10.85 -55.74
C ARG A 672 42.43 10.74 -57.04
N GLN A 673 43.10 10.35 -58.12
CA GLN A 673 42.49 10.01 -59.41
C GLN A 673 42.80 8.58 -59.81
N THR A 674 42.04 8.06 -60.77
CA THR A 674 42.35 6.81 -61.49
C THR A 674 42.91 7.16 -62.85
N VAL A 675 44.00 6.51 -63.25
CA VAL A 675 44.68 6.72 -64.54
C VAL A 675 44.59 5.44 -65.37
N GLN A 676 44.18 5.55 -66.62
CA GLN A 676 43.93 4.42 -67.52
C GLN A 676 44.89 4.49 -68.73
N PRO A 677 45.86 3.56 -68.81
CA PRO A 677 46.69 3.38 -70.01
C PRO A 677 45.87 2.76 -71.15
N LEU A 678 45.96 3.31 -72.35
CA LEU A 678 45.36 2.75 -73.58
C LEU A 678 46.09 1.49 -74.03
N ASP A 679 47.42 1.43 -73.88
CA ASP A 679 48.26 0.28 -74.22
C ASP A 679 47.94 -1.02 -73.44
N LYS A 680 47.19 -0.94 -72.34
CA LYS A 680 46.71 -2.11 -71.57
C LYS A 680 45.28 -2.54 -71.90
N ILE A 681 44.53 -1.78 -72.70
CA ILE A 681 43.13 -2.09 -72.98
C ILE A 681 43.03 -3.22 -74.01
N LYS A 682 42.82 -4.44 -73.51
CA LYS A 682 42.52 -5.60 -74.34
C LYS A 682 41.11 -5.47 -74.93
N CYS A 683 41.03 -5.19 -76.22
CA CYS A 683 39.79 -5.07 -76.97
C CYS A 683 39.93 -5.69 -78.35
N ASP A 684 39.03 -6.61 -78.72
CA ASP A 684 38.99 -7.16 -80.07
C ASP A 684 38.37 -6.15 -81.06
N LYS A 685 38.89 -6.11 -82.29
CA LYS A 685 38.34 -5.26 -83.37
C LYS A 685 36.90 -5.64 -83.74
N ARG A 686 36.47 -6.86 -83.40
CA ARG A 686 35.09 -7.36 -83.59
C ARG A 686 34.10 -6.65 -82.66
N ASP A 687 34.50 -6.36 -81.42
CA ASP A 687 33.64 -5.75 -80.40
C ASP A 687 33.38 -4.26 -80.66
N LEU A 688 34.36 -3.57 -81.25
CA LEU A 688 34.31 -2.15 -81.61
C LEU A 688 33.45 -1.85 -82.84
N ALA A 689 33.10 -2.87 -83.63
CA ALA A 689 32.22 -2.74 -84.77
C ALA A 689 30.76 -2.52 -84.32
N PRO A 690 29.96 -1.74 -85.06
CA PRO A 690 28.51 -1.78 -84.93
C PRO A 690 28.06 -3.18 -85.40
N ASN A 691 27.50 -3.99 -84.49
CA ASN A 691 27.29 -5.42 -84.72
C ASN A 691 26.17 -5.68 -85.75
N PRO A 692 26.46 -6.12 -87.00
CA PRO A 692 25.43 -6.25 -88.04
C PRO A 692 24.62 -7.53 -87.93
N THR A 693 25.10 -8.52 -87.15
CA THR A 693 24.71 -9.93 -87.30
C THR A 693 23.58 -10.36 -86.37
N ASN A 694 23.16 -9.50 -85.43
CA ASN A 694 22.03 -9.76 -84.54
C ASN A 694 21.42 -8.44 -84.04
N PRO A 695 20.17 -8.09 -84.37
CA PRO A 695 19.56 -6.85 -83.92
C PRO A 695 19.22 -6.92 -82.42
N LEU A 696 19.91 -6.11 -81.62
CA LEU A 696 19.54 -5.86 -80.24
C LEU A 696 18.24 -5.03 -80.20
N PRO A 697 17.36 -5.23 -79.20
CA PRO A 697 16.08 -4.52 -79.07
C PRO A 697 16.23 -3.03 -78.68
N ALA A 698 17.46 -2.59 -78.39
CA ALA A 698 17.80 -1.25 -77.96
C ALA A 698 19.22 -0.89 -78.45
N PRO A 699 19.53 0.41 -78.62
CA PRO A 699 20.87 0.85 -79.01
C PRO A 699 21.92 0.49 -77.94
N ARG A 700 23.12 0.10 -78.41
CA ARG A 700 24.31 -0.08 -77.57
C ARG A 700 24.81 1.30 -77.13
N LEU A 701 25.07 1.48 -75.85
CA LEU A 701 25.52 2.75 -75.28
C LEU A 701 26.90 3.18 -75.82
N ILE A 702 27.75 2.25 -76.27
CA ILE A 702 29.00 2.60 -76.98
C ILE A 702 28.77 3.20 -78.37
N ASP A 703 27.75 2.74 -79.10
CA ASP A 703 27.47 3.23 -80.46
C ASP A 703 26.71 4.58 -80.45
N LEU A 704 26.39 5.09 -79.25
CA LEU A 704 25.83 6.42 -78.99
C LEU A 704 26.90 7.45 -78.57
N ILE A 705 28.17 7.06 -78.42
CA ILE A 705 29.27 7.94 -78.00
C ILE A 705 30.13 8.30 -79.21
N ASP A 706 30.15 9.58 -79.55
CA ASP A 706 31.03 10.16 -80.57
C ASP A 706 32.38 10.53 -79.94
N CYS A 707 33.46 9.89 -80.42
CA CYS A 707 34.81 10.02 -79.87
C CYS A 707 35.88 9.69 -80.93
N ASP A 708 37.12 10.11 -80.68
CA ASP A 708 38.28 9.72 -81.49
C ASP A 708 38.40 8.17 -81.58
N PRO A 709 38.61 7.57 -82.77
CA PRO A 709 38.87 6.14 -82.92
C PRO A 709 39.97 5.56 -82.01
N VAL A 710 40.99 6.35 -81.65
CA VAL A 710 42.06 5.98 -80.70
C VAL A 710 41.51 5.79 -79.27
N LEU A 711 40.43 6.49 -78.92
CA LEU A 711 39.81 6.50 -77.59
C LEU A 711 38.62 5.55 -77.47
N LYS A 712 38.04 5.08 -78.60
CA LYS A 712 36.92 4.11 -78.60
C LYS A 712 37.16 2.85 -77.72
N PRO A 713 38.39 2.28 -77.62
CA PRO A 713 38.67 1.19 -76.67
C PRO A 713 38.45 1.54 -75.19
N ALA A 714 38.71 2.79 -74.77
CA ALA A 714 38.48 3.22 -73.39
C ALA A 714 36.97 3.35 -73.07
N PHE A 715 36.19 3.85 -74.02
CA PHE A 715 34.73 3.82 -73.91
C PHE A 715 34.18 2.39 -73.92
N TYR A 716 34.81 1.46 -74.66
CA TYR A 716 34.44 0.05 -74.61
C TYR A 716 34.74 -0.63 -73.27
N ASP A 717 35.90 -0.43 -72.63
CA ASP A 717 36.11 -1.02 -71.30
C ASP A 717 35.18 -0.40 -70.23
N MET A 718 34.84 0.89 -70.38
CA MET A 718 33.88 1.58 -69.52
C MET A 718 32.48 0.98 -69.60
N VAL A 719 31.92 0.84 -70.82
CA VAL A 719 30.50 0.56 -71.09
C VAL A 719 30.23 -0.89 -71.47
N ARG A 720 31.20 -1.55 -72.12
CA ARG A 720 31.13 -2.89 -72.70
C ARG A 720 29.89 -3.03 -73.59
N SER A 721 29.11 -4.10 -73.42
CA SER A 721 27.95 -4.40 -74.27
C SER A 721 26.66 -3.66 -73.88
N ALA A 722 26.70 -2.69 -72.95
CA ALA A 722 25.49 -2.15 -72.34
C ALA A 722 24.51 -1.52 -73.35
N ILE A 723 23.21 -1.73 -73.14
CA ILE A 723 22.10 -1.17 -73.95
C ILE A 723 21.22 -0.25 -73.10
N VAL A 724 20.43 0.64 -73.74
CA VAL A 724 19.56 1.61 -73.05
C VAL A 724 18.09 1.43 -73.41
N GLY A 725 17.24 1.20 -72.40
CA GLY A 725 15.77 1.27 -72.52
C GLY A 725 15.22 2.59 -71.97
N ASP A 726 13.98 2.93 -72.33
CA ASP A 726 13.36 4.17 -71.86
C ASP A 726 12.85 4.02 -70.41
N SER A 727 12.36 2.83 -70.02
CA SER A 727 11.85 2.54 -68.65
C SER A 727 12.46 1.30 -67.96
N THR A 728 12.35 1.20 -66.62
CA THR A 728 12.76 0.01 -65.85
C THR A 728 11.95 -1.24 -66.24
N GLN A 729 10.69 -1.08 -66.65
CA GLN A 729 9.85 -2.19 -67.13
C GLN A 729 10.35 -2.74 -68.47
N GLU A 730 10.76 -1.87 -69.39
CA GLU A 730 11.43 -2.26 -70.63
C GLU A 730 12.80 -2.88 -70.36
N ALA A 731 13.57 -2.34 -69.42
CA ALA A 731 14.85 -2.92 -69.04
C ALA A 731 14.68 -4.37 -68.56
N GLN A 732 13.68 -4.63 -67.71
CA GLN A 732 13.30 -5.98 -67.28
C GLN A 732 12.85 -6.87 -68.44
N ARG A 733 12.07 -6.32 -69.40
CA ARG A 733 11.61 -7.03 -70.59
C ARG A 733 12.78 -7.43 -71.50
N MET A 734 13.72 -6.52 -71.74
CA MET A 734 14.91 -6.73 -72.56
C MET A 734 15.90 -7.70 -71.92
N HIS A 735 16.19 -7.57 -70.62
CA HIS A 735 17.08 -8.50 -69.91
C HIS A 735 16.60 -9.98 -69.98
N ARG A 736 15.28 -10.21 -70.15
CA ARG A 736 14.69 -11.53 -70.35
C ARG A 736 14.72 -12.03 -71.81
N MET A 737 15.07 -11.21 -72.80
CA MET A 737 15.13 -11.62 -74.21
C MET A 737 16.38 -12.48 -74.49
N PRO A 738 16.28 -13.56 -75.29
CA PRO A 738 17.44 -14.38 -75.66
C PRO A 738 18.59 -13.59 -76.28
N ALA A 739 18.28 -12.56 -77.08
CA ALA A 739 19.27 -11.68 -77.73
C ALA A 739 20.06 -10.77 -76.77
N CYS A 740 19.59 -10.60 -75.52
CA CYS A 740 20.23 -9.76 -74.49
C CYS A 740 20.90 -10.59 -73.38
N ARG A 741 21.04 -11.90 -73.55
CA ARG A 741 21.57 -12.79 -72.51
C ARG A 741 23.05 -12.49 -72.28
N GLY A 742 23.41 -12.10 -71.05
CA GLY A 742 24.75 -11.63 -70.69
C GLY A 742 24.99 -10.12 -70.89
N VAL A 743 23.97 -9.36 -71.31
CA VAL A 743 24.06 -7.91 -71.55
C VAL A 743 23.64 -7.10 -70.31
N THR A 744 24.27 -5.93 -70.13
CA THR A 744 23.90 -4.95 -69.09
C THR A 744 22.82 -4.02 -69.65
N VAL A 745 21.74 -3.80 -68.91
CA VAL A 745 20.59 -3.02 -69.40
C VAL A 745 20.40 -1.77 -68.53
N CYS A 746 20.64 -0.60 -69.12
CA CYS A 746 20.49 0.70 -68.46
C CYS A 746 19.13 1.33 -68.82
N THR A 747 18.70 2.30 -68.01
CA THR A 747 17.52 3.14 -68.24
C THR A 747 17.92 4.61 -68.36
N LEU A 748 17.08 5.43 -69.00
CA LEU A 748 17.28 6.89 -69.04
C LEU A 748 17.40 7.53 -67.65
N GLU A 749 16.63 7.00 -66.68
CA GLU A 749 16.65 7.43 -65.28
C GLU A 749 17.88 6.96 -64.49
N GLY A 750 18.82 6.25 -65.12
CA GLY A 750 20.07 5.84 -64.47
C GLY A 750 19.96 4.59 -63.59
N SER A 751 18.84 3.87 -63.62
CA SER A 751 18.78 2.49 -63.09
C SER A 751 19.43 1.50 -64.07
N MET A 752 20.02 0.42 -63.56
CA MET A 752 20.71 -0.64 -64.29
C MET A 752 20.26 -2.03 -63.84
N ILE A 753 20.21 -2.98 -64.79
CA ILE A 753 20.17 -4.42 -64.56
C ILE A 753 21.48 -5.03 -65.05
N HIS A 754 22.23 -5.65 -64.14
CA HIS A 754 23.50 -6.31 -64.45
C HIS A 754 23.28 -7.67 -65.15
N PRO A 755 24.28 -8.23 -65.85
CA PRO A 755 24.20 -9.58 -66.43
C PRO A 755 23.93 -10.70 -65.42
N SER A 756 24.19 -10.44 -64.12
CA SER A 756 23.87 -11.30 -62.98
C SER A 756 22.40 -11.28 -62.55
N GLY A 757 21.57 -10.43 -63.16
CA GLY A 757 20.17 -10.20 -62.73
C GLY A 757 20.02 -9.29 -61.51
N SER A 758 21.12 -8.73 -60.99
CA SER A 758 21.06 -7.74 -59.90
C SER A 758 20.61 -6.37 -60.42
N PHE A 759 19.76 -5.71 -59.64
CA PHE A 759 19.22 -4.39 -59.94
C PHE A 759 19.98 -3.31 -59.16
N THR A 760 20.26 -2.19 -59.81
CA THR A 760 20.90 -1.01 -59.20
C THR A 760 20.09 0.22 -59.59
N GLY A 761 19.65 1.03 -58.64
CA GLY A 761 18.83 2.20 -58.91
C GLY A 761 18.39 2.93 -57.63
N GLY A 762 17.91 4.16 -57.80
CA GLY A 762 17.59 5.09 -56.71
C GLY A 762 18.64 6.19 -56.52
N GLY A 763 18.23 7.30 -55.90
CA GLY A 763 19.01 8.54 -55.81
C GLY A 763 18.53 9.61 -56.80
N LYS A 764 19.27 10.73 -56.91
CA LYS A 764 19.05 11.74 -57.95
C LYS A 764 19.88 11.38 -59.19
N THR A 765 19.31 11.58 -60.38
CA THR A 765 20.04 11.43 -61.64
C THR A 765 21.24 12.38 -61.70
N VAL A 766 22.42 11.83 -62.03
CA VAL A 766 23.65 12.61 -62.19
C VAL A 766 23.75 13.10 -63.64
N LYS A 767 24.24 14.32 -63.83
CA LYS A 767 24.42 15.00 -65.13
C LYS A 767 25.73 15.80 -65.14
N GLY A 768 26.23 16.17 -66.32
CA GLY A 768 27.43 16.99 -66.49
C GLY A 768 28.76 16.28 -66.26
N LEU A 769 28.81 14.93 -66.32
CA LEU A 769 30.06 14.14 -66.27
C LEU A 769 30.58 13.73 -67.66
N ILE A 770 29.84 14.03 -68.73
CA ILE A 770 30.23 13.83 -70.13
C ILE A 770 29.78 15.04 -70.95
N LEU A 771 30.42 15.30 -72.09
CA LEU A 771 29.98 16.35 -73.00
C LEU A 771 28.67 15.95 -73.71
N THR A 772 27.73 16.90 -73.78
CA THR A 772 26.46 16.74 -74.52
C THR A 772 26.41 17.56 -75.82
N ASP A 773 27.53 18.20 -76.18
CA ASP A 773 27.66 19.15 -77.28
C ASP A 773 29.17 19.36 -77.53
N LYS A 774 29.61 19.30 -78.80
CA LYS A 774 31.02 19.49 -79.18
C LYS A 774 31.54 20.90 -78.88
N ASN A 775 30.64 21.89 -78.74
CA ASN A 775 30.99 23.29 -78.51
C ASN A 775 30.98 23.69 -77.03
N LYS A 776 30.56 22.80 -76.11
CA LYS A 776 30.53 23.09 -74.67
C LYS A 776 31.82 22.65 -73.99
N MET A 777 32.51 23.57 -73.32
CA MET A 777 33.55 23.20 -72.35
C MET A 777 32.94 22.60 -71.08
N ALA A 778 33.74 21.82 -70.34
CA ALA A 778 33.35 21.23 -69.06
C ALA A 778 32.77 22.28 -68.09
N LYS A 779 31.67 21.95 -67.39
CA LYS A 779 30.97 22.88 -66.49
C LYS A 779 31.95 23.39 -65.42
N GLN A 780 32.24 24.68 -65.46
CA GLN A 780 33.01 25.38 -64.41
C GLN A 780 32.04 25.84 -63.30
N VAL A 781 32.54 25.99 -62.06
CA VAL A 781 31.74 26.59 -60.97
C VAL A 781 31.61 28.09 -61.25
N THR A 782 30.43 28.50 -61.71
CA THR A 782 30.16 29.89 -62.10
C THR A 782 30.17 30.82 -60.88
N PRO A 783 30.33 32.15 -61.07
CA PRO A 783 30.03 33.10 -60.01
C PRO A 783 28.57 33.01 -59.53
N GLU A 784 27.64 32.59 -60.40
CA GLU A 784 26.22 32.39 -60.09
C GLU A 784 26.00 31.17 -59.16
N ASP A 785 26.63 30.01 -59.41
CA ASP A 785 26.56 28.84 -58.53
C ASP A 785 27.07 29.19 -57.10
N LYS A 786 28.05 30.10 -57.01
CA LYS A 786 28.59 30.62 -55.73
C LYS A 786 27.72 31.71 -55.10
N ALA A 787 27.00 32.50 -55.88
CA ALA A 787 25.99 33.42 -55.39
C ALA A 787 24.80 32.62 -54.82
N ALA A 788 24.27 31.65 -55.56
CA ALA A 788 23.21 30.76 -55.10
C ALA A 788 23.57 30.01 -53.80
N GLU A 789 24.82 29.61 -53.60
CA GLU A 789 25.27 29.00 -52.33
C GLU A 789 25.24 30.01 -51.16
N ARG A 790 25.60 31.28 -51.40
CA ARG A 790 25.52 32.36 -50.39
C ARG A 790 24.07 32.72 -50.08
N ASP A 791 23.26 32.93 -51.11
CA ASP A 791 21.82 33.20 -51.01
C ASP A 791 21.09 32.13 -50.20
N LEU A 792 21.39 30.85 -50.44
CA LEU A 792 20.81 29.75 -49.69
C LEU A 792 21.31 29.70 -48.24
N ALA A 793 22.59 30.03 -48.00
CA ALA A 793 23.13 30.13 -46.63
C ALA A 793 22.51 31.31 -45.84
N GLU A 794 22.30 32.46 -46.48
CA GLU A 794 21.65 33.62 -45.87
C GLU A 794 20.16 33.36 -45.58
N LYS A 795 19.44 32.73 -46.53
CA LYS A 795 18.05 32.29 -46.35
C LYS A 795 17.92 31.24 -45.23
N LEU A 796 18.88 30.33 -45.09
CA LEU A 796 18.94 29.36 -43.99
C LEU A 796 19.18 30.07 -42.65
N GLY A 797 20.03 31.09 -42.60
CA GLY A 797 20.20 31.97 -41.44
C GLY A 797 18.87 32.59 -41.01
N LYS A 798 18.23 33.38 -41.88
CA LYS A 798 16.96 34.04 -41.57
C LYS A 798 15.85 33.06 -41.16
N LEU A 799 15.69 31.93 -41.86
CA LEU A 799 14.72 30.89 -41.50
C LEU A 799 15.05 30.19 -40.18
N ARG A 800 16.31 30.17 -39.74
CA ARG A 800 16.69 29.68 -38.42
C ARG A 800 16.35 30.69 -37.35
N ASP A 801 16.71 31.95 -37.54
CA ASP A 801 16.51 33.02 -36.57
C ASP A 801 14.99 33.17 -36.28
N GLU A 802 14.15 33.22 -37.33
CA GLU A 802 12.68 33.17 -37.23
C GLU A 802 12.17 31.89 -36.52
N ALA A 803 12.78 30.73 -36.78
CA ALA A 803 12.34 29.45 -36.23
C ALA A 803 12.79 29.22 -34.78
N ASP A 804 13.80 29.95 -34.31
CA ASP A 804 14.27 29.95 -32.92
C ASP A 804 13.54 31.05 -32.11
N GLU A 805 13.20 32.20 -32.70
CA GLU A 805 12.30 33.22 -32.12
C GLU A 805 10.91 32.65 -31.80
N LEU A 806 10.27 31.97 -32.76
CA LEU A 806 8.95 31.36 -32.58
C LEU A 806 8.94 30.27 -31.48
N LYS A 807 10.07 29.62 -31.20
CA LYS A 807 10.20 28.67 -30.07
C LYS A 807 10.26 29.38 -28.72
N GLY A 808 10.93 30.54 -28.65
CA GLY A 808 10.92 31.39 -27.47
C GLY A 808 9.50 31.82 -27.11
N GLN A 809 8.76 32.31 -28.10
CA GLN A 809 7.35 32.67 -27.96
C GLN A 809 6.48 31.46 -27.55
N GLU A 810 6.69 30.26 -28.14
CA GLU A 810 5.97 29.05 -27.73
C GLU A 810 6.22 28.71 -26.25
N HIS A 811 7.47 28.80 -25.78
CA HIS A 811 7.82 28.47 -24.41
C HIS A 811 7.22 29.47 -23.40
N GLU A 812 7.26 30.77 -23.72
CA GLU A 812 6.66 31.82 -22.88
C GLU A 812 5.13 31.64 -22.76
N MET A 813 4.44 31.43 -23.88
CA MET A 813 2.97 31.25 -23.86
C MET A 813 2.55 29.95 -23.17
N ASP A 814 3.31 28.84 -23.29
CA ASP A 814 3.06 27.62 -22.51
C ASP A 814 3.19 27.89 -20.99
N GLY A 815 4.17 28.70 -20.57
CA GLY A 815 4.33 29.14 -19.19
C GLY A 815 3.11 29.92 -18.69
N GLN A 816 2.66 30.92 -19.46
CA GLN A 816 1.45 31.69 -19.16
C GLN A 816 0.19 30.81 -19.10
N LEU A 817 0.05 29.82 -20.00
CA LEU A 817 -1.07 28.89 -20.02
C LEU A 817 -1.06 27.94 -18.80
N ILE A 818 0.10 27.51 -18.32
CA ILE A 818 0.23 26.71 -17.09
C ILE A 818 -0.21 27.54 -15.88
N GLU A 819 0.21 28.80 -15.78
CA GLU A 819 -0.22 29.70 -14.70
C GLU A 819 -1.73 29.99 -14.76
N ALA A 820 -2.28 30.32 -15.93
CA ALA A 820 -3.70 30.56 -16.09
C ALA A 820 -4.53 29.32 -15.69
N ARG A 821 -4.10 28.10 -16.08
CA ARG A 821 -4.75 26.86 -15.64
C ARG A 821 -4.71 26.67 -14.13
N ARG A 822 -3.57 26.95 -13.48
CA ARG A 822 -3.43 26.91 -12.03
C ARG A 822 -4.42 27.88 -11.37
N LYS A 823 -4.43 29.15 -11.78
CA LYS A 823 -5.30 30.18 -11.20
C LYS A 823 -6.79 29.90 -11.40
N VAL A 824 -7.20 29.45 -12.59
CA VAL A 824 -8.59 29.04 -12.85
C VAL A 824 -9.01 27.87 -11.96
N ALA A 825 -8.14 26.88 -11.71
CA ALA A 825 -8.44 25.76 -10.83
C ALA A 825 -8.52 26.17 -9.34
N GLU A 826 -7.58 26.98 -8.85
CA GLU A 826 -7.58 27.55 -7.49
C GLU A 826 -8.89 28.33 -7.23
N MET A 827 -9.21 29.28 -8.12
CA MET A 827 -10.37 30.17 -7.98
C MET A 827 -11.70 29.44 -8.18
N SER A 828 -11.77 28.46 -9.07
CA SER A 828 -12.97 27.60 -9.25
C SER A 828 -13.31 26.82 -7.97
N ASN A 829 -12.31 26.22 -7.34
CA ASN A 829 -12.50 25.48 -6.09
C ASN A 829 -12.96 26.41 -4.95
N ARG A 830 -12.33 27.59 -4.81
CA ARG A 830 -12.72 28.58 -3.79
C ARG A 830 -14.13 29.12 -4.05
N LEU A 831 -14.47 29.46 -5.30
CA LEU A 831 -15.83 29.87 -5.69
C LEU A 831 -16.87 28.81 -5.34
N SER A 832 -16.60 27.53 -5.61
CA SER A 832 -17.51 26.43 -5.29
C SER A 832 -17.79 26.35 -3.77
N ILE A 833 -16.73 26.38 -2.95
CA ILE A 833 -16.82 26.35 -1.49
C ILE A 833 -17.63 27.54 -0.98
N VAL A 834 -17.22 28.78 -1.29
CA VAL A 834 -17.85 30.00 -0.77
C VAL A 834 -19.30 30.13 -1.28
N THR A 835 -19.58 29.78 -2.55
CA THR A 835 -20.96 29.75 -3.07
C THR A 835 -21.83 28.77 -2.30
N SER A 836 -21.32 27.57 -1.98
CA SER A 836 -22.08 26.57 -1.22
C SER A 836 -22.36 27.03 0.22
N SER A 837 -21.40 27.69 0.87
CA SER A 837 -21.57 28.25 2.22
C SER A 837 -22.63 29.35 2.23
N VAL A 838 -22.51 30.36 1.37
CA VAL A 838 -23.46 31.48 1.23
C VAL A 838 -24.88 30.98 0.89
N GLN A 839 -25.03 29.94 0.06
CA GLN A 839 -26.33 29.32 -0.23
C GLN A 839 -26.93 28.58 0.97
N SER A 840 -26.11 28.00 1.86
CA SER A 840 -26.56 27.30 3.06
C SER A 840 -26.87 28.23 4.25
N ALA A 841 -26.09 29.30 4.40
CA ALA A 841 -26.18 30.23 5.52
C ALA A 841 -27.41 31.15 5.44
N ALA A 842 -27.81 31.60 4.25
CA ALA A 842 -28.98 32.47 4.08
C ALA A 842 -30.29 31.89 4.68
N PRO A 843 -30.73 30.65 4.38
CA PRO A 843 -31.91 30.06 5.02
C PRO A 843 -31.69 29.69 6.51
N ALA A 844 -30.45 29.46 6.94
CA ALA A 844 -30.12 29.24 8.35
C ALA A 844 -30.35 30.52 9.18
N ILE A 845 -29.94 31.69 8.68
CA ILE A 845 -30.20 32.99 9.31
C ILE A 845 -31.70 33.29 9.39
N GLU A 846 -32.46 33.03 8.32
CA GLU A 846 -33.90 33.27 8.32
C GLU A 846 -34.65 32.38 9.33
N THR A 847 -34.22 31.13 9.49
CA THR A 847 -34.80 30.20 10.48
C THR A 847 -34.35 30.50 11.92
N LEU A 848 -33.13 31.02 12.12
CA LEU A 848 -32.68 31.58 13.41
C LEU A 848 -33.54 32.78 13.84
N LYS A 849 -33.80 33.74 12.95
CA LYS A 849 -34.67 34.90 13.25
C LYS A 849 -36.09 34.47 13.65
N LYS A 850 -36.66 33.48 12.96
CA LYS A 850 -37.99 32.92 13.28
C LYS A 850 -38.01 32.15 14.60
N THR A 851 -36.92 31.49 15.00
CA THR A 851 -36.86 30.78 16.29
C THR A 851 -36.63 31.72 17.48
N ILE A 852 -35.85 32.80 17.32
CA ILE A 852 -35.71 33.86 18.34
C ILE A 852 -37.06 34.51 18.64
N ALA A 853 -37.80 34.93 17.61
CA ALA A 853 -39.10 35.60 17.76
C ALA A 853 -40.20 34.70 18.39
N ASN A 854 -40.01 33.38 18.40
CA ASN A 854 -40.85 32.44 19.14
C ASN A 854 -40.35 32.26 20.59
N GLN A 855 -39.03 32.16 20.81
CA GLN A 855 -38.49 31.96 22.15
C GLN A 855 -38.63 33.20 23.06
N GLU A 856 -38.64 34.41 22.48
CA GLU A 856 -39.01 35.64 23.20
C GLU A 856 -40.43 35.58 23.79
N LYS A 857 -41.37 34.93 23.10
CA LYS A 857 -42.76 34.76 23.56
C LYS A 857 -42.93 33.69 24.62
N GLU A 858 -42.05 32.68 24.65
CA GLU A 858 -42.06 31.65 25.71
C GLU A 858 -41.34 32.13 26.98
N ALA A 859 -40.19 32.81 26.84
CA ALA A 859 -39.46 33.35 27.99
C ALA A 859 -40.32 34.31 28.84
N ALA A 860 -41.17 35.12 28.20
CA ALA A 860 -42.09 36.04 28.87
C ALA A 860 -43.17 35.37 29.75
N LYS A 861 -43.38 34.05 29.63
CA LYS A 861 -44.40 33.30 30.40
C LYS A 861 -43.88 32.74 31.72
N VAL A 862 -42.56 32.56 31.86
CA VAL A 862 -41.96 31.89 33.02
C VAL A 862 -41.78 32.91 34.16
N LYS A 863 -42.58 32.78 35.21
CA LYS A 863 -42.38 33.46 36.50
C LYS A 863 -42.17 32.43 37.60
N VAL A 864 -41.11 32.61 38.39
CA VAL A 864 -40.80 31.84 39.60
C VAL A 864 -40.83 32.81 40.76
N ASP A 865 -41.46 32.44 41.88
CA ASP A 865 -41.57 33.32 43.04
C ASP A 865 -40.21 33.50 43.74
N ALA A 866 -39.79 34.76 43.91
CA ALA A 866 -38.46 35.12 44.40
C ALA A 866 -38.18 34.63 45.83
N LYS A 867 -39.19 34.67 46.74
CA LYS A 867 -39.04 34.26 48.15
C LYS A 867 -38.56 32.81 48.29
N THR A 868 -39.13 31.91 47.49
CA THR A 868 -38.77 30.49 47.47
C THR A 868 -37.30 30.22 47.07
N LEU A 869 -36.62 31.20 46.46
CA LEU A 869 -35.21 31.10 46.11
C LEU A 869 -34.30 31.53 47.28
N GLU A 870 -34.66 32.60 48.00
CA GLU A 870 -33.91 33.08 49.18
C GLU A 870 -33.92 32.07 50.34
N ASP A 871 -35.07 31.45 50.61
CA ASP A 871 -35.20 30.54 51.76
C ASP A 871 -34.42 29.23 51.58
N LYS A 872 -34.30 28.72 50.34
CA LYS A 872 -33.42 27.57 50.07
C LYS A 872 -31.93 27.91 50.19
N GLN A 873 -31.51 29.13 49.84
CA GLN A 873 -30.09 29.50 49.94
C GLN A 873 -29.57 29.39 51.38
N LYS A 874 -30.33 29.89 52.35
CA LYS A 874 -29.95 29.86 53.78
C LYS A 874 -29.72 28.42 54.30
N ILE A 875 -30.53 27.46 53.84
CA ILE A 875 -30.42 26.04 54.22
C ILE A 875 -29.10 25.44 53.73
N VAL A 876 -28.62 25.84 52.54
CA VAL A 876 -27.31 25.40 52.01
C VAL A 876 -26.18 25.93 52.90
N GLU A 877 -26.20 27.22 53.24
CA GLU A 877 -25.14 27.87 54.03
C GLU A 877 -24.97 27.29 55.44
N GLU A 878 -26.05 26.78 56.07
CA GLU A 878 -25.98 26.09 57.37
C GLU A 878 -25.39 24.67 57.27
N LEU A 879 -25.67 23.95 56.18
CA LEU A 879 -25.21 22.57 55.97
C LEU A 879 -23.75 22.52 55.50
N GLU A 880 -23.29 23.50 54.71
CA GLU A 880 -21.89 23.54 54.27
C GLU A 880 -20.90 23.82 55.42
N LYS A 881 -21.27 24.61 56.44
CA LYS A 881 -20.40 24.81 57.63
C LYS A 881 -20.13 23.51 58.38
N LYS A 882 -21.18 22.70 58.62
CA LYS A 882 -21.08 21.39 59.31
C LYS A 882 -20.29 20.35 58.50
N ARG A 883 -20.29 20.46 57.16
CA ARG A 883 -19.46 19.62 56.28
C ARG A 883 -17.97 19.84 56.57
N ASP A 884 -17.56 21.10 56.71
CA ASP A 884 -16.14 21.46 56.76
C ASP A 884 -15.49 21.12 58.12
N GLU A 885 -16.23 21.32 59.22
CA GLU A 885 -15.81 20.89 60.57
C GLU A 885 -15.48 19.38 60.63
N LEU A 886 -16.37 18.53 60.10
CA LEU A 886 -16.16 17.08 60.02
C LEU A 886 -15.07 16.69 59.00
N GLY A 887 -14.87 17.51 57.97
CA GLY A 887 -13.85 17.30 56.94
C GLY A 887 -12.43 17.38 57.48
N GLU A 888 -12.15 18.39 58.32
CA GLU A 888 -10.85 18.51 59.00
C GLU A 888 -10.51 17.28 59.85
N GLU A 889 -11.49 16.75 60.58
CA GLU A 889 -11.28 15.59 61.45
C GLU A 889 -10.95 14.32 60.66
N ALA A 890 -11.66 14.08 59.55
CA ALA A 890 -11.39 12.96 58.67
C ALA A 890 -10.00 13.06 58.00
N ALA A 891 -9.56 14.27 57.66
CA ALA A 891 -8.23 14.52 57.09
C ALA A 891 -7.10 14.19 58.07
N LYS A 892 -7.23 14.59 59.34
CA LYS A 892 -6.25 14.33 60.41
C LYS A 892 -6.00 12.82 60.64
N VAL A 893 -7.03 11.98 60.49
CA VAL A 893 -6.88 10.52 60.58
C VAL A 893 -6.25 9.93 59.31
N LYS A 894 -6.63 10.43 58.11
CA LYS A 894 -6.09 9.97 56.82
C LYS A 894 -4.57 10.17 56.72
N ALA A 895 -4.04 11.28 57.26
CA ALA A 895 -2.59 11.54 57.27
C ALA A 895 -1.80 10.41 57.97
N ARG A 896 -2.24 9.98 59.16
CA ARG A 896 -1.64 8.87 59.92
C ARG A 896 -1.63 7.54 59.16
N GLN A 897 -2.63 7.27 58.32
CA GLN A 897 -2.67 6.07 57.50
C GLN A 897 -1.55 6.05 56.44
N ALA A 898 -1.24 7.22 55.85
CA ALA A 898 -0.17 7.35 54.86
C ALA A 898 1.23 7.18 55.47
N GLU A 899 1.47 7.71 56.67
CA GLU A 899 2.75 7.55 57.39
C GLU A 899 3.12 6.08 57.60
N ILE A 900 2.16 5.22 57.95
CA ILE A 900 2.39 3.78 58.17
C ILE A 900 2.65 3.07 56.85
N GLN A 901 1.91 3.41 55.80
CA GLN A 901 2.08 2.78 54.49
C GLN A 901 3.46 3.09 53.89
N SER A 902 3.96 4.33 54.03
CA SER A 902 5.31 4.70 53.61
C SER A 902 6.43 3.93 54.34
N LYS A 903 6.22 3.48 55.59
CA LYS A 903 7.19 2.61 56.30
C LYS A 903 7.23 1.22 55.68
N LEU A 904 6.07 0.68 55.31
CA LEU A 904 5.91 -0.64 54.69
C LEU A 904 6.60 -0.71 53.32
N ASP A 905 6.40 0.30 52.48
CA ASP A 905 7.04 0.42 51.17
C ASP A 905 8.57 0.55 51.28
N GLY A 906 9.06 1.26 52.31
CA GLY A 906 10.50 1.40 52.59
C GLY A 906 11.18 0.06 52.86
N ILE A 907 10.59 -0.79 53.71
CA ILE A 907 11.14 -2.11 54.06
C ILE A 907 11.16 -3.05 52.83
N PHE A 908 10.13 -2.99 51.98
CA PHE A 908 10.09 -3.79 50.74
C PHE A 908 11.19 -3.39 49.75
N LYS A 909 11.43 -2.08 49.64
CA LYS A 909 12.44 -1.52 48.74
C LYS A 909 13.88 -1.82 49.19
N GLU A 910 14.12 -1.85 50.50
CA GLU A 910 15.41 -2.20 51.10
C GLU A 910 15.78 -3.67 50.85
N LEU A 911 14.85 -4.61 51.08
CA LEU A 911 15.15 -6.06 51.09
C LEU A 911 15.00 -6.76 49.74
N VAL A 912 13.94 -6.46 48.97
CA VAL A 912 13.52 -7.32 47.84
C VAL A 912 13.72 -6.64 46.48
N GLN A 913 13.57 -5.31 46.41
CA GLN A 913 13.54 -4.64 45.11
C GLN A 913 14.92 -4.57 44.42
N CYS A 914 16.01 -4.37 45.17
CA CYS A 914 17.35 -4.18 44.60
C CYS A 914 17.80 -5.37 43.73
N HIS A 915 17.82 -6.58 44.30
CA HIS A 915 18.22 -7.81 43.60
C HIS A 915 17.30 -8.12 42.39
N ARG A 916 16.00 -7.80 42.47
CA ARG A 916 15.05 -7.95 41.36
C ARG A 916 15.28 -6.98 40.20
N ASP A 917 15.75 -5.78 40.48
CA ASP A 917 16.07 -4.81 39.42
C ASP A 917 17.44 -5.12 38.78
N GLU A 918 18.41 -5.65 39.54
CA GLU A 918 19.66 -6.22 39.01
C GLU A 918 19.43 -7.42 38.08
N ALA A 919 18.55 -8.36 38.47
CA ALA A 919 18.17 -9.50 37.62
C ALA A 919 17.45 -9.07 36.32
N LYS A 920 16.72 -7.94 36.32
CA LYS A 920 16.17 -7.34 35.08
C LYS A 920 17.25 -6.71 34.22
N GLU A 921 18.24 -6.06 34.81
CA GLU A 921 19.34 -5.45 34.06
C GLU A 921 20.20 -6.50 33.35
N SER A 922 20.58 -7.59 34.02
CA SER A 922 21.36 -8.68 33.40
C SER A 922 20.60 -9.32 32.23
N LEU A 923 19.31 -9.63 32.42
CA LEU A 923 18.41 -10.12 31.37
C LEU A 923 18.32 -9.15 30.17
N GLN A 924 18.21 -7.84 30.41
CA GLN A 924 18.19 -6.83 29.33
C GLN A 924 19.53 -6.67 28.62
N LYS A 925 20.67 -6.87 29.32
CA LYS A 925 22.01 -6.87 28.72
C LYS A 925 22.18 -8.10 27.82
N ARG A 926 21.81 -9.29 28.31
CA ARG A 926 21.88 -10.56 27.55
C ARG A 926 21.06 -10.52 26.26
N GLN A 927 19.82 -10.05 26.32
CA GLN A 927 18.95 -9.91 25.13
C GLN A 927 19.45 -8.91 24.06
N LYS A 928 20.39 -8.01 24.40
CA LYS A 928 21.05 -7.14 23.42
C LYS A 928 22.18 -7.88 22.72
N LEU A 929 23.07 -8.52 23.48
CA LEU A 929 24.19 -9.31 22.95
C LEU A 929 23.73 -10.47 22.04
N GLU A 930 22.69 -11.21 22.43
CA GLU A 930 22.09 -12.26 21.59
C GLU A 930 21.62 -11.73 20.22
N LYS A 931 21.08 -10.51 20.17
CA LYS A 931 20.67 -9.84 18.92
C LYS A 931 21.85 -9.33 18.10
N ASP A 932 22.96 -8.98 18.74
CA ASP A 932 24.16 -8.51 18.04
C ASP A 932 24.97 -9.69 17.45
N ILE A 933 25.03 -10.83 18.14
CA ILE A 933 25.52 -12.11 17.57
C ILE A 933 24.75 -12.46 16.29
N ALA A 934 23.41 -12.37 16.33
CA ALA A 934 22.56 -12.67 15.18
C ALA A 934 22.72 -11.70 13.99
N LYS A 935 23.21 -10.47 14.21
CA LYS A 935 23.55 -9.53 13.12
C LYS A 935 24.89 -9.90 12.47
N GLU A 936 25.90 -10.20 13.28
CA GLU A 936 27.26 -10.45 12.77
C GLU A 936 27.35 -11.78 12.01
N THR A 937 26.59 -12.81 12.38
CA THR A 937 26.48 -14.05 11.57
C THR A 937 25.84 -13.80 10.19
N ALA A 938 24.84 -12.92 10.11
CA ALA A 938 24.27 -12.49 8.83
C ALA A 938 25.26 -11.66 7.99
N ASN A 939 26.11 -10.84 8.62
CA ASN A 939 27.17 -10.09 7.95
C ASN A 939 28.24 -11.01 7.33
N ILE A 940 28.62 -12.10 8.00
CA ILE A 940 29.54 -13.12 7.46
C ILE A 940 28.97 -13.73 6.17
N SER A 941 27.71 -14.19 6.20
CA SER A 941 27.04 -14.80 5.03
C SER A 941 26.95 -13.86 3.82
N ASN A 942 26.64 -12.58 4.05
CA ASN A 942 26.59 -11.57 2.99
C ASN A 942 27.98 -11.19 2.45
N SER A 943 29.02 -11.19 3.29
CA SER A 943 30.40 -10.93 2.86
C SER A 943 30.88 -12.00 1.88
N GLY A 944 30.67 -13.29 2.18
CA GLY A 944 31.04 -14.40 1.29
C GLY A 944 30.39 -14.32 -0.10
N ARG A 945 29.10 -13.95 -0.17
CA ARG A 945 28.38 -13.73 -1.45
C ARG A 945 28.93 -12.56 -2.27
N ASN A 946 29.57 -11.58 -1.65
CA ASN A 946 30.15 -10.43 -2.33
C ASN A 946 31.58 -10.70 -2.81
N ILE A 947 32.38 -11.47 -2.04
CA ILE A 947 33.73 -11.90 -2.44
C ILE A 947 33.67 -12.69 -3.77
N ALA A 948 32.77 -13.67 -3.87
CA ALA A 948 32.60 -14.47 -5.08
C ALA A 948 32.28 -13.65 -6.35
N LYS A 949 31.58 -12.51 -6.21
CA LYS A 949 31.29 -11.59 -7.33
C LYS A 949 32.52 -10.76 -7.73
N CYS A 950 33.33 -10.35 -6.76
CA CYS A 950 34.58 -9.64 -7.06
C CYS A 950 35.57 -10.53 -7.81
N ASP A 951 35.67 -11.83 -7.46
CA ASP A 951 36.54 -12.78 -8.17
C ASP A 951 36.11 -12.99 -9.63
N GLU A 952 34.81 -13.05 -9.90
CA GLU A 952 34.30 -13.12 -11.28
C GLU A 952 34.68 -11.86 -12.09
N ASN A 953 34.55 -10.67 -11.50
CA ASN A 953 34.95 -9.40 -12.12
C ASN A 953 36.46 -9.35 -12.40
N ILE A 954 37.29 -9.76 -11.44
CA ILE A 954 38.76 -9.81 -11.58
C ILE A 954 39.16 -10.71 -12.77
N SER A 955 38.56 -11.90 -12.89
CA SER A 955 38.81 -12.83 -14.00
C SER A 955 38.42 -12.26 -15.38
N ARG A 956 37.43 -11.36 -15.44
CA ARG A 956 37.04 -10.66 -16.67
C ARG A 956 38.08 -9.60 -17.06
N HIS A 957 38.47 -8.73 -16.11
CA HIS A 957 39.45 -7.67 -16.38
C HIS A 957 40.82 -8.21 -16.80
N ASP A 958 41.32 -9.29 -16.19
CA ASP A 958 42.62 -9.88 -16.57
C ASP A 958 42.65 -10.36 -18.03
N LYS A 959 41.58 -11.01 -18.50
CA LYS A 959 41.46 -11.48 -19.89
C LYS A 959 41.46 -10.35 -20.91
N ASP A 960 41.06 -9.14 -20.53
CA ASP A 960 41.10 -7.96 -21.41
C ASP A 960 42.44 -7.21 -21.32
N ILE A 961 43.10 -7.23 -20.16
CA ILE A 961 44.48 -6.75 -20.00
C ILE A 961 45.44 -7.56 -20.88
N GLU A 962 45.36 -8.90 -20.89
CA GLU A 962 46.18 -9.76 -21.76
C GLU A 962 46.01 -9.43 -23.25
N LYS A 963 44.76 -9.29 -23.73
CA LYS A 963 44.44 -8.96 -25.12
C LYS A 963 45.00 -7.60 -25.55
N MET A 964 45.10 -6.65 -24.61
CA MET A 964 45.66 -5.31 -24.89
C MET A 964 47.19 -5.28 -24.79
N LYS A 965 47.81 -6.08 -23.91
CA LYS A 965 49.27 -6.19 -23.80
C LYS A 965 49.89 -6.78 -25.08
N LYS A 966 49.32 -7.87 -25.62
CA LYS A 966 49.75 -8.43 -26.93
C LYS A 966 49.71 -7.41 -28.08
N LYS A 967 48.66 -6.57 -28.12
CA LYS A 967 48.55 -5.49 -29.12
C LYS A 967 49.57 -4.35 -28.91
N CYS A 968 50.06 -4.14 -27.69
CA CYS A 968 51.17 -3.23 -27.45
C CYS A 968 52.50 -3.82 -27.92
N GLU A 969 52.73 -5.12 -27.69
CA GLU A 969 53.93 -5.84 -28.13
C GLU A 969 54.05 -5.82 -29.67
N GLU A 970 52.97 -6.17 -30.40
CA GLU A 970 52.84 -6.06 -31.86
C GLU A 970 53.06 -4.64 -32.44
N LEU A 971 52.94 -3.61 -31.59
CA LEU A 971 53.15 -2.19 -31.92
C LEU A 971 54.51 -1.66 -31.43
N MET A 972 55.23 -2.40 -30.59
CA MET A 972 56.61 -2.09 -30.18
C MET A 972 57.64 -2.73 -31.12
N GLU A 973 57.46 -4.00 -31.48
CA GLU A 973 58.44 -4.80 -32.23
C GLU A 973 58.86 -4.21 -33.59
N LYS A 974 57.96 -3.51 -34.27
CA LYS A 974 58.16 -2.97 -35.64
C LYS A 974 59.03 -1.68 -35.69
N ALA A 975 59.95 -1.47 -34.75
CA ALA A 975 60.68 -0.21 -34.59
C ALA A 975 61.49 0.19 -35.85
N ILE A 976 61.67 1.50 -36.05
CA ILE A 976 62.49 2.09 -37.13
C ILE A 976 63.73 2.71 -36.46
N ASP A 977 64.90 2.56 -37.07
CA ASP A 977 66.17 2.93 -36.45
C ASP A 977 66.36 4.45 -36.26
N ASP A 978 66.63 4.85 -35.01
CA ASP A 978 66.86 6.25 -34.61
C ASP A 978 68.09 6.90 -35.30
N GLU A 979 68.95 6.13 -35.96
CA GLU A 979 70.12 6.63 -36.67
C GLU A 979 69.77 7.26 -38.03
N GLU A 980 68.80 6.70 -38.78
CA GLU A 980 68.29 7.32 -40.01
C GLU A 980 67.70 8.71 -39.72
N VAL A 981 66.93 8.82 -38.64
CA VAL A 981 66.27 10.07 -38.22
C VAL A 981 67.28 11.14 -37.77
N LYS A 982 68.47 10.76 -37.30
CA LYS A 982 69.57 11.70 -36.98
C LYS A 982 70.29 12.17 -38.24
N SER A 983 70.72 11.25 -39.10
CA SER A 983 71.46 11.60 -40.32
C SER A 983 70.68 12.54 -41.26
N LYS A 984 69.36 12.35 -41.38
CA LYS A 984 68.48 13.24 -42.17
C LYS A 984 68.24 14.63 -41.55
N LYS A 985 68.61 14.87 -40.29
CA LYS A 985 68.56 16.22 -39.68
C LYS A 985 69.82 17.04 -39.97
N GLU A 986 70.99 16.42 -39.92
CA GLU A 986 72.27 17.09 -40.19
C GLU A 986 72.38 17.61 -41.64
N THR A 987 71.76 16.92 -42.59
CA THR A 987 71.71 17.35 -44.00
C THR A 987 70.83 18.58 -44.21
N VAL A 988 69.70 18.68 -43.49
CA VAL A 988 68.79 19.84 -43.54
C VAL A 988 69.49 21.11 -43.04
N GLU A 989 70.24 21.03 -41.93
CA GLU A 989 71.05 22.17 -41.44
C GLU A 989 72.09 22.67 -42.46
N ARG A 990 72.67 21.79 -43.28
CA ARG A 990 73.65 22.18 -44.31
C ARG A 990 73.01 23.01 -45.41
N PHE A 991 71.80 22.64 -45.86
CA PHE A 991 71.08 23.41 -46.88
C PHE A 991 70.59 24.76 -46.33
N GLU A 992 70.13 24.82 -45.08
CA GLU A 992 69.76 26.09 -44.43
C GLU A 992 70.93 27.10 -44.42
N LYS A 993 72.16 26.64 -44.13
CA LYS A 993 73.38 27.45 -44.15
C LYS A 993 73.78 27.91 -45.57
N GLN A 994 73.34 27.23 -46.62
CA GLN A 994 73.54 27.66 -48.02
C GLN A 994 72.48 28.67 -48.49
N ILE A 995 71.21 28.45 -48.14
CA ILE A 995 70.10 29.39 -48.43
C ILE A 995 70.42 30.78 -47.84
N LYS A 996 70.92 30.84 -46.60
CA LYS A 996 71.36 32.08 -45.94
C LYS A 996 72.45 32.84 -46.71
N LYS A 997 73.37 32.16 -47.41
CA LYS A 997 74.37 32.84 -48.26
C LYS A 997 73.75 33.47 -49.50
N LEU A 998 72.78 32.82 -50.14
CA LEU A 998 72.08 33.40 -51.29
C LEU A 998 71.18 34.58 -50.90
N GLN A 999 70.63 34.60 -49.68
CA GLN A 999 69.93 35.77 -49.13
C GLN A 999 70.82 37.01 -49.12
N THR A 1000 72.06 36.92 -48.62
CA THR A 1000 73.00 38.07 -48.63
C THR A 1000 73.34 38.57 -50.04
N LYS A 1001 73.30 37.68 -51.05
CA LYS A 1001 73.25 37.97 -52.50
C LYS A 1001 72.10 38.92 -52.90
N GLY A 1002 70.90 38.55 -52.46
CA GLY A 1002 69.67 39.31 -52.68
C GLY A 1002 69.65 40.64 -51.91
N GLU A 1003 70.33 40.73 -50.77
CA GLU A 1003 70.49 41.96 -49.95
C GLU A 1003 71.28 43.07 -50.65
N GLU A 1004 72.05 42.77 -51.71
CA GLU A 1004 72.71 43.79 -52.54
C GLU A 1004 71.82 44.27 -53.69
N MET A 1005 71.12 43.36 -54.39
CA MET A 1005 70.16 43.74 -55.44
C MET A 1005 68.96 44.50 -54.87
N THR A 1006 68.54 44.15 -53.64
CA THR A 1006 67.53 44.91 -52.91
C THR A 1006 68.00 46.31 -52.48
N LYS A 1007 69.29 46.67 -52.56
CA LYS A 1007 69.73 48.07 -52.37
C LYS A 1007 69.39 48.97 -53.56
N LYS A 1008 69.49 48.47 -54.80
CA LYS A 1008 68.95 49.21 -55.96
C LYS A 1008 67.42 49.25 -55.93
N GLN A 1009 66.79 48.17 -55.48
CA GLN A 1009 65.37 48.23 -55.12
C GLN A 1009 65.11 49.22 -53.98
N SER A 1010 66.05 49.50 -53.07
CA SER A 1010 65.91 50.51 -51.99
C SER A 1010 66.13 51.97 -52.42
N GLU A 1011 66.57 52.22 -53.66
CA GLU A 1011 66.63 53.59 -54.23
C GLU A 1011 65.36 53.92 -55.02
N LEU A 1012 64.87 52.97 -55.85
CA LEU A 1012 63.52 53.08 -56.41
C LEU A 1012 62.48 53.04 -55.28
N SER A 1013 62.62 52.10 -54.34
CA SER A 1013 61.96 52.16 -53.03
C SER A 1013 62.64 53.08 -52.01
N ALA A 1014 63.34 54.13 -52.42
CA ALA A 1014 63.44 55.37 -51.64
C ALA A 1014 62.33 56.36 -52.04
N ALA A 1015 61.93 56.36 -53.32
CA ALA A 1015 60.70 57.01 -53.76
C ALA A 1015 59.47 56.17 -53.38
N GLU A 1016 59.54 54.84 -53.55
CA GLU A 1016 58.51 53.95 -53.01
C GLU A 1016 58.54 53.98 -51.48
N THR A 1017 59.63 53.91 -50.70
CA THR A 1017 59.55 54.13 -49.21
C THR A 1017 59.16 55.56 -48.77
N LYS A 1018 58.91 56.50 -49.69
CA LYS A 1018 58.14 57.73 -49.41
C LYS A 1018 56.64 57.55 -49.66
N LEU A 1019 56.24 56.96 -50.79
CA LEU A 1019 54.83 56.69 -51.12
C LEU A 1019 54.28 55.45 -50.38
N GLU A 1020 54.95 54.30 -50.43
CA GLU A 1020 54.92 53.30 -49.36
C GLU A 1020 55.32 53.87 -47.99
N GLY A 1021 55.90 55.06 -47.85
CA GLY A 1021 56.16 55.67 -46.54
C GLY A 1021 54.89 56.24 -45.91
N GLU A 1022 54.07 56.85 -46.75
CA GLU A 1022 52.72 57.31 -46.41
C GLU A 1022 51.74 56.12 -46.40
N LEU A 1023 51.87 55.17 -47.33
CA LEU A 1023 51.18 53.88 -47.28
C LEU A 1023 51.69 53.02 -46.12
N LYS A 1024 52.92 53.19 -45.61
CA LYS A 1024 53.39 52.58 -44.34
C LYS A 1024 52.72 53.28 -43.19
N LYS A 1025 52.74 54.60 -43.05
CA LYS A 1025 51.94 55.30 -42.01
C LYS A 1025 50.45 54.89 -42.01
N CYS A 1026 49.80 54.82 -43.18
CA CYS A 1026 48.40 54.38 -43.27
C CYS A 1026 48.23 52.87 -43.06
N SER A 1027 49.15 52.02 -43.52
CA SER A 1027 49.09 50.56 -43.29
C SER A 1027 49.57 50.13 -41.91
N GLU A 1028 50.39 50.92 -41.24
CA GLU A 1028 50.84 50.86 -39.85
C GLU A 1028 49.73 51.36 -38.94
N GLY A 1029 49.09 52.49 -39.23
CA GLY A 1029 47.84 52.89 -38.56
C GLY A 1029 46.74 51.84 -38.72
N ILE A 1030 46.55 51.29 -39.92
CA ILE A 1030 45.67 50.13 -40.15
C ILE A 1030 46.17 48.86 -39.45
N LYS A 1031 47.48 48.66 -39.24
CA LYS A 1031 48.05 47.48 -38.59
C LYS A 1031 47.97 47.58 -37.07
N GLU A 1032 48.18 48.75 -36.48
CA GLU A 1032 47.94 49.08 -35.08
C GLU A 1032 46.44 48.99 -34.77
N LEU A 1033 45.58 49.56 -35.62
CA LEU A 1033 44.13 49.37 -35.52
C LEU A 1033 43.77 47.89 -35.65
N LYS A 1034 44.31 47.14 -36.63
CA LYS A 1034 44.08 45.69 -36.77
C LYS A 1034 44.61 44.89 -35.59
N GLU A 1035 45.77 45.19 -35.03
CA GLU A 1035 46.37 44.47 -33.90
C GLU A 1035 45.63 44.79 -32.59
N SER A 1036 45.24 46.05 -32.40
CA SER A 1036 44.37 46.50 -31.30
C SER A 1036 42.97 45.88 -31.40
N MET A 1037 42.40 45.78 -32.61
CA MET A 1037 41.14 45.08 -32.88
C MET A 1037 41.29 43.56 -32.81
N LEU A 1038 42.43 42.97 -33.16
CA LEU A 1038 42.68 41.53 -33.11
C LEU A 1038 42.93 41.07 -31.68
N ALA A 1039 43.63 41.86 -30.87
CA ALA A 1039 43.76 41.62 -29.43
C ALA A 1039 42.39 41.70 -28.73
N ASP A 1040 41.50 42.61 -29.12
CA ASP A 1040 40.14 42.66 -28.58
C ASP A 1040 39.21 41.59 -29.18
N ARG A 1041 39.36 41.22 -30.46
CA ARG A 1041 38.63 40.10 -31.10
C ARG A 1041 39.02 38.74 -30.51
N LEU A 1042 40.30 38.49 -30.23
CA LEU A 1042 40.74 37.26 -29.54
C LEU A 1042 40.11 37.15 -28.15
N LYS A 1043 39.97 38.26 -27.42
CA LYS A 1043 39.24 38.29 -26.14
C LYS A 1043 37.75 38.00 -26.33
N VAL A 1044 37.13 38.52 -27.39
CA VAL A 1044 35.73 38.18 -27.75
C VAL A 1044 35.61 36.68 -28.07
N GLU A 1045 36.47 36.13 -28.92
CA GLU A 1045 36.48 34.70 -29.23
C GLU A 1045 36.71 33.83 -27.99
N ASP A 1046 37.60 34.22 -27.08
CA ASP A 1046 37.87 33.49 -25.85
C ASP A 1046 36.73 33.60 -24.84
N ILE A 1047 35.96 34.70 -24.86
CA ILE A 1047 34.70 34.82 -24.12
C ILE A 1047 33.61 33.97 -24.76
N GLU A 1048 33.49 33.95 -26.09
CA GLU A 1048 32.52 33.12 -26.82
C GLU A 1048 32.80 31.62 -26.66
N LYS A 1049 34.09 31.20 -26.64
CA LYS A 1049 34.51 29.84 -26.28
C LYS A 1049 34.09 29.44 -24.85
N LYS A 1050 34.18 30.36 -23.87
CA LYS A 1050 33.69 30.11 -22.51
C LYS A 1050 32.17 30.03 -22.46
N LEU A 1051 31.46 30.99 -23.06
CA LEU A 1051 29.99 31.02 -23.10
C LEU A 1051 29.44 29.75 -23.73
N ALA A 1052 30.03 29.28 -24.84
CA ALA A 1052 29.66 28.02 -25.50
C ALA A 1052 30.01 26.75 -24.69
N ALA A 1053 30.86 26.85 -23.66
CA ALA A 1053 31.22 25.76 -22.76
C ALA A 1053 30.40 25.74 -21.46
N LEU A 1054 29.62 26.79 -21.16
CA LEU A 1054 28.74 26.83 -19.99
C LEU A 1054 27.53 25.91 -20.19
N LYS A 1055 27.23 25.13 -19.16
CA LYS A 1055 26.00 24.35 -19.02
C LYS A 1055 25.47 24.44 -17.60
N VAL A 1056 24.15 24.38 -17.45
CA VAL A 1056 23.39 24.44 -16.20
C VAL A 1056 22.84 23.05 -15.88
N ASN A 1057 22.82 22.64 -14.61
CA ASN A 1057 22.31 21.32 -14.20
C ASN A 1057 20.78 21.29 -14.24
N ARG A 1058 20.19 20.18 -14.71
CA ARG A 1058 18.73 20.01 -14.74
C ARG A 1058 18.17 19.77 -13.33
N ILE A 1059 17.46 20.75 -12.78
CA ILE A 1059 16.81 20.64 -11.46
C ILE A 1059 15.59 19.69 -11.55
N PRO A 1060 15.49 18.63 -10.72
CA PRO A 1060 14.30 17.79 -10.65
C PRO A 1060 13.09 18.54 -10.07
N ARG A 1061 11.86 18.14 -10.44
CA ARG A 1061 10.59 18.77 -10.01
C ARG A 1061 10.25 18.63 -8.50
N PHE A 1062 11.23 18.27 -7.67
CA PHE A 1062 11.12 18.21 -6.20
C PHE A 1062 11.37 19.56 -5.51
N GLN A 1063 11.33 20.68 -6.24
CA GLN A 1063 11.56 22.03 -5.71
C GLN A 1063 10.61 22.40 -4.55
N PHE A 1064 9.41 21.81 -4.50
CA PHE A 1064 8.48 21.91 -3.38
C PHE A 1064 9.04 21.38 -2.03
N LEU A 1065 10.19 20.70 -2.02
CA LEU A 1065 10.88 20.33 -0.77
C LEU A 1065 11.65 21.50 -0.14
N ILE A 1066 11.91 22.58 -0.90
CA ILE A 1066 12.54 23.82 -0.44
C ILE A 1066 11.46 24.85 -0.06
N GLU A 1067 10.45 25.01 -0.91
CA GLU A 1067 9.28 25.87 -0.66
C GLU A 1067 8.52 25.35 0.58
N SER A 1068 8.34 26.20 1.60
CA SER A 1068 8.17 25.75 2.99
C SER A 1068 6.77 25.28 3.39
N SER A 1069 5.90 24.96 2.43
CA SER A 1069 4.52 24.52 2.63
C SER A 1069 4.37 23.02 2.38
N ARG A 1070 4.16 22.19 3.42
CA ARG A 1070 3.87 20.78 3.19
C ARG A 1070 2.45 20.60 2.65
N PRO A 1071 2.22 19.64 1.73
CA PRO A 1071 0.86 19.18 1.42
C PRO A 1071 0.10 18.62 2.63
N GLU A 1072 0.83 18.17 3.67
CA GLU A 1072 0.27 17.66 4.93
C GLU A 1072 -0.23 18.77 5.87
N ASP A 1073 0.15 20.04 5.64
CA ASP A 1073 -0.25 21.19 6.47
C ASP A 1073 -1.48 21.95 5.88
N LEU A 1074 -2.09 21.43 4.80
CA LEU A 1074 -3.36 21.93 4.24
C LEU A 1074 -4.55 21.42 5.07
N GLU A 1075 -5.20 22.32 5.81
CA GLU A 1075 -6.44 22.02 6.54
C GLU A 1075 -7.59 21.66 5.56
N MET A 1076 -7.80 20.36 5.32
CA MET A 1076 -8.99 19.87 4.63
C MET A 1076 -10.23 20.20 5.46
N GLN A 1077 -11.07 21.12 4.96
CA GLN A 1077 -12.39 21.39 5.52
C GLN A 1077 -13.27 20.13 5.38
N ILE A 1078 -13.66 19.54 6.50
CA ILE A 1078 -14.50 18.34 6.55
C ILE A 1078 -15.95 18.74 6.82
N ASP A 1079 -16.84 18.32 5.92
CA ASP A 1079 -18.26 18.67 5.86
C ASP A 1079 -19.03 18.25 7.14
N ASP A 1080 -19.89 19.13 7.67
CA ASP A 1080 -20.41 19.13 9.05
C ASP A 1080 -21.55 18.10 9.30
N LYS A 1081 -21.38 16.87 8.80
CA LYS A 1081 -22.40 15.79 8.74
C LYS A 1081 -22.00 14.51 9.48
N MET A 1082 -21.27 14.65 10.59
CA MET A 1082 -20.88 13.53 11.45
C MET A 1082 -21.89 13.27 12.58
N PRO A 1083 -22.14 12.00 12.97
CA PRO A 1083 -22.96 11.68 14.14
C PRO A 1083 -22.27 12.16 15.43
N VAL A 1084 -23.08 12.60 16.40
CA VAL A 1084 -22.59 13.12 17.69
C VAL A 1084 -22.11 11.96 18.58
N VAL A 1085 -20.88 12.04 19.07
CA VAL A 1085 -20.33 11.13 20.08
C VAL A 1085 -21.04 11.37 21.42
N ASP A 1086 -21.44 10.30 22.11
CA ASP A 1086 -22.05 10.38 23.43
C ASP A 1086 -20.98 10.71 24.49
N GLU A 1087 -21.17 11.80 25.21
CA GLU A 1087 -20.19 12.34 26.17
C GLU A 1087 -20.34 11.75 27.58
N ASN A 1088 -21.25 10.79 27.76
CA ASN A 1088 -21.44 10.04 29.00
C ASN A 1088 -20.48 8.84 29.16
N GLN A 1089 -19.49 8.68 28.26
CA GLN A 1089 -18.49 7.60 28.27
C GLN A 1089 -17.15 8.05 28.89
N SER A 1090 -16.30 7.10 29.28
CA SER A 1090 -15.08 7.43 30.03
C SER A 1090 -14.08 8.27 29.20
N PRO A 1091 -13.23 9.11 29.83
CA PRO A 1091 -12.23 9.90 29.11
C PRO A 1091 -11.30 9.05 28.24
N GLU A 1092 -10.93 7.86 28.72
CA GLU A 1092 -10.14 6.90 27.94
C GLU A 1092 -10.87 6.40 26.70
N GLU A 1093 -12.16 6.07 26.80
CA GLU A 1093 -12.94 5.59 25.65
C GLU A 1093 -13.18 6.70 24.65
N VAL A 1094 -13.48 7.92 25.11
CA VAL A 1094 -13.58 9.11 24.26
C VAL A 1094 -12.24 9.39 23.56
N GLU A 1095 -11.10 9.19 24.21
CA GLU A 1095 -9.79 9.38 23.58
C GLU A 1095 -9.41 8.21 22.64
N ARG A 1096 -9.76 6.97 22.97
CA ARG A 1096 -9.62 5.80 22.07
C ARG A 1096 -10.48 5.98 20.82
N GLN A 1097 -11.73 6.47 20.97
CA GLN A 1097 -12.61 6.79 19.84
C GLN A 1097 -12.04 7.96 19.02
N LYS A 1098 -11.55 9.04 19.63
CA LYS A 1098 -10.86 10.13 18.92
C LYS A 1098 -9.63 9.63 18.14
N LYS A 1099 -8.79 8.78 18.74
CA LYS A 1099 -7.63 8.16 18.07
C LYS A 1099 -8.03 7.22 16.94
N HIS A 1100 -9.13 6.49 17.08
CA HIS A 1100 -9.69 5.66 16.02
C HIS A 1100 -10.30 6.49 14.88
N MET A 1101 -11.06 7.54 15.20
CA MET A 1101 -11.62 8.50 14.24
C MET A 1101 -10.51 9.22 13.47
N ALA A 1102 -9.49 9.75 14.15
CA ALA A 1102 -8.34 10.39 13.51
C ALA A 1102 -7.62 9.44 12.54
N CYS A 1103 -7.56 8.15 12.87
CA CYS A 1103 -7.03 7.14 11.96
C CYS A 1103 -7.93 6.91 10.74
N VAL A 1104 -9.24 6.78 10.93
CA VAL A 1104 -10.21 6.60 9.82
C VAL A 1104 -10.27 7.86 8.92
N MET A 1105 -10.13 9.06 9.50
CA MET A 1105 -10.03 10.32 8.78
C MET A 1105 -8.72 10.41 7.98
N SER A 1106 -7.59 9.98 8.56
CA SER A 1106 -6.33 9.74 7.84
C SER A 1106 -6.55 8.82 6.64
N ASP A 1107 -7.15 7.65 6.86
CA ASP A 1107 -7.23 6.59 5.87
C ASP A 1107 -8.21 6.98 4.72
N ALA A 1108 -9.23 7.79 5.01
CA ALA A 1108 -10.12 8.39 4.00
C ALA A 1108 -9.46 9.54 3.21
N ALA A 1109 -8.69 10.42 3.88
CA ALA A 1109 -7.93 11.48 3.21
C ALA A 1109 -6.87 10.88 2.28
N TYR A 1110 -6.11 9.88 2.74
CA TYR A 1110 -5.17 9.12 1.91
C TYR A 1110 -5.83 8.41 0.73
N ALA A 1111 -7.09 7.96 0.85
CA ALA A 1111 -7.82 7.36 -0.27
C ALA A 1111 -8.19 8.40 -1.35
N LEU A 1112 -8.59 9.61 -0.95
CA LEU A 1112 -8.85 10.72 -1.89
C LEU A 1112 -7.54 11.21 -2.56
N GLU A 1113 -6.48 11.32 -1.75
CA GLU A 1113 -5.12 11.63 -2.22
C GLU A 1113 -4.57 10.54 -3.15
N PHE A 1114 -4.96 9.28 -2.95
CA PHE A 1114 -4.62 8.15 -3.83
C PHE A 1114 -5.31 8.24 -5.20
N GLU A 1115 -6.60 8.60 -5.26
CA GLU A 1115 -7.27 8.88 -6.54
C GLU A 1115 -6.60 10.04 -7.31
N MET A 1116 -6.21 11.10 -6.61
CA MET A 1116 -5.47 12.21 -7.21
C MET A 1116 -4.08 11.74 -7.69
N ARG A 1117 -3.35 10.97 -6.87
CA ARG A 1117 -2.02 10.45 -7.22
C ARG A 1117 -2.06 9.42 -8.35
N GLN A 1118 -3.11 8.61 -8.50
CA GLN A 1118 -3.26 7.73 -9.67
C GLN A 1118 -3.41 8.54 -10.97
N LYS A 1119 -4.25 9.58 -10.96
CA LYS A 1119 -4.43 10.49 -12.11
C LYS A 1119 -3.14 11.26 -12.44
N VAL A 1120 -2.27 11.52 -11.46
CA VAL A 1120 -0.91 12.02 -11.69
C VAL A 1120 0.01 10.90 -12.23
N LEU A 1121 -0.04 9.68 -11.68
CA LEU A 1121 0.83 8.57 -12.11
C LEU A 1121 0.58 8.13 -13.56
N GLU A 1122 -0.67 8.11 -14.03
CA GLU A 1122 -0.97 7.87 -15.46
C GLU A 1122 -0.45 9.01 -16.38
N ASN A 1123 -0.02 10.15 -15.81
CA ASN A 1123 0.71 11.22 -16.51
C ASN A 1123 2.23 11.25 -16.16
N THR A 1124 2.74 10.27 -15.42
CA THR A 1124 4.12 10.21 -14.88
C THR A 1124 5.05 9.25 -15.65
N GLU A 1125 4.57 8.61 -16.72
CA GLU A 1125 5.41 7.74 -17.58
C GLU A 1125 6.62 8.47 -18.23
N SER A 1126 6.61 9.81 -18.26
CA SER A 1126 7.72 10.62 -18.76
C SER A 1126 8.98 10.64 -17.87
N TYR A 1127 8.90 10.15 -16.63
CA TYR A 1127 9.96 10.28 -15.61
C TYR A 1127 11.01 9.16 -15.64
N GLU A 1128 10.94 8.19 -16.55
CA GLU A 1128 12.00 7.18 -16.72
C GLU A 1128 13.26 7.75 -17.41
N ASN A 1129 13.16 8.92 -18.04
CA ASN A 1129 14.27 9.59 -18.73
C ASN A 1129 15.23 10.35 -17.77
N VAL A 1130 15.78 9.64 -16.78
CA VAL A 1130 16.81 10.15 -15.84
C VAL A 1130 18.24 9.89 -16.36
N ASP A 1131 18.37 9.25 -17.52
CA ASP A 1131 19.65 8.92 -18.16
C ASP A 1131 19.96 9.79 -19.42
N GLY A 1132 19.20 10.88 -19.62
CA GLY A 1132 19.51 11.92 -20.62
C GLY A 1132 20.35 13.04 -20.00
N GLU A 1133 21.26 13.66 -20.78
CA GLU A 1133 22.33 14.58 -20.29
C GLU A 1133 21.93 15.47 -19.10
N ASP A 1134 22.60 15.27 -17.95
CA ASP A 1134 22.35 16.00 -16.70
C ASP A 1134 22.50 17.54 -16.80
N ARG A 1135 23.12 18.02 -17.88
CA ARG A 1135 23.56 19.41 -18.07
C ARG A 1135 23.10 20.00 -19.40
N VAL A 1136 22.20 20.97 -19.31
CA VAL A 1136 21.55 21.69 -20.42
C VAL A 1136 22.39 22.93 -20.78
N PRO A 1137 22.50 23.33 -22.06
CA PRO A 1137 23.08 24.63 -22.44
C PRO A 1137 22.36 25.81 -21.75
N VAL A 1138 23.07 26.90 -21.48
CA VAL A 1138 22.48 28.08 -20.82
C VAL A 1138 21.89 29.04 -21.84
N GLU A 1139 20.70 29.58 -21.54
CA GLU A 1139 20.06 30.62 -22.35
C GLU A 1139 20.76 31.97 -22.16
N LEU A 1140 21.27 32.54 -23.25
CA LEU A 1140 21.98 33.82 -23.27
C LEU A 1140 20.99 34.99 -23.15
N LEU A 1141 21.35 36.03 -22.39
CA LEU A 1141 20.57 37.28 -22.35
C LEU A 1141 20.59 37.99 -23.71
N SER A 1142 19.51 38.72 -24.03
CA SER A 1142 19.43 39.64 -25.15
C SER A 1142 20.30 40.88 -24.94
N ASP A 1143 20.76 41.50 -26.03
CA ASP A 1143 21.68 42.66 -25.99
C ASP A 1143 21.09 43.88 -25.25
N GLU A 1144 19.77 44.06 -25.28
CA GLU A 1144 19.04 45.05 -24.47
C GLU A 1144 19.30 44.86 -22.97
N LYS A 1145 19.03 43.65 -22.46
CA LYS A 1145 19.21 43.25 -21.05
C LYS A 1145 20.69 43.19 -20.62
N ILE A 1146 21.63 43.23 -21.57
CA ILE A 1146 23.07 43.36 -21.29
C ILE A 1146 23.46 44.82 -21.11
N ASN A 1147 22.85 45.73 -21.87
CA ASN A 1147 23.11 47.17 -21.82
C ASN A 1147 22.49 47.85 -20.60
N GLU A 1148 21.36 47.34 -20.10
CA GLU A 1148 20.72 47.79 -18.85
C GLU A 1148 21.62 47.63 -17.60
N ILE A 1149 22.54 46.65 -17.61
CA ILE A 1149 23.39 46.34 -16.44
C ILE A 1149 24.32 47.53 -16.16
N SER A 1150 24.08 48.28 -15.07
CA SER A 1150 24.89 49.43 -14.66
C SER A 1150 26.29 49.01 -14.18
N SER A 1151 27.25 49.94 -14.09
CA SER A 1151 28.60 49.62 -13.57
C SER A 1151 28.55 48.99 -12.17
N ARG A 1152 27.72 49.52 -11.27
CA ARG A 1152 27.49 49.01 -9.91
C ARG A 1152 26.97 47.58 -9.93
N ASP A 1153 26.03 47.29 -10.82
CA ASP A 1153 25.34 45.99 -10.90
C ASP A 1153 26.30 44.85 -11.26
N ALA A 1154 27.38 45.12 -12.00
CA ALA A 1154 28.43 44.12 -12.24
C ALA A 1154 29.44 44.00 -11.10
N GLU A 1155 29.59 45.00 -10.24
CA GLU A 1155 30.35 44.90 -9.00
C GLU A 1155 29.55 44.09 -7.97
N GLU A 1156 28.24 44.36 -7.86
CA GLU A 1156 27.29 43.51 -7.14
C GLU A 1156 27.27 42.07 -7.68
N MET A 1157 27.15 41.84 -8.99
CA MET A 1157 27.19 40.49 -9.56
C MET A 1157 28.53 39.81 -9.33
N GLN A 1158 29.66 40.53 -9.29
CA GLN A 1158 30.95 39.95 -8.92
C GLN A 1158 31.06 39.61 -7.42
N MET A 1159 30.41 40.37 -6.54
CA MET A 1159 30.29 40.01 -5.12
C MET A 1159 29.35 38.82 -4.92
N LYS A 1160 28.16 38.84 -5.55
CA LYS A 1160 27.18 37.74 -5.56
C LYS A 1160 27.80 36.46 -6.13
N LEU A 1161 28.56 36.54 -7.23
CA LEU A 1161 29.31 35.40 -7.78
C LEU A 1161 30.27 34.80 -6.74
N LYS A 1162 31.12 35.61 -6.10
CA LYS A 1162 32.05 35.14 -5.06
C LYS A 1162 31.34 34.49 -3.87
N VAL A 1163 30.20 35.06 -3.45
CA VAL A 1163 29.37 34.50 -2.38
C VAL A 1163 28.76 33.16 -2.81
N CYS A 1164 28.23 33.05 -4.02
CA CYS A 1164 27.68 31.81 -4.56
C CYS A 1164 28.78 30.75 -4.77
N GLU A 1165 29.96 31.12 -5.27
CA GLU A 1165 31.13 30.23 -5.37
C GLU A 1165 31.55 29.68 -4.00
N GLN A 1166 31.61 30.53 -2.96
CA GLN A 1166 31.88 30.11 -1.58
C GLN A 1166 30.77 29.21 -1.01
N GLN A 1167 29.50 29.51 -1.30
CA GLN A 1167 28.35 28.67 -0.89
C GLN A 1167 28.39 27.30 -1.58
N VAL A 1168 28.66 27.26 -2.89
CA VAL A 1168 28.82 26.03 -3.68
C VAL A 1168 29.97 25.19 -3.14
N GLU A 1169 31.13 25.77 -2.85
CA GLU A 1169 32.28 25.03 -2.31
C GLU A 1169 32.02 24.52 -0.87
N ALA A 1170 31.33 25.29 -0.02
CA ALA A 1170 30.93 24.88 1.32
C ALA A 1170 29.84 23.77 1.33
N LEU A 1171 28.96 23.74 0.32
CA LEU A 1171 27.95 22.70 0.13
C LEU A 1171 28.53 21.44 -0.52
N LYS A 1172 29.45 21.57 -1.48
CA LYS A 1172 30.11 20.47 -2.21
C LYS A 1172 30.79 19.44 -1.30
N ALA A 1173 31.26 19.87 -0.13
CA ALA A 1173 31.87 19.00 0.88
C ALA A 1173 30.86 18.23 1.77
N LYS A 1174 29.56 18.56 1.67
CA LYS A 1174 28.47 18.03 2.54
C LYS A 1174 27.36 17.31 1.77
N VAL A 1175 27.25 17.55 0.47
CA VAL A 1175 26.13 17.15 -0.36
C VAL A 1175 26.45 15.89 -1.17
N ASP A 1176 25.55 14.91 -1.12
CA ASP A 1176 25.55 13.74 -2.00
C ASP A 1176 24.38 13.83 -2.99
N ILE A 1177 24.70 13.96 -4.28
CA ILE A 1177 23.73 14.02 -5.39
C ILE A 1177 23.02 12.67 -5.57
N SER A 1178 23.61 11.54 -5.15
CA SER A 1178 23.00 10.21 -5.23
C SER A 1178 21.71 10.09 -4.41
N SER A 1179 21.58 10.93 -3.37
CA SER A 1179 20.40 11.03 -2.51
C SER A 1179 19.10 11.25 -3.28
N ILE A 1180 19.14 11.94 -4.43
CA ILE A 1180 17.98 12.21 -5.28
C ILE A 1180 17.43 10.90 -5.88
N LYS A 1181 18.29 10.04 -6.46
CA LYS A 1181 17.87 8.74 -7.01
C LYS A 1181 17.35 7.83 -5.89
N ALA A 1182 18.03 7.81 -4.73
CA ALA A 1182 17.57 7.04 -3.56
C ALA A 1182 16.22 7.52 -3.00
N TYR A 1183 15.92 8.83 -3.01
CA TYR A 1183 14.63 9.36 -2.58
C TYR A 1183 13.48 8.96 -3.52
N VAL A 1184 13.70 8.94 -4.84
CA VAL A 1184 12.71 8.44 -5.81
C VAL A 1184 12.31 6.99 -5.48
N ASP A 1185 13.29 6.13 -5.19
CA ASP A 1185 13.01 4.74 -4.83
C ASP A 1185 12.38 4.60 -3.43
N LYS A 1186 12.67 5.50 -2.48
CA LYS A 1186 11.94 5.57 -1.21
C LYS A 1186 10.49 6.04 -1.36
N VAL A 1187 10.19 6.95 -2.30
CA VAL A 1187 8.81 7.34 -2.63
C VAL A 1187 8.05 6.19 -3.28
N LYS A 1188 8.68 5.42 -4.20
CA LYS A 1188 8.08 4.17 -4.74
C LYS A 1188 7.77 3.17 -3.62
N GLN A 1189 8.76 2.87 -2.76
CA GLN A 1189 8.60 1.96 -1.62
C GLN A 1189 7.48 2.41 -0.67
N TYR A 1190 7.36 3.71 -0.38
CA TYR A 1190 6.27 4.25 0.44
C TYR A 1190 4.89 4.02 -0.20
N ASN A 1191 4.73 4.35 -1.48
CA ASN A 1191 3.47 4.19 -2.20
C ASN A 1191 3.00 2.72 -2.24
N GLU A 1192 3.92 1.76 -2.41
CA GLU A 1192 3.59 0.33 -2.32
C GLU A 1192 3.03 -0.08 -0.95
N GLN A 1193 3.63 0.41 0.16
CA GLN A 1193 3.16 0.06 1.49
C GLN A 1193 1.81 0.71 1.82
N VAL A 1194 1.54 1.92 1.30
CA VAL A 1194 0.21 2.55 1.40
C VAL A 1194 -0.87 1.71 0.69
N ILE A 1195 -0.58 1.17 -0.50
CA ILE A 1195 -1.49 0.27 -1.24
C ILE A 1195 -1.76 -1.00 -0.43
N LYS A 1196 -0.72 -1.67 0.08
CA LYS A 1196 -0.83 -2.89 0.91
C LYS A 1196 -1.65 -2.65 2.18
N LEU A 1197 -1.41 -1.54 2.88
CA LEU A 1197 -2.15 -1.12 4.06
C LEU A 1197 -3.64 -0.85 3.76
N THR A 1198 -3.95 -0.21 2.63
CA THR A 1198 -5.33 0.09 2.22
C THR A 1198 -6.11 -1.20 1.95
N ILE A 1199 -5.51 -2.16 1.23
CA ILE A 1199 -6.13 -3.47 0.95
C ILE A 1199 -6.36 -4.25 2.26
N ALA A 1200 -5.35 -4.32 3.14
CA ALA A 1200 -5.47 -4.98 4.44
C ALA A 1200 -6.58 -4.37 5.32
N THR A 1201 -6.72 -3.04 5.30
CA THR A 1201 -7.74 -2.30 6.06
C THR A 1201 -9.16 -2.60 5.57
N GLU A 1202 -9.38 -2.66 4.25
CA GLU A 1202 -10.68 -3.02 3.66
C GLU A 1202 -11.06 -4.49 3.91
N VAL A 1203 -10.07 -5.41 3.90
CA VAL A 1203 -10.29 -6.83 4.25
C VAL A 1203 -10.62 -6.97 5.74
N HIS A 1204 -9.91 -6.26 6.63
CA HIS A 1204 -10.21 -6.22 8.07
C HIS A 1204 -11.61 -5.70 8.34
N ARG A 1205 -11.98 -4.56 7.73
CA ARG A 1205 -13.29 -3.91 7.88
C ARG A 1205 -14.45 -4.87 7.56
N LYS A 1206 -14.36 -5.62 6.45
CA LYS A 1206 -15.37 -6.61 6.04
C LYS A 1206 -15.55 -7.73 7.07
N HIS A 1207 -14.46 -8.36 7.52
CA HIS A 1207 -14.53 -9.45 8.51
C HIS A 1207 -15.02 -8.95 9.89
N ASN A 1208 -14.64 -7.73 10.28
CA ASN A 1208 -15.09 -7.13 11.53
C ASN A 1208 -16.59 -6.77 11.49
N GLN A 1209 -17.10 -6.26 10.37
CA GLN A 1209 -18.54 -6.00 10.21
C GLN A 1209 -19.36 -7.29 10.33
N GLU A 1210 -18.92 -8.39 9.71
CA GLU A 1210 -19.62 -9.67 9.79
C GLU A 1210 -19.52 -10.31 11.19
N LEU A 1211 -18.36 -10.20 11.86
CA LEU A 1211 -18.19 -10.59 13.26
C LEU A 1211 -19.19 -9.88 14.18
N GLN A 1212 -19.36 -8.56 14.03
CA GLN A 1212 -20.32 -7.80 14.83
C GLN A 1212 -21.76 -8.18 14.50
N ARG A 1213 -22.08 -8.43 13.22
CA ARG A 1213 -23.40 -8.90 12.79
C ARG A 1213 -23.79 -10.23 13.45
N ILE A 1214 -22.86 -11.18 13.53
CA ILE A 1214 -23.09 -12.50 14.16
C ILE A 1214 -23.16 -12.37 15.69
N LYS A 1215 -22.33 -11.53 16.33
CA LYS A 1215 -22.42 -11.24 17.77
C LYS A 1215 -23.77 -10.62 18.13
N GLN A 1216 -24.21 -9.62 17.37
CA GLN A 1216 -25.50 -8.96 17.57
C GLN A 1216 -26.66 -9.95 17.47
N MET A 1217 -26.67 -10.82 16.45
CA MET A 1217 -27.68 -11.88 16.32
C MET A 1217 -27.72 -12.84 17.52
N ARG A 1218 -26.54 -13.23 18.06
CA ARG A 1218 -26.47 -14.09 19.26
C ARG A 1218 -27.00 -13.35 20.50
N LEU A 1219 -26.63 -12.08 20.67
CA LEU A 1219 -27.07 -11.26 21.79
C LEU A 1219 -28.58 -10.99 21.77
N GLU A 1220 -29.16 -10.67 20.60
CA GLU A 1220 -30.60 -10.45 20.43
C GLU A 1220 -31.43 -11.70 20.73
N GLU A 1221 -31.01 -12.86 20.20
CA GLU A 1221 -31.70 -14.14 20.44
C GLU A 1221 -31.60 -14.56 21.91
N PHE A 1222 -30.43 -14.38 22.54
CA PHE A 1222 -30.23 -14.65 23.95
C PHE A 1222 -31.07 -13.71 24.83
N HIS A 1223 -31.04 -12.40 24.54
CA HIS A 1223 -31.72 -11.39 25.34
C HIS A 1223 -33.24 -11.51 25.25
N SER A 1224 -33.80 -11.72 24.05
CA SER A 1224 -35.25 -11.88 23.89
C SER A 1224 -35.80 -13.12 24.61
N ALA A 1225 -35.01 -14.18 24.75
CA ALA A 1225 -35.40 -15.38 25.49
C ALA A 1225 -35.14 -15.23 27.00
N PHE A 1226 -34.05 -14.59 27.40
CA PHE A 1226 -33.74 -14.27 28.79
C PHE A 1226 -34.80 -13.35 29.42
N GLU A 1227 -35.26 -12.32 28.69
CA GLU A 1227 -36.36 -11.45 29.13
C GLU A 1227 -37.65 -12.25 29.40
N PHE A 1228 -37.97 -13.21 28.52
CA PHE A 1228 -39.12 -14.10 28.65
C PHE A 1228 -38.98 -15.04 29.86
N ILE A 1229 -37.86 -15.74 29.98
CA ILE A 1229 -37.58 -16.67 31.09
C ILE A 1229 -37.60 -15.92 32.43
N GLY A 1230 -37.01 -14.72 32.48
CA GLY A 1230 -37.03 -13.85 33.68
C GLY A 1230 -38.43 -13.43 34.10
N LYS A 1231 -39.31 -13.04 33.16
CA LYS A 1231 -40.72 -12.71 33.43
C LYS A 1231 -41.48 -13.93 33.99
N HIS A 1232 -41.32 -15.10 33.38
CA HIS A 1232 -41.98 -16.33 33.84
C HIS A 1232 -41.43 -16.83 35.18
N LEU A 1233 -40.13 -16.67 35.46
CA LEU A 1233 -39.51 -17.02 36.75
C LEU A 1233 -40.12 -16.23 37.91
N VAL A 1234 -40.30 -14.91 37.76
CA VAL A 1234 -40.96 -14.06 38.78
C VAL A 1234 -42.38 -14.56 39.05
N ALA A 1235 -43.14 -14.86 38.00
CA ALA A 1235 -44.52 -15.33 38.10
C ALA A 1235 -44.64 -16.70 38.77
N VAL A 1236 -43.82 -17.68 38.34
CA VAL A 1236 -43.83 -19.04 38.92
C VAL A 1236 -43.34 -19.01 40.37
N PHE A 1237 -42.29 -18.26 40.69
CA PHE A 1237 -41.81 -18.19 42.08
C PHE A 1237 -42.86 -17.58 43.02
N LYS A 1238 -43.63 -16.58 42.56
CA LYS A 1238 -44.79 -16.01 43.29
C LYS A 1238 -46.04 -16.91 43.35
N MET A 1239 -46.08 -17.98 42.57
CA MET A 1239 -47.13 -19.01 42.62
C MET A 1239 -46.70 -20.20 43.48
N LEU A 1240 -45.39 -20.46 43.59
CA LEU A 1240 -44.81 -21.49 44.46
C LEU A 1240 -44.49 -20.99 45.88
N THR A 1241 -44.42 -19.68 46.10
CA THR A 1241 -44.25 -19.05 47.42
C THR A 1241 -45.38 -18.07 47.69
N ASP A 1242 -45.95 -18.10 48.90
CA ASP A 1242 -46.91 -17.11 49.41
C ASP A 1242 -46.24 -15.77 49.72
N GLY A 1243 -45.66 -15.16 48.68
CA GLY A 1243 -44.85 -13.95 48.74
C GLY A 1243 -43.35 -14.22 48.61
N GLY A 1244 -42.71 -13.46 47.72
CA GLY A 1244 -41.30 -13.56 47.39
C GLY A 1244 -41.04 -13.04 45.98
N ASP A 1245 -39.77 -13.00 45.59
CA ASP A 1245 -39.36 -12.71 44.21
C ASP A 1245 -38.14 -13.55 43.84
N ALA A 1246 -38.00 -13.89 42.56
CA ALA A 1246 -36.83 -14.56 42.00
C ALA A 1246 -36.47 -13.86 40.68
N LYS A 1247 -35.19 -13.53 40.49
CA LYS A 1247 -34.72 -12.73 39.35
C LYS A 1247 -33.38 -13.24 38.84
N LEU A 1248 -33.29 -13.35 37.52
CA LEU A 1248 -32.02 -13.48 36.81
C LEU A 1248 -31.54 -12.09 36.42
N GLU A 1249 -30.27 -11.78 36.68
CA GLU A 1249 -29.62 -10.55 36.24
C GLU A 1249 -28.32 -10.86 35.50
N TYR A 1250 -28.00 -10.08 34.48
CA TYR A 1250 -26.66 -10.10 33.92
C TYR A 1250 -25.68 -9.45 34.89
N ILE A 1251 -24.49 -10.04 35.04
CA ILE A 1251 -23.37 -9.41 35.76
C ILE A 1251 -22.81 -8.25 34.93
N ASP A 1252 -22.85 -8.39 33.60
CA ASP A 1252 -22.50 -7.37 32.61
C ASP A 1252 -23.50 -7.45 31.45
N LYS A 1253 -24.02 -6.31 31.02
CA LYS A 1253 -25.03 -6.21 29.94
C LYS A 1253 -24.40 -6.27 28.56
N ASP A 1254 -23.12 -5.92 28.42
CA ASP A 1254 -22.49 -5.67 27.12
C ASP A 1254 -21.81 -6.92 26.55
N ASP A 1255 -21.21 -7.77 27.41
CA ASP A 1255 -20.80 -9.14 27.06
C ASP A 1255 -21.27 -10.17 28.13
N PRO A 1256 -22.58 -10.50 28.18
CA PRO A 1256 -23.13 -11.43 29.16
C PRO A 1256 -22.55 -12.85 29.04
N PHE A 1257 -21.94 -13.18 27.90
CA PHE A 1257 -21.30 -14.47 27.63
C PHE A 1257 -19.91 -14.60 28.28
N ARG A 1258 -19.32 -13.51 28.81
CA ARG A 1258 -18.05 -13.53 29.56
C ARG A 1258 -18.22 -13.46 31.07
N GLN A 1259 -19.03 -12.52 31.56
CA GLN A 1259 -19.15 -12.28 33.00
C GLN A 1259 -20.23 -13.15 33.66
N GLY A 1260 -21.31 -13.42 32.93
CA GLY A 1260 -22.33 -14.40 33.31
C GLY A 1260 -23.63 -13.82 33.84
N ILE A 1261 -24.46 -14.74 34.35
CA ILE A 1261 -25.78 -14.48 34.91
C ILE A 1261 -25.76 -14.80 36.41
N SER A 1262 -26.28 -13.88 37.22
CA SER A 1262 -26.53 -14.10 38.64
C SER A 1262 -27.99 -14.47 38.88
N PHE A 1263 -28.22 -15.53 39.66
CA PHE A 1263 -29.56 -15.92 40.10
C PHE A 1263 -29.78 -15.47 41.54
N MET A 1264 -30.58 -14.41 41.70
CA MET A 1264 -30.95 -13.84 43.00
C MET A 1264 -32.40 -14.16 43.37
N VAL A 1265 -32.63 -14.44 44.64
CA VAL A 1265 -33.92 -14.84 45.19
C VAL A 1265 -34.16 -14.10 46.50
N ARG A 1266 -35.41 -13.67 46.69
CA ARG A 1266 -35.95 -13.08 47.92
C ARG A 1266 -37.10 -13.96 48.41
N PRO A 1267 -36.84 -14.93 49.32
CA PRO A 1267 -37.91 -15.70 49.95
C PRO A 1267 -38.85 -14.81 50.78
N ALA A 1268 -40.04 -15.32 51.10
CA ALA A 1268 -41.01 -14.66 51.96
C ALA A 1268 -40.37 -14.06 53.22
N LYS A 1269 -40.55 -12.74 53.42
CA LYS A 1269 -40.07 -11.99 54.60
C LYS A 1269 -38.54 -12.01 54.82
N LYS A 1270 -37.74 -12.35 53.79
CA LYS A 1270 -36.27 -12.33 53.83
C LYS A 1270 -35.69 -11.28 52.87
N ALA A 1271 -34.40 -11.00 53.01
CA ALA A 1271 -33.63 -10.19 52.07
C ALA A 1271 -33.30 -10.96 50.77
N TRP A 1272 -32.91 -10.23 49.72
CA TRP A 1272 -32.33 -10.82 48.51
C TRP A 1272 -31.02 -11.56 48.85
N LYS A 1273 -30.85 -12.76 48.28
CA LYS A 1273 -29.62 -13.57 48.34
C LYS A 1273 -29.39 -14.26 47.00
N GLN A 1274 -28.13 -14.56 46.69
CA GLN A 1274 -27.82 -15.51 45.62
C GLN A 1274 -28.23 -16.93 46.03
N ILE A 1275 -28.66 -17.74 45.06
CA ILE A 1275 -29.19 -19.10 45.30
C ILE A 1275 -28.27 -19.99 46.15
N GLN A 1276 -26.95 -19.83 46.04
CA GLN A 1276 -25.94 -20.58 46.80
C GLN A 1276 -26.07 -20.42 48.34
N PHE A 1277 -26.60 -19.28 48.82
CA PHE A 1277 -26.73 -18.94 50.25
C PHE A 1277 -28.15 -19.09 50.83
N LEU A 1278 -29.04 -19.77 50.11
CA LEU A 1278 -30.40 -20.12 50.56
C LEU A 1278 -30.41 -21.42 51.38
N SER A 1279 -31.48 -21.66 52.15
CA SER A 1279 -31.75 -22.95 52.80
C SER A 1279 -31.97 -24.07 51.77
N GLY A 1280 -31.76 -25.34 52.13
CA GLY A 1280 -31.93 -26.49 51.23
C GLY A 1280 -33.30 -26.51 50.53
N GLY A 1281 -34.40 -26.41 51.28
CA GLY A 1281 -35.75 -26.33 50.70
C GLY A 1281 -36.00 -25.06 49.86
N GLU A 1282 -35.33 -23.95 50.18
CA GLU A 1282 -35.40 -22.71 49.38
C GLU A 1282 -34.62 -22.86 48.05
N LYS A 1283 -33.49 -23.57 48.06
CA LYS A 1283 -32.76 -23.97 46.84
C LYS A 1283 -33.63 -24.87 45.97
N THR A 1284 -34.24 -25.91 46.55
CA THR A 1284 -35.18 -26.80 45.85
C THR A 1284 -36.31 -26.02 45.18
N LEU A 1285 -36.97 -25.11 45.92
CA LEU A 1285 -38.07 -24.30 45.40
C LEU A 1285 -37.63 -23.32 44.31
N SER A 1286 -36.43 -22.73 44.44
CA SER A 1286 -35.86 -21.81 43.44
C SER A 1286 -35.44 -22.53 42.15
N SER A 1287 -34.80 -23.69 42.26
CA SER A 1287 -34.46 -24.54 41.12
C SER A 1287 -35.70 -25.06 40.41
N LEU A 1288 -36.75 -25.49 41.15
CA LEU A 1288 -38.03 -25.89 40.55
C LEU A 1288 -38.73 -24.73 39.83
N ALA A 1289 -38.75 -23.53 40.43
CA ALA A 1289 -39.29 -22.33 39.77
C ALA A 1289 -38.56 -22.01 38.46
N LEU A 1290 -37.24 -22.18 38.42
CA LEU A 1290 -36.43 -22.02 37.20
C LEU A 1290 -36.76 -23.11 36.15
N ILE A 1291 -36.82 -24.38 36.53
CA ILE A 1291 -37.17 -25.48 35.61
C ILE A 1291 -38.57 -25.27 35.01
N PHE A 1292 -39.54 -24.83 35.80
CA PHE A 1292 -40.89 -24.51 35.32
C PHE A 1292 -40.96 -23.23 34.47
N ALA A 1293 -40.13 -22.21 34.72
CA ALA A 1293 -40.01 -21.06 33.83
C ALA A 1293 -39.39 -21.45 32.47
N LEU A 1294 -38.40 -22.35 32.48
CA LEU A 1294 -37.80 -22.92 31.27
C LEU A 1294 -38.79 -23.82 30.51
N HIS A 1295 -39.69 -24.52 31.21
CA HIS A 1295 -40.80 -25.28 30.61
C HIS A 1295 -41.77 -24.37 29.82
N MET A 1296 -42.06 -23.15 30.30
CA MET A 1296 -42.89 -22.18 29.57
C MET A 1296 -42.20 -21.65 28.29
N PHE A 1297 -40.85 -21.63 28.25
CA PHE A 1297 -40.09 -21.21 27.07
C PHE A 1297 -39.90 -22.34 26.05
N ARG A 1298 -39.59 -23.55 26.51
CA ARG A 1298 -39.44 -24.75 25.68
C ARG A 1298 -40.15 -25.93 26.36
N PRO A 1299 -41.41 -26.22 26.01
CA PRO A 1299 -42.15 -27.31 26.61
C PRO A 1299 -41.48 -28.65 26.33
N THR A 1300 -41.50 -29.52 27.33
CA THR A 1300 -40.94 -30.88 27.28
C THR A 1300 -42.10 -31.85 27.51
N PRO A 1301 -42.26 -32.93 26.72
CA PRO A 1301 -43.50 -33.71 26.69
C PRO A 1301 -43.84 -34.44 28.01
N PHE A 1302 -42.81 -34.76 28.80
CA PHE A 1302 -42.97 -35.36 30.12
C PHE A 1302 -41.88 -34.88 31.09
N TYR A 1303 -42.14 -35.05 32.39
CA TYR A 1303 -41.21 -34.82 33.50
C TYR A 1303 -41.21 -36.01 34.45
N VAL A 1304 -40.03 -36.33 34.98
CA VAL A 1304 -39.79 -37.42 35.94
C VAL A 1304 -39.01 -36.87 37.13
N MET A 1305 -39.59 -36.96 38.33
CA MET A 1305 -39.06 -36.35 39.56
C MET A 1305 -38.77 -37.44 40.62
N ASP A 1306 -37.60 -37.43 41.24
CA ASP A 1306 -37.21 -38.39 42.31
C ASP A 1306 -37.14 -37.67 43.67
N GLU A 1307 -38.13 -37.92 44.54
CA GLU A 1307 -38.17 -37.54 45.97
C GLU A 1307 -37.85 -36.05 46.28
N ILE A 1308 -38.20 -35.15 45.33
CA ILE A 1308 -38.04 -33.68 45.44
C ILE A 1308 -38.80 -33.07 46.64
N ASP A 1309 -39.77 -33.80 47.18
CA ASP A 1309 -40.63 -33.48 48.31
C ASP A 1309 -40.00 -33.80 49.68
N ALA A 1310 -38.80 -34.40 49.70
CA ALA A 1310 -38.05 -34.67 50.93
C ALA A 1310 -37.61 -33.36 51.63
N ALA A 1311 -37.04 -32.41 50.88
CA ALA A 1311 -36.47 -31.16 51.43
C ALA A 1311 -37.49 -30.02 51.66
N LEU A 1312 -38.78 -30.25 51.35
CA LEU A 1312 -39.84 -29.25 51.38
C LEU A 1312 -40.80 -29.46 52.54
N ASP A 1313 -41.46 -28.39 53.00
CA ASP A 1313 -42.54 -28.49 53.99
C ASP A 1313 -43.87 -28.89 53.34
N TYR A 1314 -44.81 -29.40 54.14
CA TYR A 1314 -46.08 -29.94 53.65
C TYR A 1314 -46.93 -28.91 52.87
N ARG A 1315 -46.76 -27.62 53.14
CA ARG A 1315 -47.46 -26.52 52.45
C ARG A 1315 -46.90 -26.29 51.06
N ASN A 1316 -45.59 -26.11 50.93
CA ASN A 1316 -44.95 -25.97 49.62
C ASN A 1316 -45.16 -27.24 48.77
N VAL A 1317 -45.12 -28.43 49.37
CA VAL A 1317 -45.47 -29.69 48.67
C VAL A 1317 -46.92 -29.66 48.15
N SER A 1318 -47.89 -29.17 48.93
CA SER A 1318 -49.29 -29.02 48.50
C SER A 1318 -49.43 -28.04 47.34
N ILE A 1319 -48.77 -26.88 47.41
CA ILE A 1319 -48.77 -25.85 46.36
C ILE A 1319 -48.16 -26.40 45.07
N ILE A 1320 -47.02 -27.11 45.15
CA ILE A 1320 -46.39 -27.74 43.98
C ILE A 1320 -47.29 -28.85 43.40
N ALA A 1321 -47.93 -29.66 44.22
CA ALA A 1321 -48.82 -30.72 43.75
C ALA A 1321 -50.07 -30.15 43.05
N GLN A 1322 -50.61 -29.03 43.54
CA GLN A 1322 -51.69 -28.29 42.88
C GLN A 1322 -51.22 -27.63 41.58
N TYR A 1323 -50.02 -27.00 41.57
CA TYR A 1323 -49.41 -26.42 40.37
C TYR A 1323 -49.17 -27.47 39.28
N VAL A 1324 -48.61 -28.63 39.65
CA VAL A 1324 -48.46 -29.80 38.77
C VAL A 1324 -49.83 -30.19 38.22
N ARG A 1325 -50.82 -30.47 39.07
CA ARG A 1325 -52.18 -30.85 38.65
C ARG A 1325 -52.88 -29.84 37.73
N GLN A 1326 -52.51 -28.56 37.77
CA GLN A 1326 -53.00 -27.53 36.82
C GLN A 1326 -52.19 -27.47 35.52
N LYS A 1327 -50.87 -27.71 35.55
CA LYS A 1327 -50.01 -27.65 34.35
C LYS A 1327 -49.85 -28.98 33.62
N THR A 1328 -50.36 -30.08 34.18
CA THR A 1328 -50.34 -31.44 33.57
C THR A 1328 -51.31 -31.62 32.39
N GLU A 1329 -51.93 -30.55 31.87
CA GLU A 1329 -52.66 -30.59 30.60
C GLU A 1329 -51.70 -30.76 29.40
N ASN A 1330 -50.57 -30.02 29.41
CA ASN A 1330 -49.63 -29.98 28.28
C ASN A 1330 -48.42 -30.93 28.42
N ALA A 1331 -48.19 -31.52 29.59
CA ALA A 1331 -47.07 -32.42 29.85
C ALA A 1331 -47.43 -33.53 30.85
N GLN A 1332 -46.82 -34.70 30.69
CA GLN A 1332 -47.02 -35.85 31.56
C GLN A 1332 -46.03 -35.82 32.75
N PHE A 1333 -46.51 -35.83 33.99
CA PHE A 1333 -45.67 -35.84 35.19
C PHE A 1333 -45.68 -37.22 35.85
N ILE A 1334 -44.48 -37.74 36.13
CA ILE A 1334 -44.25 -39.01 36.82
C ILE A 1334 -43.38 -38.72 38.06
N ILE A 1335 -44.00 -38.67 39.24
CA ILE A 1335 -43.32 -38.23 40.48
C ILE A 1335 -43.16 -39.43 41.42
N ILE A 1336 -41.94 -39.73 41.83
CA ILE A 1336 -41.66 -40.61 42.97
C ILE A 1336 -41.72 -39.75 44.23
N SER A 1337 -42.59 -40.13 45.18
CA SER A 1337 -42.91 -39.33 46.36
C SER A 1337 -43.20 -40.18 47.58
N LEU A 1338 -42.95 -39.61 48.76
CA LEU A 1338 -43.30 -40.18 50.07
C LEU A 1338 -44.28 -39.30 50.87
N ARG A 1339 -44.61 -38.10 50.40
CA ARG A 1339 -45.53 -37.17 51.08
C ARG A 1339 -46.97 -37.36 50.59
N ASN A 1340 -47.90 -37.58 51.51
CA ASN A 1340 -49.33 -37.73 51.23
C ASN A 1340 -49.87 -36.61 50.33
N ASN A 1341 -49.60 -35.35 50.68
CA ASN A 1341 -50.04 -34.15 49.95
C ASN A 1341 -49.69 -34.14 48.45
N MET A 1342 -48.63 -34.86 48.04
CA MET A 1342 -48.24 -34.98 46.64
C MET A 1342 -49.01 -36.10 45.93
N PHE A 1343 -49.16 -37.27 46.56
CA PHE A 1343 -49.80 -38.42 45.93
C PHE A 1343 -51.34 -38.40 46.05
N GLU A 1344 -51.92 -37.68 47.01
CA GLU A 1344 -53.38 -37.46 47.10
C GLU A 1344 -53.97 -36.74 45.88
N LEU A 1345 -53.17 -35.91 45.19
CA LEU A 1345 -53.60 -35.17 43.99
C LEU A 1345 -53.30 -35.90 42.68
N ALA A 1346 -52.77 -37.14 42.72
CA ALA A 1346 -52.42 -37.91 41.54
C ALA A 1346 -53.64 -38.57 40.87
N ASN A 1347 -53.68 -38.57 39.53
CA ASN A 1347 -54.75 -39.25 38.80
C ASN A 1347 -54.59 -40.78 38.85
N ARG A 1348 -53.34 -41.25 38.96
CA ARG A 1348 -52.96 -42.66 39.05
C ARG A 1348 -51.83 -42.85 40.06
N LEU A 1349 -51.94 -43.90 40.87
CA LEU A 1349 -50.91 -44.37 41.78
C LEU A 1349 -50.27 -45.65 41.25
N VAL A 1350 -48.94 -45.75 41.29
CA VAL A 1350 -48.20 -46.98 41.02
C VAL A 1350 -47.49 -47.42 42.31
N GLY A 1351 -48.05 -48.43 42.97
CA GLY A 1351 -47.49 -49.01 44.20
C GLY A 1351 -46.40 -50.02 43.88
N ILE A 1352 -45.15 -49.72 44.26
CA ILE A 1352 -43.97 -50.56 44.05
C ILE A 1352 -43.57 -51.26 45.34
N TYR A 1353 -43.59 -52.59 45.34
CA TYR A 1353 -43.35 -53.46 46.48
C TYR A 1353 -42.35 -54.58 46.14
N LYS A 1354 -41.81 -55.28 47.14
CA LYS A 1354 -40.71 -56.23 46.97
C LYS A 1354 -40.98 -57.53 47.75
N VAL A 1355 -40.82 -58.66 47.07
CA VAL A 1355 -41.06 -60.01 47.60
C VAL A 1355 -39.89 -60.90 47.14
N ASP A 1356 -39.27 -61.63 48.05
CA ASP A 1356 -38.14 -62.55 47.77
C ASP A 1356 -37.00 -61.92 46.96
N GLY A 1357 -36.65 -60.68 47.29
CA GLY A 1357 -35.66 -59.87 46.57
C GLY A 1357 -36.17 -59.25 45.26
N CYS A 1358 -37.28 -59.74 44.71
CA CYS A 1358 -37.86 -59.34 43.43
C CYS A 1358 -38.86 -58.18 43.61
N THR A 1359 -38.71 -57.10 42.83
CA THR A 1359 -39.67 -55.98 42.81
C THR A 1359 -40.86 -56.30 41.91
N ARG A 1360 -42.06 -55.91 42.35
CA ARG A 1360 -43.33 -55.94 41.62
C ARG A 1360 -44.02 -54.59 41.74
N ASN A 1361 -45.02 -54.33 40.91
CA ASN A 1361 -45.83 -53.11 40.97
C ASN A 1361 -47.32 -53.39 40.73
N VAL A 1362 -48.18 -52.49 41.20
CA VAL A 1362 -49.62 -52.45 40.91
C VAL A 1362 -50.01 -51.00 40.58
N ALA A 1363 -50.75 -50.79 39.48
CA ALA A 1363 -51.33 -49.50 39.14
C ALA A 1363 -52.79 -49.41 39.64
N ILE A 1364 -53.16 -48.28 40.24
CA ILE A 1364 -54.49 -48.00 40.81
C ILE A 1364 -54.91 -46.59 40.41
N ASP A 1365 -56.15 -46.43 39.93
CA ASP A 1365 -56.77 -45.11 39.65
C ASP A 1365 -57.65 -44.71 40.84
N PRO A 1366 -57.24 -43.75 41.70
CA PRO A 1366 -57.96 -43.46 42.95
C PRO A 1366 -59.41 -43.00 42.71
N LEU A 1367 -59.63 -42.18 41.69
CA LEU A 1367 -60.96 -41.72 41.28
C LEU A 1367 -61.87 -42.90 40.91
N ARG A 1368 -61.36 -43.83 40.08
CA ARG A 1368 -62.12 -45.00 39.63
C ARG A 1368 -62.38 -46.01 40.76
N VAL A 1369 -61.46 -46.13 41.73
CA VAL A 1369 -61.71 -46.92 42.95
C VAL A 1369 -62.77 -46.26 43.82
N CYS A 1370 -62.79 -44.93 43.93
CA CYS A 1370 -63.86 -44.22 44.66
C CYS A 1370 -65.22 -44.34 43.95
N GLU A 1371 -65.25 -44.32 42.61
CA GLU A 1371 -66.45 -44.58 41.80
C GLU A 1371 -66.95 -46.01 41.97
N MET A 1372 -66.04 -47.00 41.91
CA MET A 1372 -66.38 -48.40 42.15
C MET A 1372 -66.84 -48.63 43.60
N ALA A 1373 -66.22 -48.01 44.60
CA ALA A 1373 -66.65 -48.12 46.00
C ALA A 1373 -68.06 -47.56 46.22
N LYS A 1374 -68.40 -46.44 45.55
CA LYS A 1374 -69.77 -45.90 45.50
C LYS A 1374 -70.72 -46.88 44.81
N GLN A 1375 -70.43 -47.30 43.58
CA GLN A 1375 -71.27 -48.28 42.87
C GLN A 1375 -71.46 -49.59 43.63
N ILE A 1376 -70.46 -50.07 44.37
CA ILE A 1376 -70.53 -51.25 45.24
C ILE A 1376 -71.44 -50.99 46.44
N THR A 1377 -71.35 -49.82 47.10
CA THR A 1377 -72.25 -49.46 48.21
C THR A 1377 -73.69 -49.15 47.75
N ASP A 1378 -73.86 -48.63 46.53
CA ASP A 1378 -75.16 -48.36 45.90
C ASP A 1378 -75.85 -49.66 45.41
N SER A 1379 -75.10 -50.71 45.06
CA SER A 1379 -75.63 -51.98 44.52
C SER A 1379 -75.70 -53.14 45.52
N LEU A 1380 -74.82 -53.20 46.52
CA LEU A 1380 -74.94 -54.11 47.66
C LEU A 1380 -75.85 -53.51 48.75
N GLY A 1381 -77.13 -53.33 48.40
CA GLY A 1381 -78.15 -52.90 49.32
C GLY A 1381 -78.27 -53.82 50.54
N GLN A 1382 -77.84 -53.32 51.70
CA GLN A 1382 -78.13 -53.87 53.03
C GLN A 1382 -77.69 -55.34 53.30
N ALA A 1383 -76.53 -55.79 52.78
CA ALA A 1383 -75.99 -57.13 53.09
C ALA A 1383 -74.48 -57.15 53.40
N THR A 1384 -74.15 -57.20 54.69
CA THR A 1384 -72.93 -57.83 55.27
C THR A 1384 -71.60 -57.66 54.53
N CYS A 1385 -71.18 -56.41 54.27
CA CYS A 1385 -69.78 -56.08 53.97
C CYS A 1385 -69.38 -54.75 54.63
N THR A 1386 -69.36 -54.74 55.96
CA THR A 1386 -68.94 -53.57 56.75
C THR A 1386 -67.43 -53.36 56.61
N LEU A 1387 -67.04 -52.53 55.64
CA LEU A 1387 -65.95 -51.58 55.88
C LEU A 1387 -66.23 -50.89 57.23
N PRO A 1388 -65.27 -50.81 58.17
CA PRO A 1388 -65.53 -50.24 59.48
C PRO A 1388 -66.15 -48.85 59.35
N ASP A 1389 -67.09 -48.49 60.22
CA ASP A 1389 -67.64 -47.14 60.22
C ASP A 1389 -66.54 -46.09 60.41
N GLU A 1390 -65.43 -46.42 61.11
CA GLU A 1390 -64.22 -45.58 61.12
C GLU A 1390 -63.66 -45.28 59.72
N VAL A 1391 -63.68 -46.23 58.78
CA VAL A 1391 -63.13 -46.04 57.43
C VAL A 1391 -64.09 -45.23 56.57
N THR A 1392 -65.40 -45.49 56.67
CA THR A 1392 -66.42 -44.75 55.92
C THR A 1392 -66.61 -43.34 56.47
N GLN A 1393 -66.57 -43.16 57.80
CA GLN A 1393 -66.49 -41.85 58.45
C GLN A 1393 -65.17 -41.16 58.12
N ARG A 1394 -63.98 -41.77 58.32
CA ARG A 1394 -62.71 -41.12 57.93
C ARG A 1394 -62.64 -40.81 56.45
N PHE A 1395 -63.26 -41.58 55.55
CA PHE A 1395 -63.32 -41.24 54.12
C PHE A 1395 -64.25 -40.05 53.87
N ASN A 1396 -65.46 -40.02 54.45
CA ASN A 1396 -66.37 -38.89 54.30
C ASN A 1396 -65.86 -37.63 55.03
N GLU A 1397 -65.21 -37.77 56.18
CA GLU A 1397 -64.47 -36.72 56.85
C GLU A 1397 -63.29 -36.27 56.01
N THR A 1398 -62.46 -37.16 55.45
CA THR A 1398 -61.31 -36.77 54.62
C THR A 1398 -61.76 -36.13 53.31
N MET A 1399 -62.86 -36.58 52.68
CA MET A 1399 -63.42 -35.94 51.48
C MET A 1399 -64.16 -34.63 51.82
N SER A 1400 -64.85 -34.54 52.96
CA SER A 1400 -65.47 -33.29 53.43
C SER A 1400 -64.42 -32.29 53.92
N ARG A 1401 -63.31 -32.78 54.47
CA ARG A 1401 -62.15 -32.02 54.92
C ARG A 1401 -61.27 -31.60 53.75
N GLN A 1402 -61.00 -32.45 52.77
CA GLN A 1402 -60.35 -32.06 51.52
C GLN A 1402 -61.23 -31.04 50.77
N ASN A 1403 -62.56 -31.22 50.69
CA ASN A 1403 -63.43 -30.19 50.10
C ASN A 1403 -63.48 -28.91 50.94
N LYS A 1404 -63.54 -28.99 52.29
CA LYS A 1404 -63.52 -27.80 53.16
C LYS A 1404 -62.17 -27.10 53.19
N GLU A 1405 -61.07 -27.83 53.15
CA GLU A 1405 -59.70 -27.30 53.10
C GLU A 1405 -59.38 -26.80 51.69
N MET A 1406 -59.89 -27.41 50.61
CA MET A 1406 -59.81 -26.87 49.25
C MET A 1406 -60.63 -25.58 49.12
N ILE A 1407 -61.90 -25.57 49.56
CA ILE A 1407 -62.75 -24.36 49.57
C ILE A 1407 -62.20 -23.30 50.55
N ALA A 1408 -61.55 -23.70 51.65
CA ALA A 1408 -60.88 -22.76 52.55
C ALA A 1408 -59.60 -22.22 51.92
N GLN A 1409 -58.79 -23.04 51.23
CA GLN A 1409 -57.59 -22.60 50.51
C GLN A 1409 -57.99 -21.68 49.34
N GLU A 1410 -59.03 -21.98 48.57
CA GLU A 1410 -59.61 -21.10 47.55
C GLU A 1410 -60.07 -19.75 48.14
N LYS A 1411 -60.59 -19.75 49.38
CA LYS A 1411 -60.96 -18.51 50.11
C LYS A 1411 -59.80 -17.81 50.82
N GLN A 1412 -58.72 -18.52 51.14
CA GLN A 1412 -57.54 -18.03 51.84
C GLN A 1412 -56.45 -17.53 50.88
N TYR A 1413 -56.51 -17.96 49.62
CA TYR A 1413 -55.67 -17.52 48.50
C TYR A 1413 -56.52 -16.93 47.35
N PRO A 1414 -57.30 -15.86 47.58
CA PRO A 1414 -58.22 -15.29 46.59
C PRO A 1414 -57.54 -14.63 45.37
N ASN A 1415 -56.20 -14.54 45.36
CA ASN A 1415 -55.40 -13.95 44.29
C ASN A 1415 -54.88 -14.98 43.28
N PHE A 1416 -55.47 -16.17 43.20
CA PHE A 1416 -55.11 -17.17 42.19
C PHE A 1416 -55.58 -16.70 40.81
N PRO A 1417 -54.69 -16.38 39.85
CA PRO A 1417 -55.09 -15.84 38.55
C PRO A 1417 -55.87 -16.91 37.79
N SER A 1418 -57.08 -16.57 37.36
CA SER A 1418 -57.95 -17.51 36.66
C SER A 1418 -57.33 -17.94 35.32
N SER A 1419 -57.74 -19.10 34.79
CA SER A 1419 -57.29 -19.58 33.46
C SER A 1419 -57.47 -18.51 32.36
N ASN A 1420 -58.53 -17.69 32.46
CA ASN A 1420 -58.78 -16.57 31.57
C ASN A 1420 -57.76 -15.42 31.68
N GLU A 1421 -57.15 -15.20 32.85
CA GLU A 1421 -56.14 -14.15 33.08
C GLU A 1421 -54.75 -14.61 32.66
N ILE A 1422 -54.42 -15.88 32.94
CA ILE A 1422 -53.22 -16.53 32.39
C ILE A 1422 -53.29 -16.51 30.86
N SER A 1423 -54.42 -16.91 30.27
CA SER A 1423 -54.63 -16.87 28.81
C SER A 1423 -54.66 -15.44 28.24
N LYS A 1424 -55.07 -14.42 29.01
CA LYS A 1424 -54.92 -13.01 28.61
C LYS A 1424 -53.45 -12.58 28.57
N ALA A 1425 -52.65 -12.93 29.58
CA ALA A 1425 -51.21 -12.64 29.59
C ALA A 1425 -50.50 -13.33 28.41
N GLU A 1426 -50.80 -14.62 28.17
CA GLU A 1426 -50.30 -15.38 27.02
C GLU A 1426 -50.70 -14.74 25.67
N LYS A 1427 -51.93 -14.24 25.54
CA LYS A 1427 -52.39 -13.53 24.32
C LYS A 1427 -51.68 -12.18 24.12
N ILE A 1428 -51.47 -11.39 25.18
CA ILE A 1428 -50.77 -10.09 25.10
C ILE A 1428 -49.31 -10.30 24.64
N VAL A 1429 -48.59 -11.24 25.26
CA VAL A 1429 -47.19 -11.55 24.88
C VAL A 1429 -47.08 -12.07 23.44
N ASN A 1430 -48.04 -12.87 22.97
CA ASN A 1430 -48.09 -13.32 21.57
C ASN A 1430 -48.38 -12.18 20.57
N VAL A 1431 -49.06 -11.10 20.98
CA VAL A 1431 -49.27 -9.91 20.14
C VAL A 1431 -47.99 -9.06 20.07
N GLU A 1432 -47.32 -8.78 21.18
CA GLU A 1432 -46.03 -8.08 21.17
C GLU A 1432 -44.97 -8.84 20.34
N GLY A 1433 -44.96 -10.17 20.45
CA GLY A 1433 -44.11 -11.05 19.65
C GLY A 1433 -44.43 -11.08 18.15
N ARG A 1434 -45.65 -10.70 17.73
CA ARG A 1434 -46.00 -10.46 16.32
C ARG A 1434 -45.55 -9.08 15.85
N VAL A 1435 -45.85 -8.03 16.61
CA VAL A 1435 -45.46 -6.65 16.26
C VAL A 1435 -43.93 -6.53 16.11
N ARG A 1436 -43.14 -7.14 17.01
CA ARG A 1436 -41.66 -7.20 16.85
C ARG A 1436 -41.23 -7.99 15.60
N LYS A 1437 -41.97 -9.01 15.15
CA LYS A 1437 -41.65 -9.77 13.92
C LYS A 1437 -41.94 -8.96 12.66
N GLU A 1438 -43.09 -8.28 12.59
CA GLU A 1438 -43.47 -7.43 11.45
C GLU A 1438 -42.47 -6.28 11.26
N LEU A 1439 -42.07 -5.61 12.36
CA LEU A 1439 -41.07 -4.53 12.34
C LEU A 1439 -39.69 -4.98 11.81
N ILE A 1440 -39.29 -6.22 12.10
CA ILE A 1440 -38.04 -6.84 11.64
C ILE A 1440 -38.14 -7.36 10.19
N GLN A 1441 -39.35 -7.68 9.71
CA GLN A 1441 -39.58 -8.02 8.30
C GLN A 1441 -39.47 -6.76 7.41
N THR A 1442 -40.05 -5.63 7.82
CA THR A 1442 -39.94 -4.36 7.09
C THR A 1442 -38.50 -3.85 6.92
N THR A 1443 -37.55 -4.30 7.74
CA THR A 1443 -36.11 -3.96 7.59
C THR A 1443 -35.31 -4.88 6.65
N ARG A 1444 -35.92 -5.93 6.06
CA ARG A 1444 -35.19 -6.93 5.26
C ARG A 1444 -35.30 -6.80 3.73
N ASP A 1445 -36.28 -6.06 3.21
CA ASP A 1445 -36.58 -6.04 1.77
C ASP A 1445 -35.70 -5.08 0.94
N VAL A 1446 -34.77 -4.35 1.56
CA VAL A 1446 -33.94 -3.32 0.89
C VAL A 1446 -32.76 -3.92 0.08
N THR A 1447 -32.47 -5.22 0.21
CA THR A 1447 -31.33 -5.88 -0.47
C THR A 1447 -31.73 -7.13 -1.28
N SER A 1448 -32.70 -6.99 -2.19
CA SER A 1448 -32.96 -7.99 -3.24
C SER A 1448 -32.68 -7.43 -4.64
N ARG A 1449 -31.79 -8.07 -5.40
CA ARG A 1449 -31.61 -7.86 -6.86
C ARG A 1449 -32.27 -9.03 -7.62
N PRO A 1450 -32.94 -8.80 -8.76
CA PRO A 1450 -33.87 -9.78 -9.33
C PRO A 1450 -33.16 -10.93 -10.04
N GLN A 1451 -33.67 -12.15 -9.88
CA GLN A 1451 -33.38 -13.29 -10.74
C GLN A 1451 -34.45 -13.40 -11.85
N SER A 1452 -34.04 -13.28 -13.11
CA SER A 1452 -34.87 -13.56 -14.28
C SER A 1452 -34.85 -15.05 -14.63
N LYS A 1453 -36.02 -15.64 -14.92
CA LYS A 1453 -36.21 -17.07 -15.19
C LYS A 1453 -35.94 -17.44 -16.66
N ALA A 1454 -35.19 -18.53 -16.89
CA ALA A 1454 -35.33 -19.48 -18.01
C ALA A 1454 -34.42 -20.71 -17.71
N THR A 1455 -34.88 -21.86 -17.20
CA THR A 1455 -35.63 -22.98 -17.86
C THR A 1455 -34.89 -23.71 -18.99
N THR A 1456 -34.76 -25.04 -18.80
CA THR A 1456 -34.60 -26.14 -19.79
C THR A 1456 -33.30 -26.35 -20.57
N SER A 1457 -32.53 -27.37 -20.11
CA SER A 1457 -32.03 -28.57 -20.84
C SER A 1457 -31.11 -28.49 -22.08
N GLY A 1458 -30.15 -29.44 -22.13
CA GLY A 1458 -29.15 -29.62 -23.21
C GLY A 1458 -27.81 -29.00 -22.80
N ASP A 1459 -26.80 -29.71 -22.28
CA ASP A 1459 -26.05 -30.88 -22.79
C ASP A 1459 -25.11 -30.54 -23.96
N GLY A 1460 -23.91 -31.13 -23.98
CA GLY A 1460 -22.88 -30.91 -25.03
C GLY A 1460 -21.63 -30.10 -24.63
N THR A 1461 -20.61 -30.82 -24.13
CA THR A 1461 -19.18 -30.76 -24.53
C THR A 1461 -18.36 -29.44 -24.65
N GLU A 1462 -17.17 -29.51 -24.00
CA GLU A 1462 -15.84 -29.07 -24.50
C GLU A 1462 -15.39 -27.58 -24.56
N ARG A 1463 -14.86 -27.14 -23.40
CA ARG A 1463 -13.49 -26.59 -23.14
C ARG A 1463 -12.86 -25.40 -23.92
N PRO A 1464 -11.90 -24.66 -23.31
CA PRO A 1464 -11.47 -23.33 -23.80
C PRO A 1464 -9.96 -23.19 -24.15
N ALA A 1465 -9.59 -22.12 -24.88
CA ALA A 1465 -8.28 -21.44 -24.76
C ALA A 1465 -8.22 -20.04 -25.40
N SER A 1466 -7.64 -19.08 -24.67
CA SER A 1466 -6.84 -17.90 -25.12
C SER A 1466 -7.29 -17.01 -26.30
N ARG A 1467 -7.35 -15.68 -26.06
CA ARG A 1467 -6.28 -14.74 -26.46
C ARG A 1467 -6.49 -13.31 -25.92
N SER A 1468 -5.41 -12.53 -25.95
CA SER A 1468 -5.27 -11.15 -25.50
C SER A 1468 -5.77 -10.10 -26.51
N ALA A 1469 -6.36 -9.00 -26.03
CA ALA A 1469 -6.33 -7.69 -26.72
C ALA A 1469 -6.73 -6.49 -25.81
N SER A 1470 -5.99 -5.38 -25.93
CA SER A 1470 -6.39 -3.95 -25.84
C SER A 1470 -7.44 -3.43 -24.83
N ARG A 1471 -7.02 -2.42 -24.03
CA ARG A 1471 -7.86 -1.27 -23.58
C ARG A 1471 -8.59 -0.66 -24.80
N PRO A 1472 -9.81 -0.12 -24.65
CA PRO A 1472 -9.90 1.34 -24.60
C PRO A 1472 -10.88 1.86 -23.54
N GLU A 1473 -11.11 3.17 -23.55
CA GLU A 1473 -11.59 3.94 -22.41
C GLU A 1473 -13.09 4.26 -22.42
N SER A 1474 -13.57 4.74 -21.28
CA SER A 1474 -14.72 5.63 -21.12
C SER A 1474 -16.12 5.12 -21.55
N ARG A 1475 -16.98 4.93 -20.55
CA ARG A 1475 -18.33 5.53 -20.61
C ARG A 1475 -18.87 5.82 -19.22
N ILE A 1476 -19.04 7.12 -18.97
CA ILE A 1476 -19.75 7.67 -17.81
C ILE A 1476 -21.19 7.14 -17.81
N ASN A 1477 -21.70 6.73 -16.66
CA ASN A 1477 -23.12 6.95 -16.39
C ASN A 1477 -23.42 7.10 -14.89
N GLN A 1478 -24.38 7.97 -14.58
CA GLN A 1478 -24.67 8.42 -13.22
C GLN A 1478 -25.71 7.51 -12.56
N MET A 1479 -25.54 7.21 -11.26
CA MET A 1479 -26.67 6.80 -10.41
C MET A 1479 -26.70 7.62 -9.13
N LYS A 1480 -27.72 8.48 -9.04
CA LYS A 1480 -28.05 9.26 -7.85
C LYS A 1480 -28.73 8.34 -6.84
N TYR A 1481 -28.33 8.40 -5.56
CA TYR A 1481 -29.15 7.88 -4.47
C TYR A 1481 -30.14 8.96 -4.02
N PRO A 1482 -31.47 8.73 -4.07
CA PRO A 1482 -32.47 9.66 -3.57
C PRO A 1482 -32.74 9.45 -2.08
N ALA A 1483 -33.04 10.53 -1.36
CA ALA A 1483 -33.51 10.49 0.03
C ALA A 1483 -35.03 10.73 0.11
N PRO A 1484 -35.81 9.87 0.80
CA PRO A 1484 -37.20 10.16 1.17
C PRO A 1484 -37.29 11.12 2.37
N ARG A 1485 -38.42 11.83 2.52
CA ARG A 1485 -38.67 12.82 3.60
C ARG A 1485 -39.89 12.43 4.45
N LEU A 1486 -39.77 12.68 5.77
CA LEU A 1486 -40.77 13.23 6.71
C LEU A 1486 -42.15 12.54 6.89
N VAL A 1487 -42.90 13.10 7.86
CA VAL A 1487 -44.27 12.77 8.33
C VAL A 1487 -44.36 11.64 9.38
N GLU A 1488 -44.90 11.84 10.60
CA GLU A 1488 -45.02 13.02 11.49
C GLU A 1488 -45.47 12.57 12.91
N ARG A 1489 -45.05 13.28 13.97
CA ARG A 1489 -45.63 13.31 15.35
C ARG A 1489 -45.55 11.99 16.18
N SER A 1490 -45.54 12.02 17.52
CA SER A 1490 -45.47 13.12 18.52
C SER A 1490 -45.02 12.59 19.90
N SER A 1491 -44.30 13.42 20.69
CA SER A 1491 -44.05 13.29 22.15
C SER A 1491 -43.39 11.98 22.66
N SER A 1492 -42.39 12.00 23.54
CA SER A 1492 -42.06 13.00 24.57
C SER A 1492 -40.53 13.18 24.73
N GLN A 1493 -40.15 14.16 25.56
CA GLN A 1493 -38.77 14.62 25.72
C GLN A 1493 -37.88 13.57 26.42
N ASN A 1494 -36.70 13.31 25.85
CA ASN A 1494 -35.48 13.72 26.54
C ASN A 1494 -34.32 13.94 25.55
N VAL A 1495 -33.67 15.10 25.66
CA VAL A 1495 -32.57 15.54 24.79
C VAL A 1495 -31.60 16.35 25.63
N ARG A 1496 -30.32 15.94 25.71
CA ARG A 1496 -29.14 16.84 25.73
C ARG A 1496 -27.79 16.10 25.87
N SER A 1497 -27.01 16.18 24.80
CA SER A 1497 -25.59 16.60 24.82
C SER A 1497 -25.55 18.16 24.88
N PRO A 1498 -24.47 18.92 24.58
CA PRO A 1498 -23.10 18.55 24.21
C PRO A 1498 -21.95 19.46 24.77
N ARG A 1499 -20.70 19.06 24.42
CA ARG A 1499 -19.53 19.84 23.97
C ARG A 1499 -18.84 20.81 24.94
N LYS A 1500 -17.53 20.54 25.04
CA LYS A 1500 -16.37 21.46 24.97
C LYS A 1500 -15.94 22.26 26.22
N ALA A 1501 -14.70 21.92 26.62
CA ALA A 1501 -13.52 22.79 26.70
C ALA A 1501 -13.15 23.50 28.03
N ARG A 1502 -11.82 23.48 28.27
CA ARG A 1502 -10.98 24.50 28.95
C ARG A 1502 -11.49 25.06 30.29
N ASN A 1503 -10.87 24.62 31.40
CA ASN A 1503 -9.73 25.35 32.01
C ASN A 1503 -9.33 24.77 33.39
N ILE A 1504 -8.02 24.83 33.72
CA ILE A 1504 -7.47 25.07 35.08
C ILE A 1504 -7.78 23.96 36.15
N GLU A 1505 -7.04 23.66 37.23
CA GLU A 1505 -5.82 24.12 37.92
C GLU A 1505 -4.96 22.84 38.25
N ALA A 1506 -3.63 22.85 38.22
CA ALA A 1506 -2.70 23.01 39.35
C ALA A 1506 -2.70 21.91 40.46
N ASP A 1507 -1.63 21.11 40.50
CA ASP A 1507 -0.77 20.77 41.66
C ASP A 1507 0.53 20.18 41.06
N GLU A 1508 1.72 20.77 41.26
CA GLU A 1508 2.70 20.48 42.33
C GLU A 1508 3.27 19.03 42.29
N THR A 1509 4.59 18.78 42.34
CA THR A 1509 5.66 19.50 43.06
C THR A 1509 7.03 19.64 42.32
N THR A 1510 7.60 20.86 42.33
CA THR A 1510 9.04 21.25 42.44
C THR A 1510 10.15 20.80 41.44
N PRO A 1511 11.03 21.73 40.97
CA PRO A 1511 12.29 21.49 40.23
C PRO A 1511 13.53 22.00 41.04
N PRO A 1512 14.56 22.71 40.49
CA PRO A 1512 15.61 22.37 39.50
C PRO A 1512 17.06 22.40 40.08
N SER A 1513 18.10 21.99 39.34
CA SER A 1513 19.50 22.42 39.63
C SER A 1513 20.44 22.50 38.41
N LYS A 1514 21.55 23.25 38.56
CA LYS A 1514 22.53 23.59 37.50
C LYS A 1514 23.90 22.93 37.75
N ARG A 1515 24.60 22.50 36.68
CA ARG A 1515 26.08 22.38 36.48
C ARG A 1515 26.31 21.90 35.03
N SER A 1516 27.21 22.39 34.16
CA SER A 1516 28.40 23.26 34.18
C SER A 1516 29.66 22.70 34.87
N ASN A 1517 30.78 22.65 34.12
CA ASN A 1517 32.14 22.20 34.49
C ASN A 1517 32.30 20.67 34.66
N SER A 1518 33.43 20.00 34.35
CA SER A 1518 34.68 20.41 33.65
C SER A 1518 35.63 19.21 33.41
N ALA A 1519 36.58 19.35 32.47
CA ALA A 1519 37.76 18.47 32.23
C ALA A 1519 37.46 17.05 31.67
N SER A 1520 38.39 16.33 31.02
CA SER A 1520 39.85 16.55 30.85
C SER A 1520 40.39 16.21 29.45
N THR A 1521 41.28 17.05 28.90
CA THR A 1521 42.10 16.76 27.71
C THR A 1521 43.39 16.00 28.04
N PRO A 1522 44.16 15.55 27.03
CA PRO A 1522 45.51 16.13 26.92
C PRO A 1522 46.11 16.29 25.49
N LYS A 1523 46.75 17.45 25.26
CA LYS A 1523 48.01 17.67 24.46
C LYS A 1523 47.92 17.48 22.92
N ARG A 1524 48.47 18.32 22.02
CA ARG A 1524 49.38 19.52 21.99
C ARG A 1524 48.90 20.42 20.80
N SER A 1525 48.79 21.77 20.79
CA SER A 1525 49.65 22.93 21.16
C SER A 1525 50.82 23.20 20.19
N PRO A 1526 51.31 24.46 19.91
CA PRO A 1526 50.87 25.83 20.33
C PRO A 1526 50.72 26.88 19.16
N MET A 1527 49.81 27.87 19.17
CA MET A 1527 49.90 29.26 19.72
C MET A 1527 51.06 30.20 19.29
N LYS A 1528 50.76 31.39 18.72
CA LYS A 1528 51.13 32.78 19.21
C LYS A 1528 50.53 33.94 18.34
N PRO A 1529 50.51 35.24 18.78
CA PRO A 1529 49.20 35.93 18.91
C PRO A 1529 49.07 37.45 18.55
N LEU A 1530 47.85 37.98 18.72
CA LEU A 1530 47.44 39.34 19.20
C LEU A 1530 48.14 40.63 18.66
N THR A 1531 47.35 41.54 18.04
CA THR A 1531 47.07 42.93 18.51
C THR A 1531 46.19 43.74 17.52
N PRO A 1532 45.36 44.71 17.98
CA PRO A 1532 44.63 45.66 17.12
C PRO A 1532 45.10 47.13 17.27
N SER A 1533 44.96 47.98 16.24
CA SER A 1533 44.60 49.43 16.38
C SER A 1533 44.58 50.27 15.09
N SER A 1534 43.45 50.96 14.85
CA SER A 1534 43.33 52.34 14.33
C SER A 1534 43.97 52.78 12.99
N LYS A 1535 43.18 53.36 12.07
CA LYS A 1535 43.08 54.83 11.82
C LYS A 1535 42.32 55.23 10.55
N LYS A 1536 41.48 56.29 10.68
CA LYS A 1536 40.88 57.16 9.63
C LYS A 1536 39.80 56.50 8.74
N LYS A 1537 38.71 57.19 8.34
CA LYS A 1537 38.16 58.51 8.75
C LYS A 1537 36.67 58.61 8.33
N GLU A 1538 35.91 59.46 9.04
CA GLU A 1538 34.82 60.37 8.59
C GLU A 1538 34.21 60.17 7.19
N LYS A 1539 32.89 60.25 6.93
CA LYS A 1539 31.66 60.68 7.67
C LYS A 1539 30.43 60.28 6.79
N ALA A 1540 29.15 60.40 7.15
CA ALA A 1540 28.33 60.35 8.40
C ALA A 1540 26.87 60.77 8.04
N ILE A 1541 25.92 60.69 8.98
CA ILE A 1541 24.52 61.20 8.94
C ILE A 1541 23.56 60.43 8.00
N VAL A 1542 22.30 60.10 8.36
CA VAL A 1542 21.60 59.96 9.67
C VAL A 1542 20.22 59.29 9.43
N ASP A 1543 19.61 58.67 10.47
CA ASP A 1543 18.16 58.33 10.64
C ASP A 1543 17.50 57.39 9.57
N ASP A 1544 16.35 56.71 9.71
CA ASP A 1544 15.50 56.17 10.82
C ASP A 1544 14.44 55.25 10.11
N ASP A 1545 13.80 54.20 10.66
CA ASP A 1545 13.96 53.37 11.88
C ASP A 1545 13.29 51.97 11.62
N ASP A 1546 13.01 51.16 12.67
CA ASP A 1546 12.10 49.98 12.81
C ASP A 1546 11.54 49.23 11.55
N ASP A 1547 11.73 47.92 11.32
CA ASP A 1547 11.36 46.69 12.09
C ASP A 1547 9.85 46.41 12.34
N MET A 1548 9.44 45.14 12.10
CA MET A 1548 8.27 44.38 12.61
C MET A 1548 7.31 43.73 11.58
N GLU A 1549 7.76 42.68 10.87
CA GLU A 1549 7.20 41.29 10.97
C GLU A 1549 8.11 40.25 10.30
#